data_AF-M9MEF9-F1
#
_entry.id   AF-M9MEF9-F1
#
_cell.length_a   1.000
_cell.length_b   1.000
_cell.length_c   1.000
_cell.angle_alpha   90.00
_cell.angle_beta   90.00
_cell.angle_gamma   90.00
#
_symmetry.space_group_name_H-M   'P 1'
#
loop_
_entity.id
_entity.type
_entity.pdbx_description
1 polymer ?
#
loop_
_entity_poly.entity_id
_entity_poly.type
_entity_poly.pdbx_seq_one_letter_code
_entity_poly.pdbx_strand_id
1 'polypeptide(L)'
;MAPSAVAAPFSDATPSLPSTDSLKMSTNKEAAGPAPALGTVPVVDLYSGSADSLSTDSTDDQLRRQIVAGLQASQLVIPGKAGDPEDLKFSYRKTLPTTILYDEQGLILYDKLTAAPEYYLYNAELQILKDHGPEIALRMFGHPTTSSGTIKHTTLKSGQEPPRDQQDSEREDPLPPQRDASTSGKEKWGDSQVGRFNGGVNAEEGLDGDRAVGAGSLVELGAGSLKKTIHLLRALKLLPALSGRGPSVHYYALDLDKAELERTLRDLRQQEAVQGDDGTWTIHGGKVGINGLWATYDAGLDFIGRGGLKTASTAAGAQKEGQRCLLWLGSSIGNFDRKAAAEFLAKTARDSMRPGDTMLISIDRRNKPSEVALAYNDPAGLTRDFILNGLDHANRALGGSAIDSSKFEYFDRYNAREGRHESYYRAKVAHEIRVPGLADTIKMEQGELIHMEASYKFGERETLNLFDYAGLRVVQRWSDETDRYDIWLVEKPAFHFSNSAACPELLSSKTAPQQQQSHLDSTVAGTIIDDGWGGSNLDEMAQKAPAAGLPSLADWKTVWDAWNCVTLTMIPQDKLHEKPIDLRHICLFYLGHIPAFVDIHISTYLKQPHTNDRFSAIFERGIDPHMDDTTKCNPHSEVPTNAEDWPALEEILEYQQTVQSRVERIYEDIGRGDLVLNRRLARMLWMTLEHINLHLETLLYMLIQSPNTRPPAGFMMPDWRSLSQRWAVQYDQRGGAKSLEQRFHFEASSVELGHDDDDTKDFDFIARQASCDVSELNAQLGQPEFGWDNEHPRRRVDAKAFSISALPISNAQYLEFLQATKSNDAPASWMKGEGSKDYLVRTFYGPVDMSVAKHWPVQASGTQLSAYASWKGGRLPTHAELRKLMDAPPEALVLDLTVPPFHRDSTEEQAEVNDIDPPGKQPAPVRGSAVRYVPREEQSEEDLKWMREALAMAQEALDANEVPVGGVFVRKGEVIARGRNRTNELLNATRHAELEAIDHILSIMPPSATDFAVAPHSGPEGDNPFKDTTLYVTIEPCIMCGAALRQVGIGRVVFGAGNERFGGNGSVLGLHDDDAIVSSPGYESVGGYLRDEAIMMLRRFYVTENTNAPKPQNKSRRVLKTEIHPPGISMHGPGTAAGNGETATASGKRRGSQNPTQGQAAPSANVGFRNWHPVPATLPRYDSDGTLLPGHNGGVWEWTSTLFAEYEGFQSSTLYPGYSSDFFDGKHSVVLGGSYATAPSIAGRKTFVNYYQTCYPYIFGGGRVAWDK
;
A
#
# COMPACT_ATOMS: atom_id res chain seq x y z
N MET A 1 31.89 -21.92 5.95
CA MET A 1 33.03 -22.63 5.37
C MET A 1 34.23 -21.70 5.31
N ALA A 2 35.29 -22.00 6.06
CA ALA A 2 36.68 -21.69 5.70
C ALA A 2 37.61 -22.63 6.49
N PRO A 3 38.46 -23.45 5.85
CA PRO A 3 39.54 -24.13 6.52
C PRO A 3 40.76 -23.21 6.68
N SER A 4 41.36 -23.27 7.87
CA SER A 4 42.54 -22.53 8.32
C SER A 4 43.74 -22.67 7.38
N ALA A 5 44.36 -21.55 6.96
CA ALA A 5 45.66 -21.56 6.29
C ALA A 5 46.81 -21.39 7.30
N VAL A 6 47.64 -22.43 7.39
CA VAL A 6 48.93 -22.48 8.09
C VAL A 6 50.01 -21.94 7.14
N ALA A 7 50.77 -20.93 7.55
CA ALA A 7 51.98 -20.51 6.85
C ALA A 7 53.22 -21.19 7.47
N ALA A 8 54.04 -21.83 6.64
CA ALA A 8 55.38 -22.32 6.98
C ALA A 8 56.43 -21.70 6.02
N PRO A 9 57.70 -21.57 6.43
CA PRO A 9 58.58 -20.46 6.06
C PRO A 9 59.53 -20.79 4.91
N PHE A 10 60.01 -19.76 4.21
CA PHE A 10 61.21 -19.84 3.36
C PHE A 10 62.26 -18.79 3.77
N SER A 11 63.49 -19.27 3.81
CA SER A 11 64.72 -18.68 4.34
C SER A 11 65.49 -17.81 3.34
N ASP A 12 66.07 -16.73 3.87
CA ASP A 12 67.35 -16.07 3.56
C ASP A 12 67.88 -15.97 2.12
N ALA A 13 68.07 -14.71 1.68
CA ALA A 13 69.38 -14.18 1.30
C ALA A 13 69.38 -12.64 1.27
N THR A 14 70.26 -12.01 2.04
CA THR A 14 70.63 -10.57 1.97
C THR A 14 71.78 -10.35 0.97
N PRO A 15 72.01 -9.11 0.48
CA PRO A 15 73.14 -8.33 1.03
C PRO A 15 72.97 -6.77 1.11
N SER A 16 73.38 -6.23 2.27
CA SER A 16 74.15 -4.98 2.59
C SER A 16 73.84 -3.55 2.04
N LEU A 17 73.34 -2.67 2.93
CA LEU A 17 73.82 -1.34 3.48
C LEU A 17 74.56 -0.27 2.58
N PRO A 18 74.63 1.07 2.90
CA PRO A 18 74.42 1.78 4.21
C PRO A 18 73.79 3.23 4.21
N SER A 19 73.48 3.71 5.45
CA SER A 19 73.51 5.09 6.05
C SER A 19 72.59 6.21 5.49
N THR A 20 72.10 7.23 6.23
CA THR A 20 72.49 7.93 7.48
C THR A 20 71.37 8.93 7.89
N ASP A 21 71.24 9.20 9.21
CA ASP A 21 70.79 10.44 9.89
C ASP A 21 69.38 11.03 9.63
N SER A 22 68.65 11.66 10.56
CA SER A 22 68.67 11.95 12.01
C SER A 22 67.33 12.72 12.25
N LEU A 23 66.57 12.56 13.33
CA LEU A 23 66.64 13.37 14.56
C LEU A 23 65.45 13.02 15.49
N LYS A 24 65.74 13.06 16.79
CA LYS A 24 64.90 12.71 17.94
C LYS A 24 63.80 13.75 18.23
N MET A 25 62.69 13.32 18.85
CA MET A 25 62.11 14.04 20.00
C MET A 25 61.25 13.13 20.91
N SER A 26 61.74 12.99 22.15
CA SER A 26 61.05 12.91 23.45
C SER A 26 59.88 11.95 23.68
N THR A 27 60.19 10.93 24.48
CA THR A 27 59.30 10.01 25.20
C THR A 27 58.50 10.67 26.32
N ASN A 28 57.21 10.32 26.44
CA ASN A 28 56.54 10.03 27.71
C ASN A 28 55.45 8.97 27.44
N LYS A 29 55.80 7.69 27.60
CA LYS A 29 54.84 6.58 27.66
C LYS A 29 54.87 6.08 29.10
N GLU A 30 53.85 6.46 29.88
CA GLU A 30 53.48 5.68 31.06
C GLU A 30 53.06 4.28 30.60
N ALA A 31 53.61 3.26 31.23
CA ALA A 31 53.34 1.87 30.92
C ALA A 31 51.92 1.52 31.37
N ALA A 32 50.98 1.46 30.42
CA ALA A 32 49.72 0.75 30.61
C ALA A 32 50.03 -0.73 30.84
N GLY A 33 49.59 -1.27 31.98
CA GLY A 33 49.66 -2.70 32.27
C GLY A 33 48.93 -3.53 31.20
N PRO A 34 49.21 -4.84 31.09
CA PRO A 34 48.56 -5.70 30.09
C PRO A 34 47.05 -5.69 30.31
N ALA A 35 46.30 -5.32 29.27
CA ALA A 35 44.84 -5.39 29.27
C ALA A 35 44.40 -6.83 29.61
N PRO A 36 43.34 -7.01 30.42
CA PRO A 36 42.83 -8.34 30.76
C PRO A 36 42.48 -9.12 29.49
N ALA A 37 42.85 -10.41 29.43
CA ALA A 37 42.57 -11.27 28.30
C ALA A 37 41.05 -11.37 28.06
N LEU A 38 40.60 -11.02 26.85
CA LEU A 38 39.19 -11.06 26.47
C LEU A 38 38.69 -12.52 26.49
N GLY A 39 37.49 -12.75 27.03
CA GLY A 39 36.84 -14.06 27.00
C GLY A 39 36.47 -14.51 25.57
N THR A 40 36.00 -15.75 25.42
CA THR A 40 35.54 -16.30 24.13
C THR A 40 34.42 -15.47 23.50
N VAL A 41 34.33 -15.47 22.16
CA VAL A 41 33.26 -14.76 21.44
C VAL A 41 31.89 -15.27 21.91
N PRO A 42 30.93 -14.39 22.25
CA PRO A 42 29.63 -14.78 22.80
C PRO A 42 28.70 -15.24 21.68
N VAL A 43 28.92 -16.46 21.18
CA VAL A 43 28.06 -17.11 20.17
C VAL A 43 27.20 -18.16 20.84
N VAL A 44 25.88 -18.07 20.65
CA VAL A 44 24.91 -19.09 21.05
C VAL A 44 24.79 -20.11 19.91
N ASP A 45 25.00 -21.38 20.24
CA ASP A 45 24.85 -22.51 19.32
C ASP A 45 23.43 -23.07 19.46
N LEU A 46 22.60 -22.91 18.43
CA LEU A 46 21.22 -23.41 18.42
C LEU A 46 21.06 -24.71 17.62
N TYR A 47 22.11 -25.18 16.93
CA TYR A 47 22.09 -26.44 16.19
C TYR A 47 22.27 -27.66 17.11
N SER A 48 22.93 -27.48 18.25
CA SER A 48 23.25 -28.56 19.20
C SER A 48 22.09 -29.00 20.13
N GLY A 49 20.93 -28.33 20.11
CA GLY A 49 19.84 -28.51 21.08
C GLY A 49 18.44 -28.84 20.53
N SER A 50 18.23 -28.96 19.22
CA SER A 50 16.95 -29.36 18.64
C SER A 50 16.77 -30.89 18.66
N ALA A 51 15.60 -31.36 19.06
CA ALA A 51 15.26 -32.80 19.10
C ALA A 51 15.21 -33.46 17.71
N ASP A 52 15.26 -32.66 16.64
CA ASP A 52 15.62 -33.10 15.28
C ASP A 52 17.13 -32.90 15.09
N SER A 53 17.91 -33.76 15.73
CA SER A 53 19.34 -33.91 15.47
C SER A 53 19.53 -34.56 14.10
N LEU A 54 19.45 -33.76 13.03
CA LEU A 54 19.76 -34.22 11.68
C LEU A 54 21.27 -34.30 11.47
N SER A 55 21.75 -35.54 11.53
CA SER A 55 22.94 -36.10 10.87
C SER A 55 24.32 -35.59 11.31
N THR A 56 25.21 -36.54 11.57
CA THR A 56 26.68 -36.40 11.63
C THR A 56 27.32 -35.94 10.32
N ASP A 57 26.54 -35.42 9.38
CA ASP A 57 27.00 -35.05 8.03
C ASP A 57 27.56 -33.62 8.04
N SER A 58 28.64 -33.39 7.31
CA SER A 58 29.25 -32.06 7.20
C SER A 58 28.33 -31.07 6.47
N THR A 59 28.52 -29.76 6.67
CA THR A 59 27.84 -28.70 5.89
C THR A 59 28.01 -28.89 4.38
N ASP A 60 29.15 -29.44 3.95
CA ASP A 60 29.46 -29.76 2.57
C ASP A 60 28.59 -30.92 2.03
N ASP A 61 28.26 -31.90 2.86
CA ASP A 61 27.37 -33.01 2.49
C ASP A 61 25.90 -32.56 2.35
N GLN A 62 25.47 -31.58 3.15
CA GLN A 62 24.15 -30.98 3.00
C GLN A 62 24.06 -30.16 1.70
N LEU A 63 25.06 -29.33 1.41
CA LEU A 63 25.15 -28.59 0.16
C LEU A 63 25.19 -29.53 -1.05
N ARG A 64 26.01 -30.59 -0.98
CA ARG A 64 26.09 -31.65 -2.00
C ARG A 64 24.70 -32.25 -2.28
N ARG A 65 23.95 -32.62 -1.23
CA ARG A 65 22.60 -33.17 -1.36
C ARG A 65 21.64 -32.21 -2.03
N GLN A 66 21.67 -30.92 -1.66
CA GLN A 66 20.83 -29.89 -2.28
C GLN A 66 21.15 -29.70 -3.77
N ILE A 67 22.43 -29.65 -4.13
CA ILE A 67 22.89 -29.56 -5.52
C ILE A 67 22.40 -30.77 -6.32
N VAL A 68 22.59 -31.99 -5.81
CA VAL A 68 22.16 -33.22 -6.50
C VAL A 68 20.64 -33.23 -6.70
N ALA A 69 19.88 -32.91 -5.66
CA ALA A 69 18.42 -32.87 -5.74
C ALA A 69 17.93 -31.84 -6.77
N GLY A 70 18.51 -30.64 -6.78
CA GLY A 70 18.17 -29.58 -7.74
C GLY A 70 18.50 -29.95 -9.20
N LEU A 71 19.61 -30.65 -9.43
CA LEU A 71 20.00 -31.11 -10.78
C LEU A 71 19.20 -32.33 -11.27
N GLN A 72 18.65 -33.15 -10.36
CA GLN A 72 17.78 -34.28 -10.70
C GLN A 72 16.29 -33.91 -10.80
N ALA A 73 15.94 -32.66 -10.50
CA ALA A 73 14.57 -32.18 -10.61
C ALA A 73 14.05 -32.35 -12.06
N SER A 74 12.89 -32.99 -12.18
CA SER A 74 12.28 -33.35 -13.47
C SER A 74 11.04 -32.50 -13.79
N GLN A 75 10.55 -31.73 -12.81
CA GLN A 75 9.36 -30.90 -12.93
C GLN A 75 9.66 -29.66 -13.78
N LEU A 76 8.82 -29.38 -14.78
CA LEU A 76 8.97 -28.17 -15.60
C LEU A 76 8.32 -26.99 -14.87
N VAL A 77 9.09 -25.94 -14.66
CA VAL A 77 8.64 -24.66 -14.14
C VAL A 77 8.66 -23.63 -15.26
N ILE A 78 7.54 -22.94 -15.46
CA ILE A 78 7.46 -21.79 -16.36
C ILE A 78 7.44 -20.53 -15.49
N PRO A 79 8.46 -19.67 -15.57
CA PRO A 79 8.51 -18.43 -14.79
C PRO A 79 7.58 -17.37 -15.41
N GLY A 80 6.38 -17.20 -14.87
CA GLY A 80 5.40 -16.20 -15.28
C GLY A 80 4.04 -16.81 -15.57
N LYS A 81 3.62 -16.81 -16.85
CA LYS A 81 2.35 -17.40 -17.31
C LYS A 81 2.62 -18.54 -18.27
N ALA A 82 2.06 -19.72 -18.00
CA ALA A 82 2.29 -20.92 -18.81
C ALA A 82 1.94 -20.79 -20.31
N GLY A 83 1.07 -19.85 -20.67
CA GLY A 83 0.66 -19.56 -22.05
C GLY A 83 1.45 -18.45 -22.75
N ASP A 84 2.42 -17.81 -22.08
CA ASP A 84 3.20 -16.71 -22.63
C ASP A 84 4.48 -17.24 -23.33
N PRO A 85 4.65 -17.00 -24.64
CA PRO A 85 5.85 -17.41 -25.37
C PRO A 85 7.16 -16.86 -24.81
N GLU A 86 7.15 -15.67 -24.20
CA GLU A 86 8.36 -15.11 -23.60
C GLU A 86 8.73 -15.84 -22.32
N ASP A 87 7.78 -16.24 -21.49
CA ASP A 87 8.04 -17.01 -20.27
C ASP A 87 8.47 -18.45 -20.55
N LEU A 88 7.92 -19.05 -21.60
CA LEU A 88 8.32 -20.39 -22.04
C LEU A 88 9.80 -20.49 -22.39
N LYS A 89 10.42 -19.42 -22.92
CA LYS A 89 11.86 -19.36 -23.22
C LYS A 89 12.73 -19.47 -21.97
N PHE A 90 12.19 -19.09 -20.81
CA PHE A 90 12.88 -19.12 -19.52
C PHE A 90 12.45 -20.33 -18.67
N SER A 91 11.70 -21.27 -19.24
CA SER A 91 11.32 -22.50 -18.55
C SER A 91 12.54 -23.34 -18.16
N TYR A 92 12.48 -23.93 -16.97
CA TYR A 92 13.58 -24.71 -16.42
C TYR A 92 13.04 -25.91 -15.65
N ARG A 93 13.89 -26.91 -15.47
CA ARG A 93 13.61 -28.05 -14.58
C ARG A 93 14.57 -28.11 -13.41
N LYS A 94 15.82 -27.76 -13.68
CA LYS A 94 16.93 -27.89 -12.75
C LYS A 94 17.14 -26.57 -11.99
N THR A 95 17.56 -26.68 -10.75
CA THR A 95 17.90 -25.55 -9.89
C THR A 95 19.23 -25.77 -9.19
N LEU A 96 19.87 -24.69 -8.77
CA LEU A 96 21.01 -24.72 -7.87
C LEU A 96 20.77 -23.77 -6.68
N PRO A 97 21.19 -24.14 -5.46
CA PRO A 97 20.96 -23.28 -4.29
C PRO A 97 21.89 -22.06 -4.34
N THR A 98 21.36 -20.87 -3.99
CA THR A 98 22.12 -19.60 -3.98
C THR A 98 23.32 -19.60 -3.03
N THR A 99 23.34 -20.50 -2.05
CA THR A 99 24.48 -20.68 -1.13
C THR A 99 25.78 -21.02 -1.85
N ILE A 100 25.74 -21.53 -3.08
CA ILE A 100 26.96 -21.76 -3.88
C ILE A 100 27.67 -20.48 -4.29
N LEU A 101 26.99 -19.33 -4.30
CA LEU A 101 27.57 -18.06 -4.73
C LEU A 101 28.54 -17.46 -3.71
N TYR A 102 28.51 -17.91 -2.45
CA TYR A 102 29.15 -17.22 -1.32
C TYR A 102 30.31 -18.02 -0.72
N ASP A 103 31.09 -18.70 -1.56
CA ASP A 103 32.43 -19.15 -1.14
C ASP A 103 33.39 -17.97 -1.02
N GLU A 104 34.64 -18.22 -0.60
CA GLU A 104 35.66 -17.18 -0.43
C GLU A 104 35.83 -16.31 -1.70
N GLN A 105 35.92 -16.94 -2.88
CA GLN A 105 36.06 -16.21 -4.14
C GLN A 105 34.79 -15.45 -4.52
N GLY A 106 33.62 -16.06 -4.28
CA GLY A 106 32.32 -15.43 -4.49
C GLY A 106 32.12 -14.18 -3.63
N LEU A 107 32.53 -14.20 -2.37
CA LEU A 107 32.50 -13.04 -1.49
C LEU A 107 33.40 -11.89 -2.00
N ILE A 108 34.58 -12.20 -2.53
CA ILE A 108 35.47 -11.20 -3.16
C ILE A 108 34.80 -10.57 -4.39
N LEU A 109 34.14 -11.39 -5.22
CA LEU A 109 33.43 -10.90 -6.40
C LEU A 109 32.20 -10.06 -6.01
N TYR A 110 31.45 -10.48 -4.99
CA TYR A 110 30.33 -9.73 -4.45
C TYR A 110 30.76 -8.38 -3.84
N ASP A 111 31.90 -8.33 -3.17
CA ASP A 111 32.49 -7.07 -2.68
C ASP A 111 32.84 -6.11 -3.82
N LYS A 112 33.30 -6.61 -4.98
CA LYS A 112 33.52 -5.78 -6.18
C LYS A 112 32.19 -5.33 -6.80
N LEU A 113 31.20 -6.22 -6.87
CA LEU A 113 29.87 -5.94 -7.39
C LEU A 113 29.18 -4.83 -6.58
N THR A 114 29.21 -4.92 -5.26
CA THR A 114 28.61 -3.90 -4.37
C THR A 114 29.29 -2.53 -4.44
N ALA A 115 30.53 -2.47 -4.93
CA ALA A 115 31.25 -1.23 -5.20
C ALA A 115 30.97 -0.66 -6.60
N ALA A 116 30.34 -1.43 -7.50
CA ALA A 116 30.02 -0.99 -8.86
C ALA A 116 28.85 0.02 -8.85
N PRO A 117 28.94 1.10 -9.64
CA PRO A 117 27.87 2.11 -9.69
C PRO A 117 26.56 1.55 -10.29
N GLU A 118 26.65 0.54 -11.17
CA GLU A 118 25.50 -0.13 -11.77
C GLU A 118 24.64 -0.87 -10.74
N TYR A 119 25.27 -1.50 -9.73
CA TYR A 119 24.58 -2.21 -8.65
C TYR A 119 24.11 -1.24 -7.56
N TYR A 120 23.07 -0.46 -7.88
CA TYR A 120 22.60 0.66 -7.06
C TYR A 120 22.11 0.23 -5.66
N LEU A 121 21.63 -1.00 -5.48
CA LEU A 121 20.96 -1.48 -4.26
C LEU A 121 21.80 -1.24 -3.01
N TYR A 122 23.08 -1.63 -3.06
CA TYR A 122 23.99 -1.51 -1.92
C TYR A 122 24.21 -0.05 -1.52
N ASN A 123 24.45 0.82 -2.50
CA ASN A 123 24.76 2.22 -2.27
C ASN A 123 23.52 3.03 -1.85
N ALA A 124 22.34 2.70 -2.40
CA ALA A 124 21.07 3.32 -2.00
C ALA A 124 20.74 3.00 -0.52
N GLU A 125 20.82 1.73 -0.12
CA GLU A 125 20.61 1.34 1.28
C GLU A 125 21.65 1.97 2.21
N LEU A 126 22.93 1.98 1.80
CA LEU A 126 24.01 2.59 2.56
C LEU A 126 23.84 4.11 2.73
N GLN A 127 23.33 4.80 1.70
CA GLN A 127 23.01 6.22 1.77
C GLN A 127 21.96 6.48 2.85
N ILE A 128 20.84 5.74 2.82
CA ILE A 128 19.76 5.89 3.83
C ILE A 128 20.31 5.66 5.25
N LEU A 129 21.11 4.61 5.45
CA LEU A 129 21.71 4.31 6.77
C LEU A 129 22.70 5.37 7.24
N LYS A 130 23.39 6.06 6.32
CA LYS A 130 24.29 7.18 6.66
C LYS A 130 23.52 8.45 7.00
N ASP A 131 22.53 8.78 6.18
CA ASP A 131 21.79 10.04 6.27
C ASP A 131 20.78 10.01 7.43
N HIS A 132 20.15 8.87 7.65
CA HIS A 132 19.09 8.69 8.65
C HIS A 132 19.47 7.78 9.82
N GLY A 133 20.70 7.24 9.87
CA GLY A 133 21.15 6.33 10.94
C GLY A 133 20.85 6.80 12.38
N PRO A 134 21.14 8.07 12.75
CA PRO A 134 20.78 8.63 14.06
C PRO A 134 19.27 8.58 14.37
N GLU A 135 18.45 8.92 13.39
CA GLU A 135 17.00 8.90 13.51
C GLU A 135 16.49 7.45 13.62
N ILE A 136 16.91 6.57 12.71
CA ILE A 136 16.55 5.15 12.70
C ILE A 136 16.88 4.50 14.06
N ALA A 137 18.10 4.72 14.58
CA ALA A 137 18.55 4.16 15.86
C ALA A 137 17.66 4.56 17.06
N LEU A 138 17.20 5.82 17.10
CA LEU A 138 16.29 6.29 18.15
C LEU A 138 14.89 5.69 17.95
N ARG A 139 14.39 5.68 16.71
CA ARG A 139 13.03 5.25 16.38
C ARG A 139 12.81 3.75 16.55
N MET A 140 13.80 2.90 16.27
CA MET A 140 13.71 1.44 16.50
C MET A 140 13.32 1.07 17.94
N PHE A 141 13.70 1.92 18.91
CA PHE A 141 13.42 1.75 20.34
C PHE A 141 12.44 2.82 20.88
N GLY A 142 11.62 3.41 20.00
CA GLY A 142 10.53 4.30 20.39
C GLY A 142 10.95 5.67 20.94
N HIS A 143 12.22 6.06 20.84
CA HIS A 143 12.68 7.37 21.33
C HIS A 143 12.37 8.49 20.32
N PRO A 144 12.11 9.73 20.79
CA PRO A 144 11.92 10.89 19.92
C PRO A 144 13.26 11.40 19.36
N THR A 145 13.23 12.08 18.21
CA THR A 145 14.42 12.74 17.64
C THR A 145 14.59 14.15 18.24
N THR A 146 15.52 14.33 19.19
CA THR A 146 15.71 15.64 19.86
C THR A 146 16.38 16.70 18.96
N SER A 147 16.17 17.98 19.29
CA SER A 147 16.70 19.17 18.61
C SER A 147 18.13 19.57 19.03
N SER A 148 18.93 18.66 19.57
CA SER A 148 20.30 18.98 19.94
C SER A 148 21.30 18.55 18.85
N GLY A 149 21.69 19.52 18.03
CA GLY A 149 22.76 19.39 17.04
C GLY A 149 22.28 19.66 15.62
N THR A 150 22.67 20.81 15.09
CA THR A 150 22.59 21.15 13.67
C THR A 150 23.19 20.01 12.83
N ILE A 151 22.36 19.14 12.25
CA ILE A 151 22.75 18.36 11.08
C ILE A 151 22.84 19.39 9.95
N LYS A 152 24.05 19.92 9.74
CA LYS A 152 24.34 20.74 8.57
C LYS A 152 24.17 19.83 7.34
N HIS A 153 23.06 19.97 6.63
CA HIS A 153 23.03 19.63 5.22
C HIS A 153 24.01 20.57 4.52
N THR A 154 25.22 20.08 4.25
CA THR A 154 26.16 20.75 3.34
C THR A 154 25.64 20.62 1.92
N THR A 155 24.72 21.51 1.54
CA THR A 155 24.47 21.76 0.12
C THR A 155 25.67 22.54 -0.41
N LEU A 156 26.53 21.88 -1.19
CA LEU A 156 27.60 22.50 -1.96
C LEU A 156 26.99 23.53 -2.93
N LYS A 157 27.01 24.81 -2.56
CA LYS A 157 26.95 25.91 -3.52
C LYS A 157 28.35 26.45 -3.72
N SER A 158 28.85 26.28 -4.94
CA SER A 158 30.09 26.87 -5.44
C SER A 158 30.01 28.39 -5.49
N GLY A 159 31.02 29.05 -4.93
CA GLY A 159 31.41 30.42 -5.27
C GLY A 159 31.16 31.47 -4.19
N GLN A 160 32.20 31.79 -3.42
CA GLN A 160 32.80 33.14 -3.22
C GLN A 160 33.66 33.20 -1.95
N GLU A 161 34.71 34.01 -2.02
CA GLU A 161 35.86 34.19 -1.10
C GLU A 161 35.52 34.64 0.34
N PRO A 162 36.47 34.49 1.30
CA PRO A 162 36.21 34.66 2.73
C PRO A 162 36.42 36.10 3.22
N PRO A 163 35.76 36.52 4.31
CA PRO A 163 36.27 37.58 5.15
C PRO A 163 36.68 37.11 6.55
N ARG A 164 37.64 37.87 7.08
CA ARG A 164 38.51 37.68 8.24
C ARG A 164 37.85 37.87 9.61
N ASP A 165 38.55 37.36 10.61
CA ASP A 165 38.39 37.51 12.06
C ASP A 165 38.06 38.92 12.57
N GLN A 166 37.26 38.99 13.65
CA GLN A 166 37.48 39.93 14.75
C GLN A 166 36.80 39.47 16.06
N GLN A 167 37.54 39.65 17.16
CA GLN A 167 37.26 39.32 18.57
C GLN A 167 36.31 40.31 19.25
N ASP A 168 35.64 39.88 20.33
CA ASP A 168 35.38 40.59 21.62
C ASP A 168 34.19 39.89 22.34
N SER A 169 34.20 39.37 23.59
CA SER A 169 34.69 39.71 24.95
C SER A 169 33.52 39.96 25.93
N GLU A 170 33.42 39.06 26.93
CA GLU A 170 32.91 39.10 28.32
C GLU A 170 31.71 39.96 28.78
N ARG A 171 30.81 39.35 29.62
CA ARG A 171 30.50 39.77 31.01
C ARG A 171 29.52 38.84 31.77
N GLU A 172 29.79 38.68 33.07
CA GLU A 172 29.14 37.84 34.10
C GLU A 172 27.99 38.54 34.88
N ASP A 173 26.97 37.75 35.28
CA ASP A 173 26.17 37.59 36.54
C ASP A 173 25.94 38.76 37.55
N PRO A 174 24.78 38.80 38.29
CA PRO A 174 24.62 38.00 39.53
C PRO A 174 23.19 37.61 40.04
N LEU A 175 23.14 36.57 40.89
CA LEU A 175 22.08 36.17 41.86
C LEU A 175 22.30 36.84 43.26
N PRO A 176 21.52 36.61 44.35
CA PRO A 176 20.07 36.38 44.64
C PRO A 176 19.55 37.32 45.79
N PRO A 177 18.41 37.07 46.50
CA PRO A 177 18.53 36.55 47.88
C PRO A 177 17.38 35.63 48.42
N GLN A 178 17.63 35.04 49.60
CA GLN A 178 16.88 33.98 50.33
C GLN A 178 15.86 34.48 51.39
N ARG A 179 14.78 33.68 51.55
CA ARG A 179 13.96 33.21 52.71
C ARG A 179 13.44 34.15 53.83
N ASP A 180 12.15 33.96 54.18
CA ASP A 180 11.72 33.53 55.54
C ASP A 180 10.29 32.95 55.60
N ALA A 181 10.00 32.16 56.64
CA ALA A 181 8.86 31.25 56.82
C ALA A 181 7.82 31.71 57.87
N SER A 182 6.52 31.35 57.71
CA SER A 182 5.60 30.99 58.82
C SER A 182 4.20 30.48 58.39
N THR A 183 3.78 29.34 58.98
CA THR A 183 2.41 28.78 59.25
C THR A 183 1.49 28.38 58.05
N SER A 184 1.40 27.10 57.65
CA SER A 184 0.60 25.92 58.15
C SER A 184 -0.89 25.93 57.74
N GLY A 185 -1.53 24.92 57.14
CA GLY A 185 -1.14 23.58 56.70
C GLY A 185 -2.31 22.89 55.97
N LYS A 186 -2.01 21.91 55.11
CA LYS A 186 -2.87 20.79 54.66
C LYS A 186 -1.95 19.81 53.93
N GLU A 187 -1.90 18.59 54.44
CA GLU A 187 -1.00 17.53 54.01
C GLU A 187 -1.26 17.14 52.54
N LYS A 188 -0.17 16.99 51.78
CA LYS A 188 -0.14 16.52 50.39
C LYS A 188 0.38 15.09 50.38
N TRP A 189 -0.19 14.29 49.49
CA TRP A 189 0.10 12.88 49.26
C TRP A 189 1.61 12.62 49.06
N GLY A 190 2.17 11.71 49.87
CA GLY A 190 3.61 11.40 49.89
C GLY A 190 4.14 10.66 51.13
N ASP A 191 3.29 10.20 52.06
CA ASP A 191 3.74 9.44 53.24
C ASP A 191 3.63 7.91 53.02
N SER A 192 4.73 7.22 53.28
CA SER A 192 5.11 5.91 52.70
C SER A 192 4.86 4.69 53.61
N GLN A 193 3.81 4.69 54.44
CA GLN A 193 3.57 3.56 55.36
C GLN A 193 2.10 3.17 55.56
N VAL A 194 1.40 2.69 54.54
CA VAL A 194 0.31 1.71 54.73
C VAL A 194 0.06 0.92 53.44
N GLY A 195 0.16 -0.42 53.48
CA GLY A 195 -0.18 -1.28 52.34
C GLY A 195 0.64 -2.55 52.15
N ARG A 196 1.12 -3.20 53.23
CA ARG A 196 1.47 -4.63 53.17
C ARG A 196 0.16 -5.42 53.24
N PHE A 197 0.02 -6.43 52.39
CA PHE A 197 -1.10 -7.40 52.23
C PHE A 197 -2.18 -7.05 51.19
N ASN A 198 -1.96 -7.46 49.94
CA ASN A 198 -2.79 -8.45 49.25
C ASN A 198 -2.16 -8.84 47.90
N GLY A 199 -2.10 -10.14 47.62
CA GLY A 199 -1.33 -10.70 46.51
C GLY A 199 -2.04 -10.63 45.16
N GLY A 200 -1.29 -10.20 44.15
CA GLY A 200 -1.21 -10.95 42.89
C GLY A 200 -2.31 -10.75 41.84
N VAL A 201 -2.86 -9.55 41.65
CA VAL A 201 -3.41 -9.07 40.37
C VAL A 201 -3.56 -7.56 40.53
N ASN A 202 -2.64 -6.77 39.97
CA ASN A 202 -2.73 -5.32 39.69
C ASN A 202 -1.33 -4.83 39.32
N ALA A 203 -1.08 -4.65 38.02
CA ALA A 203 0.11 -3.98 37.53
C ALA A 203 -0.10 -2.46 37.52
N GLU A 204 -0.27 -1.87 38.71
CA GLU A 204 -0.03 -0.44 38.92
C GLU A 204 1.45 -0.23 39.28
N GLU A 205 2.35 -0.43 38.32
CA GLU A 205 3.71 0.08 38.38
C GLU A 205 4.07 0.67 37.01
N GLY A 206 4.04 2.01 36.92
CA GLY A 206 4.50 2.76 35.75
C GLY A 206 3.77 4.08 35.54
N LEU A 207 3.76 4.95 36.55
CA LEU A 207 3.17 6.30 36.44
C LEU A 207 4.15 7.46 36.64
N ASP A 208 5.42 7.16 36.85
CA ASP A 208 6.49 8.14 36.67
C ASP A 208 7.28 7.75 35.42
N GLY A 209 7.86 8.74 34.71
CA GLY A 209 8.62 8.57 33.46
C GLY A 209 9.83 7.63 33.52
N ASP A 210 10.04 6.91 34.62
CA ASP A 210 10.90 5.74 34.73
C ASP A 210 10.09 4.48 34.40
N ARG A 211 9.88 4.22 33.11
CA ARG A 211 9.81 2.81 32.70
C ARG A 211 11.10 2.18 33.23
N ALA A 212 11.01 1.09 33.98
CA ALA A 212 12.15 0.18 34.14
C ALA A 212 12.45 -0.38 32.74
N VAL A 213 13.14 0.40 31.90
CA VAL A 213 13.52 0.02 30.55
C VAL A 213 14.64 -1.00 30.73
N GLY A 214 14.32 -2.28 30.55
CA GLY A 214 15.36 -3.29 30.36
C GLY A 214 16.17 -2.95 29.12
N ALA A 215 17.39 -3.48 29.02
CA ALA A 215 18.20 -3.33 27.81
C ALA A 215 17.40 -3.77 26.57
N GLY A 216 17.39 -2.94 25.53
CA GLY A 216 16.79 -3.28 24.25
C GLY A 216 17.54 -4.43 23.58
N SER A 217 16.92 -5.08 22.61
CA SER A 217 17.59 -6.08 21.78
C SER A 217 17.46 -5.73 20.29
N LEU A 218 18.58 -5.73 19.57
CA LEU A 218 18.63 -5.62 18.11
C LEU A 218 19.10 -6.95 17.54
N VAL A 219 18.26 -7.61 16.74
CA VAL A 219 18.62 -8.90 16.12
C VAL A 219 18.65 -8.76 14.62
N GLU A 220 19.79 -9.04 13.99
CA GLU A 220 19.96 -8.98 12.54
C GLU A 220 19.86 -10.36 11.92
N LEU A 221 18.91 -10.52 10.99
CA LEU A 221 18.67 -11.74 10.23
C LEU A 221 19.59 -11.76 9.01
N GLY A 222 20.68 -12.54 9.06
CA GLY A 222 21.68 -12.61 7.98
C GLY A 222 22.66 -11.45 8.07
N ALA A 223 23.47 -11.45 9.12
CA ALA A 223 24.38 -10.37 9.46
C ALA A 223 25.48 -10.12 8.40
N GLY A 224 25.94 -11.16 7.70
CA GLY A 224 26.97 -11.02 6.68
C GLY A 224 28.22 -10.31 7.21
N SER A 225 28.75 -9.33 6.45
CA SER A 225 30.00 -8.62 6.80
C SER A 225 29.85 -7.39 7.68
N LEU A 226 28.62 -7.02 8.10
CA LEU A 226 28.30 -5.83 8.92
C LEU A 226 28.70 -4.46 8.36
N LYS A 227 29.23 -4.39 7.13
CA LYS A 227 29.71 -3.12 6.52
C LYS A 227 28.64 -2.03 6.43
N LYS A 228 27.37 -2.40 6.29
CA LYS A 228 26.21 -1.48 6.32
C LYS A 228 25.74 -1.24 7.76
N THR A 229 25.56 -2.33 8.50
CA THR A 229 25.03 -2.35 9.87
C THR A 229 25.85 -1.48 10.82
N ILE A 230 27.16 -1.35 10.61
CA ILE A 230 28.03 -0.49 11.43
C ILE A 230 27.57 0.97 11.50
N HIS A 231 26.97 1.51 10.43
CA HIS A 231 26.44 2.87 10.43
C HIS A 231 25.30 3.03 11.45
N LEU A 232 24.46 2.00 11.56
CA LEU A 232 23.40 1.94 12.55
C LEU A 232 23.94 1.67 13.96
N LEU A 233 24.87 0.72 14.12
CA LEU A 233 25.48 0.40 15.43
C LEU A 233 26.15 1.61 16.07
N ARG A 234 26.87 2.43 15.26
CA ARG A 234 27.47 3.69 15.71
C ARG A 234 26.44 4.71 16.17
N ALA A 235 25.23 4.69 15.59
CA ALA A 235 24.14 5.57 15.98
C ALA A 235 23.45 5.11 17.28
N LEU A 236 23.49 3.83 17.63
CA LEU A 236 22.91 3.31 18.89
C LEU A 236 23.53 3.93 20.15
N LYS A 237 24.72 4.54 20.08
CA LYS A 237 25.30 5.32 21.18
C LYS A 237 24.43 6.51 21.62
N LEU A 238 23.49 6.95 20.77
CA LEU A 238 22.53 8.01 21.05
C LEU A 238 21.41 7.57 21.99
N LEU A 239 21.24 6.25 22.19
CA LEU A 239 20.26 5.75 23.14
C LEU A 239 20.59 6.23 24.57
N PRO A 240 19.57 6.56 25.37
CA PRO A 240 19.74 6.86 26.79
C PRO A 240 20.48 5.73 27.51
N ALA A 241 21.33 6.08 28.47
CA ALA A 241 22.00 5.10 29.32
C ALA A 241 20.99 4.46 30.28
N LEU A 242 21.15 3.17 30.59
CA LEU A 242 20.38 2.51 31.63
C LEU A 242 20.87 2.91 33.03
N SER A 243 19.94 2.95 33.99
CA SER A 243 20.25 3.27 35.39
C SER A 243 21.15 2.23 36.07
N GLY A 244 21.22 0.99 35.54
CA GLY A 244 22.16 -0.06 35.94
C GLY A 244 23.38 -0.10 35.01
N ARG A 245 24.58 -0.40 35.54
CA ARG A 245 25.88 -0.42 34.81
C ARG A 245 25.99 -1.52 33.73
N GLY A 246 25.12 -1.48 32.70
CA GLY A 246 25.09 -2.43 31.58
C GLY A 246 24.68 -1.76 30.26
N PRO A 247 24.72 -2.50 29.13
CA PRO A 247 24.43 -1.94 27.82
C PRO A 247 22.97 -1.51 27.69
N SER A 248 22.75 -0.36 27.04
CA SER A 248 21.42 0.11 26.64
C SER A 248 20.74 -0.82 25.65
N VAL A 249 21.53 -1.49 24.81
CA VAL A 249 21.04 -2.42 23.79
C VAL A 249 22.01 -3.58 23.60
N HIS A 250 21.47 -4.79 23.41
CA HIS A 250 22.21 -5.95 22.98
C HIS A 250 21.98 -6.20 21.49
N TYR A 251 23.05 -6.15 20.70
CA TYR A 251 23.07 -6.55 19.30
C TYR A 251 23.33 -8.06 19.17
N TYR A 252 22.58 -8.73 18.30
CA TYR A 252 22.68 -10.15 17.96
C TYR A 252 22.82 -10.29 16.45
N ALA A 253 23.98 -10.73 15.99
CA ALA A 253 24.20 -11.15 14.61
C ALA A 253 23.76 -12.61 14.44
N LEU A 254 22.70 -12.87 13.66
CA LEU A 254 22.28 -14.22 13.32
C LEU A 254 22.84 -14.61 11.95
N ASP A 255 23.58 -15.72 11.90
CA ASP A 255 24.16 -16.23 10.66
C ASP A 255 24.31 -17.76 10.66
N LEU A 256 24.43 -18.34 9.46
CA LEU A 256 24.57 -19.78 9.22
C LEU A 256 26.01 -20.26 9.45
N ASP A 257 27.00 -19.37 9.34
CA ASP A 257 28.43 -19.72 9.45
C ASP A 257 29.05 -19.24 10.76
N LYS A 258 29.34 -20.19 11.66
CA LYS A 258 29.97 -19.90 12.95
C LYS A 258 31.32 -19.21 12.82
N ALA A 259 32.17 -19.63 11.88
CA ALA A 259 33.54 -19.13 11.78
C ALA A 259 33.55 -17.67 11.31
N GLU A 260 32.77 -17.36 10.28
CA GLU A 260 32.61 -15.99 9.78
C GLU A 260 31.89 -15.09 10.77
N LEU A 261 30.89 -15.61 11.50
CA LEU A 261 30.23 -14.90 12.58
C LEU A 261 31.24 -14.53 13.69
N GLU A 262 32.03 -15.49 14.17
CA GLU A 262 33.05 -15.23 15.20
C GLU A 262 34.12 -14.23 14.74
N ARG A 263 34.56 -14.32 13.48
CA ARG A 263 35.52 -13.38 12.88
C ARG A 263 34.94 -11.97 12.83
N THR A 264 33.74 -11.82 12.30
CA THR A 264 33.08 -10.54 12.10
C THR A 264 32.80 -9.83 13.42
N LEU A 265 32.41 -10.56 14.47
CA LEU A 265 32.23 -9.99 15.81
C LEU A 265 33.54 -9.54 16.47
N ARG A 266 34.65 -10.27 16.25
CA ARG A 266 35.99 -9.85 16.70
C ARG A 266 36.42 -8.56 16.02
N ASP A 267 36.26 -8.49 14.70
CA ASP A 267 36.62 -7.32 13.90
C ASP A 267 35.80 -6.09 14.32
N LEU A 268 34.48 -6.24 14.49
CA LEU A 268 33.60 -5.19 14.99
C LEU A 268 34.06 -4.66 16.36
N ARG A 269 34.33 -5.57 17.31
CA ARG A 269 34.81 -5.19 18.64
C ARG A 269 36.14 -4.46 18.57
N GLN A 270 37.09 -4.96 17.78
CA GLN A 270 38.42 -4.35 17.64
C GLN A 270 38.35 -2.94 17.07
N GLN A 271 37.43 -2.68 16.13
CA GLN A 271 37.30 -1.40 15.45
C GLN A 271 36.54 -0.34 16.26
N GLU A 272 35.49 -0.75 16.99
CA GLU A 272 34.55 0.20 17.63
C GLU A 272 34.70 0.31 19.16
N ALA A 273 35.62 -0.46 19.74
CA ALA A 273 35.99 -0.37 21.15
C ALA A 273 36.51 1.03 21.55
N VAL A 274 36.05 1.54 22.68
CA VAL A 274 36.55 2.79 23.30
C VAL A 274 36.85 2.58 24.79
N GLN A 275 37.51 3.59 25.41
CA GLN A 275 37.78 3.61 26.84
C GLN A 275 36.46 3.49 27.63
N GLY A 276 36.29 2.43 28.42
CA GLY A 276 35.06 2.14 29.16
C GLY A 276 34.36 0.82 28.79
N ASP A 277 34.79 0.12 27.73
CA ASP A 277 34.28 -1.22 27.37
C ASP A 277 35.01 -2.37 28.11
N ASP A 278 35.66 -2.08 29.24
CA ASP A 278 36.73 -2.90 29.82
C ASP A 278 36.26 -4.33 30.20
N GLY A 279 36.92 -5.35 29.62
CA GLY A 279 36.76 -6.77 29.97
C GLY A 279 35.47 -7.46 29.48
N THR A 280 34.62 -6.80 28.70
CA THR A 280 33.34 -7.35 28.21
C THR A 280 33.16 -7.21 26.69
N TRP A 281 32.27 -8.02 26.11
CA TRP A 281 31.89 -7.95 24.69
C TRP A 281 30.89 -6.81 24.43
N THR A 282 31.38 -5.57 24.57
CA THR A 282 30.62 -4.33 24.41
C THR A 282 31.36 -3.33 23.51
N ILE A 283 30.67 -2.36 22.92
CA ILE A 283 31.25 -1.22 22.18
C ILE A 283 30.58 0.10 22.59
N HIS A 284 31.22 1.21 22.22
CA HIS A 284 30.72 2.57 22.43
C HIS A 284 30.50 2.96 23.89
N GLY A 285 31.44 2.56 24.77
CA GLY A 285 31.47 2.95 26.18
C GLY A 285 30.52 2.09 27.02
N GLY A 286 30.42 0.81 26.70
CA GLY A 286 29.57 -0.18 27.35
C GLY A 286 28.12 -0.13 26.91
N LYS A 287 27.73 0.80 26.01
CA LYS A 287 26.33 1.03 25.63
C LYS A 287 25.72 -0.06 24.75
N VAL A 288 26.52 -0.70 23.91
CA VAL A 288 26.05 -1.74 22.98
C VAL A 288 26.75 -3.06 23.33
N GLY A 289 26.00 -4.07 23.74
CA GLY A 289 26.52 -5.43 23.91
C GLY A 289 26.49 -6.20 22.60
N ILE A 290 27.53 -6.99 22.29
CA ILE A 290 27.65 -7.73 21.04
C ILE A 290 27.49 -9.23 21.29
N ASN A 291 26.68 -9.90 20.48
CA ASN A 291 26.40 -11.34 20.58
C ASN A 291 26.24 -11.95 19.17
N GLY A 292 26.47 -13.25 19.05
CA GLY A 292 26.19 -14.03 17.85
C GLY A 292 25.17 -15.14 18.09
N LEU A 293 24.34 -15.42 17.08
CA LEU A 293 23.42 -16.56 17.03
C LEU A 293 23.79 -17.42 15.82
N TRP A 294 24.29 -18.63 16.08
CA TRP A 294 24.59 -19.58 15.01
C TRP A 294 23.37 -20.47 14.76
N ALA A 295 22.58 -20.13 13.74
CA ALA A 295 21.27 -20.73 13.48
C ALA A 295 20.73 -20.41 12.08
N THR A 296 19.71 -21.14 11.63
CA THR A 296 18.83 -20.68 10.54
C THR A 296 17.92 -19.55 11.01
N TYR A 297 17.27 -18.84 10.08
CA TYR A 297 16.27 -17.83 10.44
C TYR A 297 15.16 -18.41 11.33
N ASP A 298 14.57 -19.54 10.94
CA ASP A 298 13.50 -20.18 11.72
C ASP A 298 13.94 -20.56 13.13
N ALA A 299 15.12 -21.16 13.29
CA ALA A 299 15.62 -21.59 14.59
C ALA A 299 15.95 -20.39 15.50
N GLY A 300 16.54 -19.33 14.93
CA GLY A 300 16.81 -18.12 15.70
C GLY A 300 15.53 -17.36 16.07
N LEU A 301 14.55 -17.29 15.17
CA LEU A 301 13.24 -16.69 15.44
C LEU A 301 12.45 -17.47 16.51
N ASP A 302 12.50 -18.80 16.50
CA ASP A 302 11.90 -19.65 17.54
C ASP A 302 12.60 -19.42 18.90
N PHE A 303 13.94 -19.37 18.92
CA PHE A 303 14.71 -19.03 20.13
C PHE A 303 14.33 -17.66 20.70
N ILE A 304 14.18 -16.66 19.83
CA ILE A 304 13.74 -15.30 20.17
C ILE A 304 12.31 -15.30 20.72
N GLY A 305 11.41 -16.06 20.10
CA GLY A 305 10.02 -16.21 20.52
C GLY A 305 9.85 -16.86 21.90
N ARG A 306 10.72 -17.82 22.22
CA ARG A 306 10.76 -18.50 23.54
C ARG A 306 11.47 -17.70 24.63
N GLY A 307 11.85 -16.44 24.36
CA GLY A 307 12.50 -15.58 25.34
C GLY A 307 13.99 -15.87 25.55
N GLY A 308 14.69 -16.39 24.53
CA GLY A 308 16.11 -16.76 24.62
C GLY A 308 17.11 -15.58 24.68
N LEU A 309 16.66 -14.34 24.44
CA LEU A 309 17.53 -13.17 24.46
C LEU A 309 17.93 -12.77 25.90
N LYS A 310 19.11 -12.16 26.06
CA LYS A 310 19.59 -11.67 27.36
C LYS A 310 18.65 -10.60 27.91
N THR A 311 18.23 -10.79 29.17
CA THR A 311 17.44 -9.83 29.93
C THR A 311 18.31 -9.08 30.94
N ALA A 312 17.98 -7.81 31.20
CA ALA A 312 18.60 -7.05 32.28
C ALA A 312 17.89 -7.33 33.61
N SER A 313 18.65 -7.51 34.69
CA SER A 313 18.08 -7.49 36.04
C SER A 313 17.70 -6.05 36.40
N THR A 314 16.42 -5.80 36.64
CA THR A 314 15.98 -4.53 37.24
C THR A 314 16.51 -4.41 38.67
N ALA A 315 16.55 -3.19 39.23
CA ALA A 315 16.92 -2.96 40.62
C ALA A 315 16.01 -3.70 41.63
N ALA A 316 14.81 -4.09 41.20
CA ALA A 316 13.84 -4.89 41.94
C ALA A 316 14.00 -6.42 41.74
N GLY A 317 15.03 -6.88 41.02
CA GLY A 317 15.31 -8.30 40.79
C GLY A 317 14.44 -8.98 39.72
N ALA A 318 13.49 -8.26 39.11
CA ALA A 318 12.73 -8.77 37.98
C ALA A 318 13.57 -8.73 36.69
N GLN A 319 13.66 -9.86 35.99
CA GLN A 319 14.23 -9.96 34.64
C GLN A 319 13.17 -9.49 33.64
N LYS A 320 13.25 -8.24 33.17
CA LYS A 320 12.32 -7.72 32.16
C LYS A 320 13.09 -7.38 30.90
N GLU A 321 12.79 -8.07 29.81
CA GLU A 321 13.38 -7.81 28.50
C GLU A 321 12.90 -6.45 27.98
N GLY A 322 13.82 -5.61 27.49
CA GLY A 322 13.49 -4.32 26.87
C GLY A 322 12.80 -4.48 25.51
N GLN A 323 12.60 -3.36 24.80
CA GLN A 323 12.03 -3.37 23.46
C GLN A 323 12.95 -4.11 22.48
N ARG A 324 12.35 -4.94 21.62
CA ARG A 324 13.07 -5.71 20.60
C ARG A 324 12.89 -5.07 19.23
N CYS A 325 13.96 -5.02 18.46
CA CYS A 325 13.95 -4.67 17.05
C CYS A 325 14.61 -5.80 16.24
N LEU A 326 13.89 -6.32 15.26
CA LEU A 326 14.43 -7.24 14.26
C LEU A 326 14.93 -6.46 13.04
N LEU A 327 16.03 -6.86 12.44
CA LEU A 327 16.67 -6.18 11.33
C LEU A 327 16.80 -7.14 10.16
N TRP A 328 16.24 -6.77 9.00
CA TRP A 328 16.29 -7.55 7.78
C TRP A 328 16.66 -6.66 6.59
N LEU A 329 17.96 -6.63 6.29
CA LEU A 329 18.56 -5.71 5.33
C LEU A 329 18.88 -6.36 3.96
N GLY A 330 19.37 -5.55 3.03
CA GLY A 330 19.79 -5.95 1.69
C GLY A 330 18.67 -6.29 0.72
N SER A 331 17.42 -5.94 1.01
CA SER A 331 16.26 -6.42 0.25
C SER A 331 16.23 -7.95 0.14
N SER A 332 16.70 -8.65 1.18
CA SER A 332 16.70 -10.11 1.27
C SER A 332 15.29 -10.70 1.18
N ILE A 333 14.28 -9.91 1.54
CA ILE A 333 12.86 -10.21 1.31
C ILE A 333 12.54 -10.45 -0.18
N GLY A 334 13.27 -9.82 -1.08
CA GLY A 334 13.15 -10.03 -2.53
C GLY A 334 13.61 -11.40 -3.00
N ASN A 335 14.27 -12.20 -2.17
CA ASN A 335 14.62 -13.59 -2.53
C ASN A 335 13.45 -14.57 -2.30
N PHE A 336 12.36 -14.08 -1.70
CA PHE A 336 11.12 -14.81 -1.50
C PHE A 336 10.13 -14.38 -2.56
N ASP A 337 9.30 -15.30 -3.03
CA ASP A 337 8.08 -14.88 -3.71
C ASP A 337 7.18 -14.09 -2.76
N ARG A 338 6.24 -13.32 -3.33
CA ARG A 338 5.38 -12.40 -2.55
C ARG A 338 4.62 -13.09 -1.42
N LYS A 339 4.16 -14.33 -1.64
CA LYS A 339 3.39 -15.08 -0.66
C LYS A 339 4.30 -15.58 0.46
N ALA A 340 5.42 -16.18 0.11
CA ALA A 340 6.41 -16.67 1.06
C ALA A 340 6.99 -15.52 1.93
N ALA A 341 7.22 -14.34 1.34
CA ALA A 341 7.60 -13.14 2.07
C ALA A 341 6.53 -12.73 3.10
N ALA A 342 5.25 -12.72 2.68
CA ALA A 342 4.13 -12.36 3.54
C ALA A 342 3.93 -13.37 4.67
N GLU A 343 4.03 -14.67 4.39
CA GLU A 343 3.93 -15.74 5.38
C GLU A 343 5.11 -15.72 6.36
N PHE A 344 6.33 -15.45 5.88
CA PHE A 344 7.51 -15.29 6.74
C PHE A 344 7.34 -14.12 7.72
N LEU A 345 6.90 -12.96 7.24
CA LEU A 345 6.63 -11.80 8.10
C LEU A 345 5.48 -12.08 9.07
N ALA A 346 4.39 -12.69 8.63
CA ALA A 346 3.25 -13.05 9.49
C ALA A 346 3.65 -14.03 10.60
N LYS A 347 4.46 -15.05 10.27
CA LYS A 347 5.03 -15.99 11.25
C LYS A 347 5.94 -15.27 12.23
N THR A 348 6.86 -14.45 11.73
CA THR A 348 7.80 -13.66 12.56
C THR A 348 7.05 -12.75 13.54
N ALA A 349 6.05 -12.02 13.06
CA ALA A 349 5.20 -11.17 13.88
C ALA A 349 4.48 -11.99 14.97
N ARG A 350 3.88 -13.13 14.61
CA ARG A 350 3.15 -13.99 15.53
C ARG A 350 4.03 -14.58 16.62
N ASP A 351 5.14 -15.21 16.22
CA ASP A 351 5.89 -16.14 17.07
C ASP A 351 7.09 -15.46 17.76
N SER A 352 7.62 -14.37 17.20
CA SER A 352 8.91 -13.78 17.62
C SER A 352 8.82 -12.31 18.05
N MET A 353 7.66 -11.66 17.91
CA MET A 353 7.46 -10.26 18.30
C MET A 353 6.35 -10.14 19.35
N ARG A 354 6.48 -9.18 20.27
CA ARG A 354 5.44 -8.77 21.22
C ARG A 354 4.82 -7.44 20.78
N PRO A 355 3.62 -7.07 21.26
CA PRO A 355 3.08 -5.73 21.02
C PRO A 355 4.09 -4.64 21.38
N GLY A 356 4.37 -3.73 20.43
CA GLY A 356 5.35 -2.66 20.53
C GLY A 356 6.79 -3.03 20.10
N ASP A 357 7.10 -4.30 19.86
CA ASP A 357 8.37 -4.67 19.22
C ASP A 357 8.36 -4.24 17.75
N THR A 358 9.54 -3.93 17.21
CA THR A 358 9.70 -3.39 15.85
C THR A 358 10.49 -4.30 14.93
N MET A 359 10.35 -4.05 13.62
CA MET A 359 11.19 -4.65 12.60
C MET A 359 11.60 -3.58 11.58
N LEU A 360 12.88 -3.54 11.25
CA LEU A 360 13.44 -2.69 10.21
C LEU A 360 13.69 -3.55 8.97
N ILE A 361 12.99 -3.25 7.88
CA ILE A 361 12.98 -4.06 6.65
C ILE A 361 13.41 -3.16 5.49
N SER A 362 14.42 -3.59 4.75
CA SER A 362 14.77 -2.91 3.51
C SER A 362 14.16 -3.58 2.28
N ILE A 363 13.72 -2.75 1.34
CA ILE A 363 12.96 -3.17 0.16
C ILE A 363 13.46 -2.39 -1.05
N ASP A 364 13.93 -3.13 -2.06
CA ASP A 364 14.21 -2.58 -3.39
C ASP A 364 12.90 -2.36 -4.15
N ARG A 365 12.69 -1.14 -4.66
CA ARG A 365 11.44 -0.80 -5.34
C ARG A 365 11.40 -1.36 -6.74
N ARG A 366 10.18 -1.44 -7.29
CA ARG A 366 10.00 -1.57 -8.74
C ARG A 366 10.53 -0.30 -9.41
N ASN A 367 11.77 -0.40 -9.89
CA ASN A 367 12.48 0.64 -10.61
C ASN A 367 12.32 0.48 -12.12
N LYS A 368 12.85 1.44 -12.89
CA LYS A 368 12.85 1.37 -14.36
C LYS A 368 13.50 0.07 -14.83
N PRO A 369 12.88 -0.69 -15.75
CA PRO A 369 13.40 -1.97 -16.23
C PRO A 369 14.87 -1.95 -16.65
N SER A 370 15.31 -0.87 -17.31
CA SER A 370 16.68 -0.69 -17.76
C SER A 370 17.70 -0.56 -16.62
N GLU A 371 17.31 0.09 -15.52
CA GLU A 371 18.20 0.25 -14.35
C GLU A 371 18.34 -1.07 -13.60
N VAL A 372 17.25 -1.81 -13.43
CA VAL A 372 17.29 -3.14 -12.82
C VAL A 372 18.11 -4.11 -13.68
N ALA A 373 17.91 -4.13 -15.00
CA ALA A 373 18.70 -4.97 -15.89
C ALA A 373 20.21 -4.65 -15.80
N LEU A 374 20.58 -3.37 -15.73
CA LEU A 374 21.99 -2.96 -15.61
C LEU A 374 22.61 -3.39 -14.27
N ALA A 375 21.84 -3.35 -13.18
CA ALA A 375 22.32 -3.75 -11.86
C ALA A 375 22.71 -5.25 -11.82
N TYR A 376 21.99 -6.11 -12.54
CA TYR A 376 22.22 -7.55 -12.53
C TYR A 376 22.95 -8.07 -13.79
N ASN A 377 23.21 -7.21 -14.76
CA ASN A 377 23.99 -7.56 -15.95
C ASN A 377 24.90 -6.39 -16.32
N ASP A 378 25.84 -6.12 -15.43
CA ASP A 378 26.76 -5.00 -15.54
C ASP A 378 27.72 -5.17 -16.73
N PRO A 379 28.08 -4.09 -17.46
CA PRO A 379 28.97 -4.18 -18.63
C PRO A 379 30.38 -4.66 -18.30
N ALA A 380 30.83 -4.49 -17.06
CA ALA A 380 32.14 -4.96 -16.59
C ALA A 380 32.18 -6.49 -16.39
N GLY A 381 31.01 -7.15 -16.35
CA GLY A 381 30.87 -8.59 -16.20
C GLY A 381 31.06 -9.09 -14.77
N LEU A 382 31.01 -8.21 -13.76
CA LEU A 382 31.18 -8.59 -12.36
C LEU A 382 30.08 -9.54 -11.88
N THR A 383 28.83 -9.28 -12.25
CA THR A 383 27.69 -10.15 -11.93
C THR A 383 27.82 -11.49 -12.63
N ARG A 384 28.18 -11.49 -13.91
CA ARG A 384 28.46 -12.72 -14.67
C ARG A 384 29.54 -13.55 -13.98
N ASP A 385 30.64 -12.94 -13.59
CA ASP A 385 31.77 -13.63 -12.97
C ASP A 385 31.38 -14.17 -11.58
N PHE A 386 30.61 -13.39 -10.79
CA PHE A 386 30.05 -13.80 -9.50
C PHE A 386 29.12 -15.02 -9.64
N ILE A 387 28.18 -14.98 -10.59
CA ILE A 387 27.24 -16.07 -10.83
C ILE A 387 27.96 -17.33 -11.33
N LEU A 388 28.87 -17.20 -12.30
CA LEU A 388 29.60 -18.35 -12.85
C LEU A 388 30.55 -19.01 -11.85
N ASN A 389 31.13 -18.24 -10.91
CA ASN A 389 31.92 -18.81 -9.81
C ASN A 389 31.09 -19.80 -8.96
N GLY A 390 29.77 -19.60 -8.86
CA GLY A 390 28.87 -20.55 -8.21
C GLY A 390 28.95 -21.97 -8.79
N LEU A 391 29.15 -22.13 -10.10
CA LEU A 391 29.34 -23.45 -10.73
C LEU A 391 30.66 -24.09 -10.32
N ASP A 392 31.73 -23.30 -10.17
CA ASP A 392 33.02 -23.79 -9.72
C ASP A 392 32.95 -24.24 -8.26
N HIS A 393 32.21 -23.51 -7.42
CA HIS A 393 31.94 -23.93 -6.05
C HIS A 393 31.08 -25.19 -5.98
N ALA A 394 29.99 -25.26 -6.75
CA ALA A 394 29.16 -26.45 -6.86
C ALA A 394 29.98 -27.65 -7.35
N ASN A 395 30.91 -27.46 -8.30
CA ASN A 395 31.82 -28.49 -8.75
C ASN A 395 32.69 -29.02 -7.59
N ARG A 396 33.28 -28.13 -6.79
CA ARG A 396 34.07 -28.52 -5.61
C ARG A 396 33.24 -29.31 -4.59
N ALA A 397 32.03 -28.86 -4.27
CA ALA A 397 31.11 -29.57 -3.38
C ALA A 397 30.71 -30.97 -3.94
N LEU A 398 30.72 -31.13 -5.26
CA LEU A 398 30.46 -32.40 -5.93
C LEU A 398 31.71 -33.30 -6.06
N GLY A 399 32.90 -32.87 -5.65
CA GLY A 399 34.15 -33.64 -5.72
C GLY A 399 35.10 -33.21 -6.84
N GLY A 400 34.91 -32.01 -7.39
CA GLY A 400 35.86 -31.27 -8.23
C GLY A 400 35.94 -31.65 -9.70
N SER A 401 35.16 -32.62 -10.17
CA SER A 401 35.22 -33.13 -11.56
C SER A 401 33.85 -33.32 -12.22
N ALA A 402 32.76 -32.85 -11.59
CA ALA A 402 31.39 -33.08 -12.04
C ALA A 402 30.89 -32.00 -13.00
N ILE A 403 31.17 -30.72 -12.71
CA ILE A 403 30.67 -29.55 -13.45
C ILE A 403 31.84 -28.81 -14.08
N ASP A 404 31.70 -28.48 -15.37
CA ASP A 404 32.65 -27.66 -16.13
C ASP A 404 31.97 -26.33 -16.47
N SER A 405 32.30 -25.27 -15.71
CA SER A 405 31.70 -23.93 -15.84
C SER A 405 31.90 -23.33 -17.24
N SER A 406 32.95 -23.74 -17.97
CA SER A 406 33.20 -23.31 -19.35
C SER A 406 32.13 -23.78 -20.35
N LYS A 407 31.27 -24.73 -19.98
CA LYS A 407 30.12 -25.20 -20.79
C LYS A 407 28.84 -24.42 -20.55
N PHE A 408 28.85 -23.46 -19.63
CA PHE A 408 27.72 -22.62 -19.31
C PHE A 408 27.98 -21.15 -19.67
N GLU A 409 26.91 -20.39 -19.74
CA GLU A 409 26.93 -18.93 -19.76
C GLU A 409 25.87 -18.39 -18.79
N TYR A 410 26.11 -17.17 -18.33
CA TYR A 410 25.11 -16.41 -17.57
C TYR A 410 24.00 -15.96 -18.52
N PHE A 411 22.76 -16.20 -18.12
CA PHE A 411 21.57 -15.80 -18.86
C PHE A 411 20.55 -15.24 -17.89
N ASP A 412 19.96 -14.10 -18.20
CA ASP A 412 19.10 -13.38 -17.26
C ASP A 412 17.95 -12.66 -17.97
N ARG A 413 16.98 -12.21 -17.17
CA ARG A 413 16.00 -11.20 -17.60
C ARG A 413 15.45 -10.42 -16.42
N TYR A 414 14.95 -9.22 -16.69
CA TYR A 414 14.01 -8.56 -15.81
C TYR A 414 12.58 -8.79 -16.29
N ASN A 415 11.80 -9.53 -15.51
CA ASN A 415 10.38 -9.74 -15.76
C ASN A 415 9.59 -8.56 -15.17
N ALA A 416 9.38 -7.51 -15.99
CA ALA A 416 8.72 -6.27 -15.53
C ALA A 416 7.29 -6.48 -15.04
N ARG A 417 6.57 -7.48 -15.58
CA ARG A 417 5.22 -7.83 -15.15
C ARG A 417 5.23 -8.39 -13.72
N GLU A 418 6.08 -9.37 -13.48
CA GLU A 418 6.26 -9.96 -12.15
C GLU A 418 7.08 -9.07 -11.19
N GLY A 419 7.70 -8.00 -11.70
CA GLY A 419 8.57 -7.11 -10.95
C GLY A 419 9.72 -7.86 -10.30
N ARG A 420 10.43 -8.72 -11.05
CA ARG A 420 11.56 -9.48 -10.51
C ARG A 420 12.66 -9.65 -11.55
N HIS A 421 13.90 -9.65 -11.10
CA HIS A 421 15.04 -10.12 -11.88
C HIS A 421 15.17 -11.63 -11.73
N GLU A 422 15.56 -12.32 -12.80
CA GLU A 422 15.70 -13.78 -12.85
C GLU A 422 17.06 -14.14 -13.45
N SER A 423 17.83 -15.00 -12.77
CA SER A 423 19.18 -15.44 -13.15
C SER A 423 19.23 -16.94 -13.44
N TYR A 424 19.90 -17.32 -14.52
CA TYR A 424 20.03 -18.69 -15.00
C TYR A 424 21.45 -19.02 -15.45
N TYR A 425 21.81 -20.30 -15.36
CA TYR A 425 22.89 -20.89 -16.13
C TYR A 425 22.32 -21.52 -17.40
N ARG A 426 22.80 -21.11 -18.57
CA ARG A 426 22.40 -21.71 -19.85
C ARG A 426 23.50 -22.62 -20.39
N ALA A 427 23.16 -23.87 -20.71
CA ALA A 427 24.10 -24.80 -21.29
C ALA A 427 24.45 -24.40 -22.74
N LYS A 428 25.73 -24.17 -23.04
CA LYS A 428 26.20 -23.80 -24.40
C LYS A 428 26.26 -24.99 -25.35
N VAL A 429 26.44 -26.18 -24.81
CA VAL A 429 26.56 -27.45 -25.54
C VAL A 429 25.83 -28.55 -24.79
N ALA A 430 25.31 -29.54 -25.51
CA ALA A 430 24.78 -30.75 -24.87
C ALA A 430 25.93 -31.52 -24.19
N HIS A 431 25.75 -31.92 -22.94
CA HIS A 431 26.76 -32.65 -22.16
C HIS A 431 26.13 -33.44 -21.00
N GLU A 432 26.94 -34.28 -20.36
CA GLU A 432 26.53 -35.04 -19.17
C GLU A 432 27.28 -34.53 -17.93
N ILE A 433 26.58 -34.37 -16.82
CA ILE A 433 27.14 -34.11 -15.49
C ILE A 433 27.23 -35.45 -14.76
N ARG A 434 28.46 -35.84 -14.40
CA ARG A 434 28.74 -37.09 -13.67
C ARG A 434 29.10 -36.78 -12.23
N VAL A 435 28.16 -37.01 -11.33
CA VAL A 435 28.38 -36.80 -9.90
C VAL A 435 28.96 -38.07 -9.28
N PRO A 436 30.13 -38.02 -8.62
CA PRO A 436 30.68 -39.17 -7.90
C PRO A 436 29.66 -39.78 -6.92
N GLY A 437 29.46 -41.10 -6.97
CA GLY A 437 28.51 -41.80 -6.10
C GLY A 437 27.04 -41.76 -6.56
N LEU A 438 26.72 -41.06 -7.64
CA LEU A 438 25.41 -41.15 -8.30
C LEU A 438 25.48 -42.19 -9.44
N ALA A 439 24.52 -43.12 -9.49
CA ALA A 439 24.51 -44.19 -10.48
C ALA A 439 24.15 -43.70 -11.90
N ASP A 440 23.23 -42.74 -11.98
CA ASP A 440 22.75 -42.17 -13.23
C ASP A 440 23.48 -40.86 -13.57
N THR A 441 23.73 -40.62 -14.86
CA THR A 441 24.27 -39.36 -15.36
C THR A 441 23.17 -38.34 -15.58
N ILE A 442 23.42 -37.09 -15.21
CA ILE A 442 22.47 -36.00 -15.42
C ILE A 442 22.72 -35.41 -16.80
N LYS A 443 21.73 -35.49 -17.69
CA LYS A 443 21.82 -34.95 -19.05
C LYS A 443 21.47 -33.47 -19.09
N MET A 444 22.27 -32.71 -19.82
CA MET A 444 22.06 -31.31 -20.16
C MET A 444 21.95 -31.17 -21.67
N GLU A 445 20.84 -30.63 -22.15
CA GLU A 445 20.65 -30.28 -23.56
C GLU A 445 21.24 -28.91 -23.88
N GLN A 446 21.59 -28.66 -25.14
CA GLN A 446 22.01 -27.32 -25.56
C GLN A 446 20.87 -26.31 -25.38
N GLY A 447 21.16 -25.18 -24.73
CA GLY A 447 20.19 -24.15 -24.42
C GLY A 447 19.37 -24.41 -23.15
N GLU A 448 19.51 -25.58 -22.52
CA GLU A 448 18.79 -25.89 -21.28
C GLU A 448 19.22 -24.96 -20.13
N LEU A 449 18.24 -24.51 -19.34
CA LEU A 449 18.42 -23.59 -18.23
C LEU A 449 18.46 -24.31 -16.88
N ILE A 450 19.34 -23.84 -16.01
CA ILE A 450 19.35 -24.12 -14.58
C ILE A 450 19.03 -22.80 -13.87
N HIS A 451 17.90 -22.74 -13.17
CA HIS A 451 17.53 -21.55 -12.41
C HIS A 451 18.45 -21.39 -11.20
N MET A 452 18.89 -20.16 -10.97
CA MET A 452 19.81 -19.81 -9.90
C MET A 452 19.09 -18.99 -8.83
N GLU A 453 18.63 -17.79 -9.16
CA GLU A 453 17.91 -16.92 -8.21
C GLU A 453 16.84 -16.08 -8.91
N ALA A 454 15.89 -15.61 -8.10
CA ALA A 454 14.99 -14.53 -8.47
C ALA A 454 15.07 -13.43 -7.41
N SER A 455 15.11 -12.17 -7.84
CA SER A 455 15.11 -11.00 -6.96
C SER A 455 13.88 -10.13 -7.24
N TYR A 456 12.87 -10.29 -6.40
CA TYR A 456 11.62 -9.55 -6.44
C TYR A 456 11.80 -8.11 -5.97
N LYS A 457 11.10 -7.22 -6.67
CA LYS A 457 11.00 -5.79 -6.45
C LYS A 457 9.55 -5.48 -6.10
N PHE A 458 9.33 -4.55 -5.17
CA PHE A 458 8.00 -4.26 -4.66
C PHE A 458 7.58 -2.82 -4.99
N GLY A 459 6.35 -2.64 -5.46
CA GLY A 459 5.71 -1.32 -5.50
C GLY A 459 5.26 -0.87 -4.10
N GLU A 460 4.89 0.40 -3.93
CA GLU A 460 4.44 0.92 -2.64
C GLU A 460 3.18 0.20 -2.16
N ARG A 461 2.21 -0.01 -3.06
CA ARG A 461 0.97 -0.74 -2.76
C ARG A 461 1.23 -2.19 -2.36
N GLU A 462 2.10 -2.88 -3.08
CA GLU A 462 2.48 -4.27 -2.77
C GLU A 462 3.12 -4.36 -1.38
N THR A 463 3.99 -3.40 -1.05
CA THR A 463 4.65 -3.31 0.26
C THR A 463 3.66 -3.08 1.40
N LEU A 464 2.69 -2.18 1.21
CA LEU A 464 1.67 -1.92 2.22
C LEU A 464 0.75 -3.14 2.44
N ASN A 465 0.37 -3.84 1.36
CA ASN A 465 -0.40 -5.08 1.45
C ASN A 465 0.37 -6.20 2.17
N LEU A 466 1.68 -6.29 1.92
CA LEU A 466 2.56 -7.25 2.56
C LEU A 466 2.57 -7.06 4.08
N PHE A 467 2.69 -5.83 4.57
CA PHE A 467 2.68 -5.54 6.01
C PHE A 467 1.30 -5.72 6.63
N ASP A 468 0.24 -5.32 5.93
CA ASP A 468 -1.15 -5.53 6.36
C ASP A 468 -1.47 -7.03 6.53
N TYR A 469 -1.07 -7.86 5.56
CA TYR A 469 -1.19 -9.32 5.66
C TYR A 469 -0.42 -9.90 6.85
N ALA A 470 0.76 -9.35 7.14
CA ALA A 470 1.60 -9.79 8.25
C ALA A 470 1.09 -9.31 9.62
N GLY A 471 0.04 -8.48 9.68
CA GLY A 471 -0.43 -7.87 10.92
C GLY A 471 0.54 -6.83 11.48
N LEU A 472 1.34 -6.20 10.62
CA LEU A 472 2.38 -5.23 10.98
C LEU A 472 1.93 -3.81 10.62
N ARG A 473 2.11 -2.86 11.53
CA ARG A 473 1.80 -1.44 11.31
C ARG A 473 3.06 -0.69 10.87
N VAL A 474 2.95 0.11 9.81
CA VAL A 474 4.04 1.01 9.40
C VAL A 474 4.17 2.15 10.42
N VAL A 475 5.36 2.30 10.99
CA VAL A 475 5.73 3.43 11.85
C VAL A 475 6.39 4.52 11.02
N GLN A 476 7.34 4.15 10.16
CA GLN A 476 8.12 5.11 9.39
C GLN A 476 8.73 4.48 8.13
N ARG A 477 8.99 5.34 7.12
CA ARG A 477 9.67 5.01 5.87
C ARG A 477 10.76 6.05 5.61
N TRP A 478 11.93 5.58 5.21
CA TRP A 478 13.01 6.39 4.64
C TRP A 478 13.32 5.88 3.24
N SER A 479 13.59 6.79 2.32
CA SER A 479 13.87 6.51 0.92
C SER A 479 15.20 7.17 0.56
N ASP A 480 15.93 6.61 -0.40
CA ASP A 480 17.14 7.25 -0.91
C ASP A 480 16.77 8.52 -1.71
N GLU A 481 17.78 9.35 -2.04
CA GLU A 481 17.55 10.63 -2.74
C GLU A 481 16.92 10.48 -4.13
N THR A 482 17.00 9.29 -4.73
CA THR A 482 16.41 8.97 -6.04
C THR A 482 15.11 8.17 -5.95
N ASP A 483 14.62 7.91 -4.74
CA ASP A 483 13.36 7.21 -4.47
C ASP A 483 13.28 5.79 -5.09
N ARG A 484 14.43 5.11 -5.16
CA ARG A 484 14.60 3.76 -5.75
C ARG A 484 14.60 2.63 -4.71
N TYR A 485 14.85 2.96 -3.45
CA TYR A 485 15.06 1.99 -2.39
C TYR A 485 14.49 2.52 -1.07
N ASP A 486 13.87 1.66 -0.28
CA ASP A 486 13.28 2.02 1.00
C ASP A 486 13.82 1.22 2.17
N ILE A 487 13.87 1.88 3.33
CA ILE A 487 13.91 1.22 4.64
C ILE A 487 12.61 1.54 5.38
N TRP A 488 11.91 0.50 5.80
CA TRP A 488 10.64 0.57 6.52
C TRP A 488 10.84 0.15 7.98
N LEU A 489 10.39 0.99 8.90
CA LEU A 489 10.20 0.61 10.30
C LEU A 489 8.74 0.23 10.50
N VAL A 490 8.49 -1.02 10.85
CA VAL A 490 7.18 -1.56 11.18
C VAL A 490 7.15 -2.02 12.64
N GLU A 491 5.97 -2.08 13.24
CA GLU A 491 5.76 -2.59 14.59
C GLU A 491 4.68 -3.67 14.61
N LYS A 492 4.76 -4.57 15.59
CA LYS A 492 3.62 -5.41 15.97
C LYS A 492 2.69 -4.60 16.86
N PRO A 493 1.50 -4.18 16.39
CA PRO A 493 0.55 -3.45 17.23
C PRO A 493 -0.12 -4.39 18.25
N ALA A 494 -0.80 -3.83 19.24
CA ALA A 494 -1.60 -4.61 20.20
C ALA A 494 -2.80 -5.32 19.54
N PHE A 495 -3.31 -4.75 18.45
CA PHE A 495 -4.36 -5.30 17.60
C PHE A 495 -4.18 -4.77 16.17
N HIS A 496 -4.73 -5.45 15.17
CA HIS A 496 -4.63 -5.04 13.77
C HIS A 496 -5.91 -5.34 13.00
N PHE A 497 -6.56 -4.29 12.47
CA PHE A 497 -7.65 -4.44 11.52
C PHE A 497 -7.07 -4.59 10.11
N SER A 498 -7.08 -5.82 9.59
CA SER A 498 -6.57 -6.08 8.24
C SER A 498 -7.56 -5.59 7.18
N ASN A 499 -7.00 -5.10 6.07
CA ASN A 499 -7.74 -4.86 4.83
C ASN A 499 -7.92 -6.15 4.01
N SER A 500 -7.16 -7.21 4.29
CA SER A 500 -7.19 -8.50 3.59
C SER A 500 -8.18 -9.48 4.24
N ALA A 501 -8.99 -10.20 3.44
CA ALA A 501 -9.86 -11.26 3.96
C ALA A 501 -9.12 -12.57 4.27
N ALA A 502 -7.81 -12.65 4.01
CA ALA A 502 -7.05 -13.86 4.26
C ALA A 502 -6.69 -13.97 5.75
N CYS A 503 -7.33 -14.90 6.47
CA CYS A 503 -6.95 -15.22 7.83
C CYS A 503 -5.66 -16.06 7.83
N PRO A 504 -4.52 -15.55 8.38
CA PRO A 504 -3.26 -16.29 8.36
C PRO A 504 -3.30 -17.59 9.19
N GLU A 505 -4.22 -17.67 10.18
CA GLU A 505 -4.35 -18.81 11.11
C GLU A 505 -5.05 -20.02 10.47
N LEU A 506 -5.97 -19.81 9.53
CA LEU A 506 -6.67 -20.89 8.81
C LEU A 506 -5.78 -21.59 7.76
N LEU A 507 -4.66 -20.98 7.39
CA LEU A 507 -3.69 -21.56 6.46
C LEU A 507 -2.61 -22.39 7.16
N SER A 508 -2.37 -22.18 8.46
CA SER A 508 -1.40 -22.99 9.23
C SER A 508 -1.97 -24.34 9.69
N SER A 509 -3.30 -24.48 9.75
CA SER A 509 -3.98 -25.70 10.20
C SER A 509 -4.14 -26.79 9.12
N LYS A 510 -3.60 -26.57 7.92
CA LYS A 510 -3.37 -27.63 6.92
C LYS A 510 -1.89 -28.03 6.89
N THR A 511 -1.39 -28.61 7.98
CA THR A 511 -0.47 -29.75 7.84
C THR A 511 -1.27 -30.92 7.26
N ALA A 512 -1.63 -30.80 5.97
CA ALA A 512 -1.94 -31.99 5.22
C ALA A 512 -0.66 -32.83 5.24
N PRO A 513 -0.68 -34.10 5.70
CA PRO A 513 0.39 -35.01 5.32
C PRO A 513 0.46 -34.95 3.79
N GLN A 514 1.64 -35.03 3.20
CA GLN A 514 1.81 -35.23 1.76
C GLN A 514 0.88 -36.36 1.30
N GLN A 515 -0.35 -36.02 0.91
CA GLN A 515 -1.29 -36.96 0.37
C GLN A 515 -0.89 -37.10 -1.08
N GLN A 516 -0.19 -38.19 -1.34
CA GLN A 516 -0.15 -38.84 -2.63
C GLN A 516 -1.56 -38.82 -3.24
N GLN A 517 -1.81 -37.88 -4.16
CA GLN A 517 -2.90 -37.97 -5.11
C GLN A 517 -2.56 -39.09 -6.08
N SER A 518 -2.92 -40.31 -5.66
CA SER A 518 -3.11 -41.43 -6.56
C SER A 518 -4.55 -41.40 -7.04
N HIS A 519 -4.78 -40.92 -8.26
CA HIS A 519 -5.89 -41.41 -9.07
C HIS A 519 -5.46 -41.45 -10.53
N LEU A 520 -5.68 -42.63 -11.11
CA LEU A 520 -5.25 -43.06 -12.42
C LEU A 520 -5.85 -42.20 -13.54
N ASP A 521 -5.00 -41.71 -14.44
CA ASP A 521 -5.11 -42.07 -15.86
C ASP A 521 -3.74 -41.98 -16.53
N SER A 522 -3.39 -43.06 -17.23
CA SER A 522 -2.10 -43.30 -17.84
C SER A 522 -1.94 -42.53 -19.15
N THR A 523 -1.11 -41.49 -19.17
CA THR A 523 -0.23 -41.15 -20.30
C THR A 523 0.87 -40.19 -19.84
N VAL A 524 2.09 -40.43 -20.30
CA VAL A 524 3.32 -39.69 -20.00
C VAL A 524 3.16 -38.19 -20.33
N ALA A 525 2.88 -37.36 -19.34
CA ALA A 525 2.98 -35.91 -19.43
C ALA A 525 3.47 -35.36 -18.09
N GLY A 526 4.70 -34.81 -18.08
CA GLY A 526 5.27 -34.22 -16.86
C GLY A 526 4.40 -33.07 -16.34
N THR A 527 4.19 -33.02 -15.03
CA THR A 527 3.44 -31.97 -14.35
C THR A 527 4.08 -30.61 -14.65
N ILE A 528 3.39 -29.76 -15.42
CA ILE A 528 3.79 -28.38 -15.68
C ILE A 528 3.34 -27.56 -14.48
N ILE A 529 4.28 -26.97 -13.74
CA ILE A 529 3.96 -25.92 -12.79
C ILE A 529 4.12 -24.60 -13.54
N ASP A 530 3.00 -23.94 -13.77
CA ASP A 530 3.02 -22.49 -13.87
C ASP A 530 3.51 -21.99 -12.51
N ASP A 531 4.69 -21.37 -12.41
CA ASP A 531 4.99 -20.68 -11.16
C ASP A 531 3.92 -19.60 -10.92
N GLY A 532 3.15 -19.21 -11.96
CA GLY A 532 1.72 -18.99 -11.85
C GLY A 532 1.31 -17.82 -11.00
N TRP A 533 2.23 -16.89 -10.73
CA TRP A 533 1.95 -15.71 -9.91
C TRP A 533 1.78 -14.43 -10.73
N GLY A 534 1.35 -14.62 -12.00
CA GLY A 534 1.18 -13.60 -13.02
C GLY A 534 0.28 -12.43 -12.66
N GLY A 535 0.85 -11.42 -12.00
CA GLY A 535 0.20 -10.17 -11.59
C GLY A 535 -0.33 -10.19 -10.16
N SER A 536 0.39 -9.52 -9.25
CA SER A 536 -0.13 -8.97 -7.99
C SER A 536 -0.95 -9.91 -7.10
N ASN A 537 -0.44 -11.09 -6.71
CA ASN A 537 -1.16 -11.97 -5.78
C ASN A 537 -1.42 -11.30 -4.41
N LEU A 538 -0.58 -10.33 -3.98
CA LEU A 538 -0.90 -9.52 -2.80
C LEU A 538 -2.12 -8.64 -3.00
N ASP A 539 -2.32 -8.10 -4.21
CA ASP A 539 -3.54 -7.37 -4.54
C ASP A 539 -4.73 -8.32 -4.72
N GLU A 540 -4.57 -9.51 -5.30
CA GLU A 540 -5.67 -10.49 -5.37
C GLU A 540 -6.05 -11.06 -3.99
N MET A 541 -5.06 -11.28 -3.12
CA MET A 541 -5.25 -11.67 -1.71
C MET A 541 -5.91 -10.54 -0.92
N ALA A 542 -5.50 -9.28 -1.14
CA ALA A 542 -6.16 -8.12 -0.57
C ALA A 542 -7.58 -7.92 -1.13
N GLN A 543 -7.81 -8.14 -2.44
CA GLN A 543 -9.07 -7.90 -3.17
C GLN A 543 -10.16 -8.94 -2.91
N LYS A 544 -9.85 -10.08 -2.27
CA LYS A 544 -10.91 -10.91 -1.70
C LYS A 544 -11.54 -10.09 -0.58
N ALA A 545 -12.69 -9.49 -0.86
CA ALA A 545 -13.44 -8.70 0.11
C ALA A 545 -13.65 -9.54 1.39
N PRO A 546 -13.52 -8.94 2.59
CA PRO A 546 -14.01 -9.60 3.80
C PRO A 546 -15.47 -9.98 3.55
N ALA A 547 -15.86 -11.16 4.03
CA ALA A 547 -17.23 -11.59 3.89
C ALA A 547 -18.13 -10.54 4.56
N ALA A 548 -18.95 -9.81 3.79
CA ALA A 548 -19.97 -8.90 4.29
C ALA A 548 -21.14 -9.63 4.99
N GLY A 549 -20.87 -10.84 5.47
CA GLY A 549 -21.81 -11.77 6.07
C GLY A 549 -21.44 -12.08 7.52
N LEU A 550 -21.46 -13.36 7.89
CA LEU A 550 -21.07 -13.82 9.23
C LEU A 550 -19.60 -13.42 9.54
N PRO A 551 -19.32 -12.71 10.64
CA PRO A 551 -17.94 -12.43 11.07
C PRO A 551 -17.21 -13.70 11.52
N SER A 552 -15.88 -13.69 11.53
CA SER A 552 -15.05 -14.77 12.07
C SER A 552 -14.72 -14.57 13.55
N LEU A 553 -14.27 -15.65 14.22
CA LEU A 553 -13.74 -15.53 15.59
C LEU A 553 -12.50 -14.63 15.67
N ALA A 554 -11.71 -14.53 14.58
CA ALA A 554 -10.60 -13.59 14.50
C ALA A 554 -11.08 -12.13 14.46
N ASP A 555 -12.20 -11.84 13.78
CA ASP A 555 -12.81 -10.50 13.77
C ASP A 555 -13.30 -10.11 15.17
N TRP A 556 -13.95 -11.06 15.87
CA TRP A 556 -14.34 -10.89 17.27
C TRP A 556 -13.13 -10.62 18.16
N LYS A 557 -12.07 -11.41 18.04
CA LYS A 557 -10.85 -11.22 18.81
C LYS A 557 -10.25 -9.83 18.57
N THR A 558 -10.13 -9.42 17.30
CA THR A 558 -9.56 -8.11 16.94
C THR A 558 -10.35 -6.95 17.52
N VAL A 559 -11.69 -6.97 17.43
CA VAL A 559 -12.51 -5.87 17.98
C VAL A 559 -12.46 -5.83 19.50
N TRP A 560 -12.41 -6.99 20.18
CA TRP A 560 -12.26 -7.06 21.63
C TRP A 560 -10.86 -6.64 22.10
N ASP A 561 -9.80 -7.00 21.38
CA ASP A 561 -8.44 -6.53 21.67
C ASP A 561 -8.36 -5.01 21.52
N ALA A 562 -8.98 -4.45 20.48
CA ALA A 562 -9.06 -3.01 20.28
C ALA A 562 -9.86 -2.32 21.40
N TRP A 563 -11.01 -2.88 21.76
CA TRP A 563 -11.84 -2.42 22.86
C TRP A 563 -11.09 -2.40 24.20
N ASN A 564 -10.40 -3.50 24.53
CA ASN A 564 -9.59 -3.64 25.73
C ASN A 564 -8.38 -2.70 25.72
N CYS A 565 -7.71 -2.51 24.58
CA CYS A 565 -6.62 -1.55 24.46
C CYS A 565 -7.09 -0.14 24.84
N VAL A 566 -8.22 0.31 24.29
CA VAL A 566 -8.77 1.64 24.60
C VAL A 566 -9.24 1.71 26.05
N THR A 567 -10.08 0.78 26.50
CA THR A 567 -10.75 0.88 27.80
C THR A 567 -9.85 0.58 29.00
N LEU A 568 -8.87 -0.33 28.85
CA LEU A 568 -8.05 -0.81 29.97
C LEU A 568 -6.65 -0.19 30.01
N THR A 569 -6.20 0.44 28.91
CA THR A 569 -4.84 1.01 28.86
C THR A 569 -4.82 2.53 28.68
N MET A 570 -5.82 3.11 27.99
CA MET A 570 -5.87 4.56 27.75
C MET A 570 -6.64 5.30 28.86
N ILE A 571 -7.54 4.62 29.57
CA ILE A 571 -8.34 5.20 30.66
C ILE A 571 -7.71 4.79 32.00
N PRO A 572 -7.20 5.73 32.81
CA PRO A 572 -6.81 5.41 34.18
C PRO A 572 -8.00 4.87 34.99
N GLN A 573 -7.79 3.84 35.82
CA GLN A 573 -8.89 3.19 36.56
C GLN A 573 -9.65 4.16 37.47
N ASP A 574 -8.96 5.08 38.13
CA ASP A 574 -9.54 6.13 38.98
C ASP A 574 -10.35 7.18 38.20
N LYS A 575 -10.36 7.09 36.87
CA LYS A 575 -11.05 8.01 35.94
C LYS A 575 -12.24 7.37 35.24
N LEU A 576 -12.59 6.12 35.56
CA LEU A 576 -13.73 5.42 34.95
C LEU A 576 -15.08 6.09 35.24
N HIS A 577 -15.20 6.81 36.37
CA HIS A 577 -16.40 7.60 36.71
C HIS A 577 -16.39 9.03 36.18
N GLU A 578 -15.36 9.43 35.43
CA GLU A 578 -15.34 10.74 34.78
C GLU A 578 -16.18 10.72 33.50
N LYS A 579 -16.68 11.91 33.17
CA LYS A 579 -17.47 12.21 31.98
C LYS A 579 -16.67 13.22 31.13
N PRO A 580 -15.78 12.77 30.22
CA PRO A 580 -14.91 13.65 29.44
C PRO A 580 -15.65 14.72 28.63
N ILE A 581 -16.87 14.41 28.18
CA ILE A 581 -17.76 15.36 27.52
C ILE A 581 -19.17 15.25 28.11
N ASP A 582 -19.82 16.39 28.35
CA ASP A 582 -21.13 16.46 29.01
C ASP A 582 -22.26 15.77 28.23
N LEU A 583 -22.03 15.43 26.97
CA LEU A 583 -23.02 14.82 26.08
C LEU A 583 -23.02 13.27 26.10
N ARG A 584 -22.25 12.65 26.98
CA ARG A 584 -22.04 11.20 27.00
C ARG A 584 -22.02 10.63 28.41
N HIS A 585 -22.23 9.33 28.59
CA HIS A 585 -22.07 8.71 29.92
C HIS A 585 -20.63 8.77 30.43
N ILE A 586 -20.45 8.43 31.71
CA ILE A 586 -19.14 8.12 32.29
C ILE A 586 -18.45 6.99 31.51
N CYS A 587 -17.13 6.94 31.55
CA CYS A 587 -16.36 5.90 30.84
C CYS A 587 -16.78 4.46 31.23
N LEU A 588 -17.05 4.21 32.51
CA LEU A 588 -17.45 2.88 33.03
C LEU A 588 -18.71 2.33 32.33
N PHE A 589 -19.66 3.21 31.96
CA PHE A 589 -20.89 2.81 31.29
C PHE A 589 -20.61 2.00 30.03
N TYR A 590 -19.65 2.44 29.23
CA TYR A 590 -19.34 1.79 27.96
C TYR A 590 -18.76 0.39 28.13
N LEU A 591 -17.96 0.16 29.19
CA LEU A 591 -17.42 -1.16 29.50
C LEU A 591 -18.53 -2.18 29.80
N GLY A 592 -19.65 -1.75 30.40
CA GLY A 592 -20.82 -2.60 30.63
C GLY A 592 -21.78 -2.67 29.43
N HIS A 593 -21.97 -1.56 28.73
CA HIS A 593 -22.84 -1.42 27.56
C HIS A 593 -22.50 -2.39 26.43
N ILE A 594 -21.21 -2.49 26.09
CA ILE A 594 -20.78 -3.32 24.99
C ILE A 594 -21.10 -4.82 25.18
N PRO A 595 -20.68 -5.47 26.28
CA PRO A 595 -21.08 -6.86 26.52
C PRO A 595 -22.59 -7.00 26.75
N ALA A 596 -23.28 -6.03 27.36
CA ALA A 596 -24.72 -6.10 27.58
C ALA A 596 -25.52 -6.09 26.27
N PHE A 597 -25.13 -5.25 25.31
CA PHE A 597 -25.76 -5.20 23.99
C PHE A 597 -25.65 -6.56 23.28
N VAL A 598 -24.46 -7.17 23.28
CA VAL A 598 -24.23 -8.51 22.71
C VAL A 598 -25.08 -9.56 23.43
N ASP A 599 -25.10 -9.56 24.77
CA ASP A 599 -25.86 -10.50 25.59
C ASP A 599 -27.37 -10.42 25.35
N ILE A 600 -27.94 -9.21 25.32
CA ILE A 600 -29.37 -8.98 25.08
C ILE A 600 -29.77 -9.57 23.72
N HIS A 601 -28.99 -9.32 22.67
CA HIS A 601 -29.29 -9.83 21.34
C HIS A 601 -29.11 -11.35 21.22
N ILE A 602 -28.08 -11.93 21.83
CA ILE A 602 -27.90 -13.39 21.90
C ILE A 602 -29.08 -14.04 22.65
N SER A 603 -29.40 -13.53 23.83
CA SER A 603 -30.44 -14.07 24.71
C SER A 603 -31.82 -13.96 24.06
N THR A 604 -32.12 -12.84 23.42
CA THR A 604 -33.37 -12.63 22.66
C THR A 604 -33.49 -13.62 21.51
N TYR A 605 -32.43 -13.78 20.71
CA TYR A 605 -32.44 -14.69 19.56
C TYR A 605 -32.60 -16.16 19.98
N LEU A 606 -31.80 -16.59 20.96
CA LEU A 606 -31.82 -17.97 21.48
C LEU A 606 -33.01 -18.24 22.42
N LYS A 607 -33.81 -17.22 22.76
CA LYS A 607 -34.90 -17.27 23.74
C LYS A 607 -34.44 -17.81 25.09
N GLN A 608 -33.30 -17.33 25.55
CA GLN A 608 -32.67 -17.67 26.82
C GLN A 608 -32.72 -16.47 27.78
N PRO A 609 -32.61 -16.67 29.11
CA PRO A 609 -32.39 -15.58 30.05
C PRO A 609 -31.08 -14.83 29.76
N HIS A 610 -31.01 -13.55 30.14
CA HIS A 610 -29.76 -12.80 30.11
C HIS A 610 -28.73 -13.42 31.05
N THR A 611 -27.44 -13.19 30.79
CA THR A 611 -26.39 -13.60 31.73
C THR A 611 -26.48 -12.81 33.04
N ASN A 612 -26.94 -11.56 32.99
CA ASN A 612 -27.17 -10.73 34.18
C ASN A 612 -28.26 -9.68 33.92
N ASP A 613 -29.46 -9.89 34.47
CA ASP A 613 -30.62 -9.01 34.26
C ASP A 613 -30.39 -7.58 34.77
N ARG A 614 -29.61 -7.39 35.85
CA ARG A 614 -29.27 -6.04 36.34
C ARG A 614 -28.43 -5.30 35.32
N PHE A 615 -27.44 -5.98 34.73
CA PHE A 615 -26.54 -5.37 33.75
C PHE A 615 -27.28 -5.07 32.45
N SER A 616 -28.11 -6.01 31.99
CA SER A 616 -29.00 -5.76 30.85
C SER A 616 -29.86 -4.52 31.09
N ALA A 617 -30.47 -4.34 32.27
CA ALA A 617 -31.30 -3.17 32.54
C ALA A 617 -30.54 -1.82 32.55
N ILE A 618 -29.40 -1.75 33.24
CA ILE A 618 -28.68 -0.47 33.41
C ILE A 618 -27.77 -0.11 32.22
N PHE A 619 -27.43 -1.08 31.37
CA PHE A 619 -26.52 -0.88 30.24
C PHE A 619 -27.18 -1.07 28.86
N GLU A 620 -28.48 -1.33 28.77
CA GLU A 620 -29.20 -1.60 27.50
C GLU A 620 -29.07 -0.48 26.46
N ARG A 621 -29.29 0.79 26.87
CA ARG A 621 -29.35 1.91 25.92
C ARG A 621 -28.55 3.12 26.42
N GLY A 622 -27.66 3.62 25.57
CA GLY A 622 -26.87 4.82 25.83
C GLY A 622 -27.69 6.13 25.77
N ILE A 623 -27.10 7.22 26.28
CA ILE A 623 -27.67 8.56 26.20
C ILE A 623 -27.48 9.17 24.81
N ASP A 624 -28.57 9.68 24.27
CA ASP A 624 -28.57 10.68 23.20
C ASP A 624 -29.10 12.03 23.75
N PRO A 625 -28.22 13.01 24.02
CA PRO A 625 -28.60 14.27 24.64
C PRO A 625 -29.18 15.27 23.63
N HIS A 626 -30.06 16.16 24.09
CA HIS A 626 -30.47 17.30 23.28
C HIS A 626 -29.31 18.30 23.17
N MET A 627 -28.89 18.63 21.95
CA MET A 627 -27.85 19.66 21.73
C MET A 627 -28.30 21.07 22.14
N ASP A 628 -29.61 21.34 22.09
CA ASP A 628 -30.21 22.62 22.48
C ASP A 628 -30.30 22.80 24.00
N ASP A 629 -30.29 21.69 24.76
CA ASP A 629 -30.40 21.66 26.22
C ASP A 629 -29.69 20.40 26.75
N THR A 630 -28.42 20.54 27.12
CA THR A 630 -27.57 19.43 27.56
C THR A 630 -27.99 18.80 28.89
N THR A 631 -29.00 19.37 29.55
CA THR A 631 -29.63 18.81 30.75
C THR A 631 -30.78 17.85 30.43
N LYS A 632 -31.21 17.78 29.16
CA LYS A 632 -32.25 16.86 28.68
C LYS A 632 -31.64 15.81 27.75
N CYS A 633 -32.17 14.60 27.80
CA CYS A 633 -31.78 13.49 26.96
C CYS A 633 -33.00 12.72 26.47
N ASN A 634 -32.85 12.06 25.33
CA ASN A 634 -33.81 11.09 24.83
C ASN A 634 -33.94 9.92 25.83
N PRO A 635 -35.06 9.17 25.80
CA PRO A 635 -35.26 8.02 26.68
C PRO A 635 -34.06 7.06 26.65
N HIS A 636 -33.47 6.81 27.82
CA HIS A 636 -32.32 5.93 28.03
C HIS A 636 -32.55 5.04 29.26
N SER A 637 -31.68 4.04 29.48
CA SER A 637 -31.76 3.17 30.66
C SER A 637 -31.68 3.96 31.96
N GLU A 638 -32.45 3.57 32.99
CA GLU A 638 -32.25 4.12 34.34
C GLU A 638 -30.88 3.66 34.87
N VAL A 639 -29.94 4.60 34.98
CA VAL A 639 -28.57 4.32 35.41
C VAL A 639 -28.31 4.77 36.84
N PRO A 640 -27.37 4.14 37.57
CA PRO A 640 -26.97 4.59 38.89
C PRO A 640 -26.43 6.03 38.90
N THR A 641 -26.84 6.83 39.89
CA THR A 641 -26.40 8.22 40.04
C THR A 641 -25.21 8.38 40.96
N ASN A 642 -25.03 7.48 41.93
CA ASN A 642 -23.88 7.49 42.84
C ASN A 642 -22.82 6.50 42.37
N ALA A 643 -21.54 6.82 42.60
CA ALA A 643 -20.43 5.97 42.18
C ALA A 643 -20.50 4.55 42.77
N GLU A 644 -20.85 4.44 44.06
CA GLU A 644 -20.94 3.17 44.80
C GLU A 644 -22.05 2.21 44.29
N ASP A 645 -23.03 2.75 43.55
CA ASP A 645 -24.16 1.97 43.03
C ASP A 645 -23.85 1.34 41.66
N TRP A 646 -22.74 1.71 41.03
CA TRP A 646 -22.25 1.08 39.81
C TRP A 646 -21.63 -0.29 40.12
N PRO A 647 -21.72 -1.27 39.21
CA PRO A 647 -20.96 -2.51 39.33
C PRO A 647 -19.46 -2.25 39.35
N ALA A 648 -18.70 -3.08 40.07
CA ALA A 648 -17.25 -2.99 40.09
C ALA A 648 -16.66 -3.33 38.70
N LEU A 649 -15.47 -2.79 38.40
CA LEU A 649 -14.80 -3.06 37.13
C LEU A 649 -14.60 -4.57 36.92
N GLU A 650 -14.18 -5.28 37.97
CA GLU A 650 -13.95 -6.72 37.94
C GLU A 650 -15.22 -7.50 37.56
N GLU A 651 -16.38 -7.12 38.12
CA GLU A 651 -17.67 -7.74 37.80
C GLU A 651 -18.06 -7.51 36.33
N ILE A 652 -17.78 -6.32 35.79
CA ILE A 652 -18.02 -5.99 34.38
C ILE A 652 -17.09 -6.80 33.46
N LEU A 653 -15.83 -6.97 33.84
CA LEU A 653 -14.86 -7.75 33.05
C LEU A 653 -15.17 -9.25 33.07
N GLU A 654 -15.60 -9.81 34.21
CA GLU A 654 -16.09 -11.19 34.29
C GLU A 654 -17.34 -11.40 33.43
N TYR A 655 -18.25 -10.43 33.44
CA TYR A 655 -19.42 -10.43 32.56
C TYR A 655 -19.02 -10.39 31.09
N GLN A 656 -18.08 -9.49 30.71
CA GLN A 656 -17.55 -9.41 29.35
C GLN A 656 -16.96 -10.75 28.90
N GLN A 657 -16.12 -11.39 29.71
CA GLN A 657 -15.54 -12.70 29.39
C GLN A 657 -16.63 -13.77 29.20
N THR A 658 -17.65 -13.77 30.07
CA THR A 658 -18.77 -14.72 29.96
C THR A 658 -19.53 -14.54 28.64
N VAL A 659 -19.77 -13.30 28.22
CA VAL A 659 -20.43 -12.98 26.94
C VAL A 659 -19.56 -13.37 25.75
N GLN A 660 -18.25 -13.12 25.80
CA GLN A 660 -17.31 -13.57 24.77
C GLN A 660 -17.35 -15.10 24.59
N SER A 661 -17.31 -15.86 25.69
CA SER A 661 -17.44 -17.33 25.64
C SER A 661 -18.82 -17.80 25.17
N ARG A 662 -19.89 -16.99 25.30
CA ARG A 662 -21.19 -17.30 24.67
C ARG A 662 -21.11 -17.17 23.15
N VAL A 663 -20.44 -16.13 22.63
CA VAL A 663 -20.20 -15.99 21.19
C VAL A 663 -19.41 -17.18 20.67
N GLU A 664 -18.29 -17.54 21.31
CA GLU A 664 -17.46 -18.69 20.91
C GLU A 664 -18.28 -19.99 20.85
N ARG A 665 -19.09 -20.27 21.89
CA ARG A 665 -19.97 -21.44 21.93
C ARG A 665 -20.97 -21.48 20.77
N ILE A 666 -21.51 -20.34 20.32
CA ILE A 666 -22.39 -20.30 19.14
C ILE A 666 -21.65 -20.83 17.91
N TYR A 667 -20.41 -20.42 17.67
CA TYR A 667 -19.61 -20.92 16.55
C TYR A 667 -19.29 -22.40 16.69
N GLU A 668 -18.96 -22.86 17.90
CA GLU A 668 -18.72 -24.27 18.17
C GLU A 668 -19.96 -25.14 17.94
N ASP A 669 -21.14 -24.71 18.42
CA ASP A 669 -22.41 -25.41 18.25
C ASP A 669 -22.79 -25.48 16.76
N ILE A 670 -22.54 -24.42 15.99
CA ILE A 670 -22.71 -24.42 14.52
C ILE A 670 -21.76 -25.43 13.87
N GLY A 671 -20.49 -25.44 14.28
CA GLY A 671 -19.47 -26.37 13.76
C GLY A 671 -19.76 -27.84 14.08
N ARG A 672 -20.34 -28.12 15.25
CA ARG A 672 -20.80 -29.47 15.64
C ARG A 672 -22.13 -29.87 14.98
N GLY A 673 -22.92 -28.90 14.53
CA GLY A 673 -24.27 -29.09 14.00
C GLY A 673 -25.36 -29.12 15.08
N ASP A 674 -25.04 -28.72 16.32
CA ASP A 674 -25.98 -28.58 17.43
C ASP A 674 -26.89 -27.36 17.27
N LEU A 675 -26.41 -26.33 16.54
CA LEU A 675 -27.15 -25.11 16.22
C LEU A 675 -27.18 -24.86 14.71
N VAL A 676 -28.40 -24.75 14.14
CA VAL A 676 -28.56 -24.43 12.71
C VAL A 676 -28.40 -22.92 12.50
N LEU A 677 -27.37 -22.55 11.74
CA LEU A 677 -27.14 -21.16 11.33
C LEU A 677 -28.15 -20.75 10.24
N ASN A 678 -28.79 -19.60 10.43
CA ASN A 678 -29.57 -18.90 9.41
C ASN A 678 -29.06 -17.46 9.23
N ARG A 679 -29.55 -16.73 8.23
CA ARG A 679 -29.12 -15.33 8.03
C ARG A 679 -29.48 -14.43 9.22
N ARG A 680 -30.54 -14.72 9.97
CA ARG A 680 -30.93 -13.90 11.13
C ARG A 680 -29.88 -13.95 12.24
N LEU A 681 -29.40 -15.14 12.57
CA LEU A 681 -28.31 -15.32 13.54
C LEU A 681 -27.02 -14.69 13.03
N ALA A 682 -26.69 -14.88 11.74
CA ALA A 682 -25.50 -14.27 11.14
C ALA A 682 -25.56 -12.73 11.18
N ARG A 683 -26.70 -12.12 10.83
CA ARG A 683 -26.93 -10.67 10.91
C ARG A 683 -26.80 -10.16 12.34
N MET A 684 -27.37 -10.86 13.32
CA MET A 684 -27.26 -10.47 14.73
C MET A 684 -25.80 -10.43 15.19
N LEU A 685 -25.00 -11.45 14.84
CA LEU A 685 -23.57 -11.49 15.16
C LEU A 685 -22.78 -10.39 14.43
N TRP A 686 -23.08 -10.15 13.15
CA TRP A 686 -22.48 -9.08 12.36
C TRP A 686 -22.81 -7.69 12.94
N MET A 687 -24.08 -7.41 13.21
CA MET A 687 -24.59 -6.14 13.73
C MET A 687 -24.00 -5.84 15.11
N THR A 688 -23.97 -6.84 15.99
CA THR A 688 -23.40 -6.67 17.33
C THR A 688 -21.89 -6.42 17.28
N LEU A 689 -21.13 -7.07 16.39
CA LEU A 689 -19.71 -6.77 16.17
C LEU A 689 -19.50 -5.36 15.62
N GLU A 690 -20.30 -4.93 14.64
CA GLU A 690 -20.19 -3.60 14.06
C GLU A 690 -20.54 -2.50 15.06
N HIS A 691 -21.54 -2.73 15.92
CA HIS A 691 -21.89 -1.85 17.03
C HIS A 691 -20.70 -1.58 17.97
N ILE A 692 -19.87 -2.60 18.28
CA ILE A 692 -18.64 -2.39 19.07
C ILE A 692 -17.69 -1.44 18.36
N ASN A 693 -17.49 -1.60 17.04
CA ASN A 693 -16.63 -0.71 16.26
C ASN A 693 -17.14 0.75 16.27
N LEU A 694 -18.45 0.96 16.14
CA LEU A 694 -19.05 2.31 16.20
C LEU A 694 -18.87 2.95 17.59
N HIS A 695 -19.00 2.16 18.64
CA HIS A 695 -18.79 2.63 20.01
C HIS A 695 -17.32 2.83 20.37
N LEU A 696 -16.40 2.11 19.73
CA LEU A 696 -14.97 2.32 19.87
C LEU A 696 -14.59 3.74 19.43
N GLU A 697 -15.06 4.16 18.26
CA GLU A 697 -14.86 5.53 17.77
C GLU A 697 -15.58 6.56 18.65
N THR A 698 -16.77 6.21 19.17
CA THR A 698 -17.49 7.06 20.12
C THR A 698 -16.71 7.33 21.39
N LEU A 699 -16.16 6.29 22.01
CA LEU A 699 -15.35 6.46 23.20
C LEU A 699 -14.08 7.26 22.89
N LEU A 700 -13.46 7.04 21.73
CA LEU A 700 -12.23 7.74 21.36
C LEU A 700 -12.40 9.25 21.20
N TYR A 701 -13.49 9.73 20.60
CA TYR A 701 -13.73 11.18 20.56
C TYR A 701 -14.05 11.78 21.92
N MET A 702 -14.50 10.98 22.90
CA MET A 702 -14.60 11.43 24.29
C MET A 702 -13.20 11.53 24.92
N LEU A 703 -12.39 10.48 24.76
CA LEU A 703 -11.08 10.38 25.38
C LEU A 703 -10.11 11.45 24.87
N ILE A 704 -10.14 11.80 23.58
CA ILE A 704 -9.25 12.85 23.05
C ILE A 704 -9.48 14.23 23.68
N GLN A 705 -10.66 14.45 24.30
CA GLN A 705 -11.00 15.69 25.00
C GLN A 705 -10.46 15.69 26.44
N SER A 706 -10.27 14.52 27.05
CA SER A 706 -9.78 14.40 28.42
C SER A 706 -8.27 14.60 28.51
N PRO A 707 -7.77 15.43 29.44
CA PRO A 707 -6.34 15.54 29.72
C PRO A 707 -5.78 14.29 30.44
N ASN A 708 -6.64 13.41 30.96
CA ASN A 708 -6.27 12.21 31.70
C ASN A 708 -6.04 10.99 30.79
N THR A 709 -6.33 11.13 29.49
CA THR A 709 -6.17 10.04 28.52
C THR A 709 -4.71 9.69 28.33
N ARG A 710 -4.38 8.41 28.53
CA ARG A 710 -3.04 7.87 28.29
C ARG A 710 -2.88 7.49 26.82
N PRO A 711 -1.65 7.57 26.27
CA PRO A 711 -1.36 7.03 24.95
C PRO A 711 -1.71 5.53 24.84
N PRO A 712 -2.12 5.06 23.65
CA PRO A 712 -2.46 3.65 23.43
C PRO A 712 -1.25 2.74 23.71
N ALA A 713 -1.43 1.76 24.60
CA ALA A 713 -0.37 0.81 24.91
C ALA A 713 -0.10 -0.14 23.73
N GLY A 714 1.18 -0.45 23.49
CA GLY A 714 1.60 -1.31 22.39
C GLY A 714 1.70 -0.60 21.02
N PHE A 715 1.52 0.72 20.97
CA PHE A 715 1.72 1.53 19.77
C PHE A 715 2.81 2.58 19.99
N MET A 716 3.75 2.68 19.05
CA MET A 716 4.82 3.67 19.13
C MET A 716 4.29 5.09 18.86
N MET A 717 4.69 6.03 19.72
CA MET A 717 4.40 7.46 19.54
C MET A 717 5.00 7.97 18.22
N PRO A 718 4.26 8.75 17.41
CA PRO A 718 4.75 9.38 16.19
C PRO A 718 5.92 10.33 16.47
N ASP A 719 6.89 10.38 15.55
CA ASP A 719 7.91 11.43 15.56
C ASP A 719 7.40 12.66 14.80
N TRP A 720 6.70 13.53 15.54
CA TRP A 720 6.03 14.71 14.98
C TRP A 720 6.95 15.62 14.18
N ARG A 721 8.22 15.74 14.57
CA ARG A 721 9.20 16.56 13.87
C ARG A 721 9.49 16.00 12.49
N SER A 722 9.92 14.74 12.43
CA SER A 722 10.28 14.07 11.18
C SER A 722 9.06 13.90 10.26
N LEU A 723 7.87 13.70 10.83
CA LEU A 723 6.62 13.66 10.07
C LEU A 723 6.27 15.03 9.47
N SER A 724 6.28 16.10 10.26
CA SER A 724 5.91 17.44 9.79
C SER A 724 6.86 17.97 8.71
N GLN A 725 8.17 17.68 8.82
CA GLN A 725 9.14 18.02 7.77
C GLN A 725 8.84 17.28 6.46
N ARG A 726 8.56 15.97 6.53
CA ARG A 726 8.17 15.19 5.34
C ARG A 726 6.88 15.68 4.71
N TRP A 727 5.87 15.98 5.52
CA TRP A 727 4.60 16.52 5.02
C TRP A 727 4.77 17.90 4.36
N ALA A 728 5.66 18.75 4.87
CA ALA A 728 5.97 20.03 4.24
C ALA A 728 6.62 19.83 2.85
N VAL A 729 7.61 18.93 2.74
CA VAL A 729 8.23 18.59 1.44
C VAL A 729 7.20 18.04 0.46
N GLN A 730 6.34 17.12 0.90
CA GLN A 730 5.28 16.56 0.05
C GLN A 730 4.25 17.60 -0.38
N TYR A 731 3.91 18.54 0.51
CA TYR A 731 3.01 19.65 0.19
C TYR A 731 3.61 20.55 -0.90
N ASP A 732 4.89 20.91 -0.77
CA ASP A 732 5.59 21.74 -1.76
C ASP A 732 5.71 21.02 -3.12
N GLN A 733 6.09 19.74 -3.11
CA GLN A 733 6.15 18.90 -4.33
C GLN A 733 4.81 18.80 -5.07
N ARG A 734 3.69 18.93 -4.35
CA ARG A 734 2.34 18.90 -4.93
C ARG A 734 1.87 20.27 -5.44
N GLY A 735 2.73 21.28 -5.45
CA GLY A 735 2.38 22.64 -5.90
C GLY A 735 1.93 23.58 -4.76
N GLY A 736 2.12 23.18 -3.50
CA GLY A 736 1.88 24.01 -2.33
C GLY A 736 0.47 24.58 -2.26
N ALA A 737 0.33 25.89 -2.04
CA ALA A 737 -0.97 26.54 -1.87
C ALA A 737 -1.91 26.36 -3.07
N LYS A 738 -1.36 26.28 -4.29
CA LYS A 738 -2.14 26.07 -5.51
C LYS A 738 -2.86 24.72 -5.52
N SER A 739 -2.27 23.70 -4.90
CA SER A 739 -2.90 22.37 -4.79
C SER A 739 -4.21 22.40 -3.99
N LEU A 740 -4.32 23.32 -3.03
CA LEU A 740 -5.51 23.46 -2.17
C LEU A 740 -6.69 24.14 -2.87
N GLU A 741 -6.43 24.85 -3.98
CA GLU A 741 -7.45 25.54 -4.78
C GLU A 741 -8.05 24.65 -5.88
N GLN A 742 -7.47 23.47 -6.09
CA GLN A 742 -7.88 22.56 -7.15
C GLN A 742 -9.28 22.00 -6.93
N ARG A 743 -10.01 21.82 -8.04
CA ARG A 743 -11.39 21.36 -8.05
C ARG A 743 -11.59 20.28 -9.10
N PHE A 744 -12.35 19.26 -8.73
CA PHE A 744 -12.91 18.31 -9.68
C PHE A 744 -14.25 18.80 -10.18
N HIS A 745 -14.55 18.55 -11.45
CA HIS A 745 -15.78 18.97 -12.09
C HIS A 745 -16.55 17.73 -12.52
N PHE A 746 -17.82 17.66 -12.11
CA PHE A 746 -18.69 16.56 -12.44
C PHE A 746 -19.93 17.08 -13.17
N GLU A 747 -20.23 16.48 -14.31
CA GLU A 747 -21.47 16.74 -15.03
C GLU A 747 -22.68 16.16 -14.29
N ALA A 748 -23.90 16.55 -14.66
CA ALA A 748 -25.10 15.98 -14.04
C ALA A 748 -25.18 14.47 -14.31
N SER A 749 -25.46 13.67 -13.27
CA SER A 749 -25.68 12.22 -13.42
C SER A 749 -26.43 11.63 -12.24
N SER A 750 -27.01 10.44 -12.43
CA SER A 750 -27.54 9.64 -11.34
C SER A 750 -26.45 8.84 -10.62
N VAL A 751 -26.52 8.73 -9.30
CA VAL A 751 -25.73 7.81 -8.47
C VAL A 751 -26.64 6.76 -7.82
N GLU A 752 -26.08 5.59 -7.53
CA GLU A 752 -26.75 4.52 -6.80
C GLU A 752 -26.36 4.58 -5.33
N LEU A 753 -27.35 4.57 -4.44
CA LEU A 753 -27.19 4.60 -2.99
C LEU A 753 -27.86 3.37 -2.38
N GLY A 754 -27.26 2.80 -1.33
CA GLY A 754 -27.78 1.62 -0.63
C GLY A 754 -27.66 0.30 -1.40
N HIS A 755 -28.18 -0.77 -0.80
CA HIS A 755 -28.28 -2.11 -1.38
C HIS A 755 -29.62 -2.79 -1.03
N ASP A 756 -29.87 -3.95 -1.62
CA ASP A 756 -31.10 -4.72 -1.37
C ASP A 756 -30.85 -5.80 -0.32
N ASP A 757 -31.04 -5.44 0.95
CA ASP A 757 -30.88 -6.30 2.12
C ASP A 757 -32.14 -6.33 2.99
N ASP A 758 -33.17 -7.03 2.50
CA ASP A 758 -34.46 -7.19 3.18
C ASP A 758 -34.37 -8.22 4.31
N ASP A 759 -34.24 -7.73 5.55
CA ASP A 759 -34.06 -8.56 6.74
C ASP A 759 -35.28 -9.46 7.07
N THR A 760 -36.46 -9.20 6.49
CA THR A 760 -37.65 -10.04 6.69
C THR A 760 -37.49 -11.44 6.10
N LYS A 761 -36.57 -11.59 5.12
CA LYS A 761 -36.25 -12.85 4.44
C LYS A 761 -35.11 -13.63 5.10
N ASP A 762 -34.57 -13.16 6.22
CA ASP A 762 -33.42 -13.78 6.88
C ASP A 762 -33.66 -15.26 7.27
N PHE A 763 -34.91 -15.65 7.55
CA PHE A 763 -35.26 -17.02 7.91
C PHE A 763 -35.34 -17.98 6.72
N ASP A 764 -35.37 -17.46 5.48
CA ASP A 764 -35.47 -18.27 4.26
C ASP A 764 -34.15 -18.97 3.89
N PHE A 765 -33.04 -18.55 4.50
CA PHE A 765 -31.69 -19.02 4.20
C PHE A 765 -31.06 -19.66 5.44
N ILE A 766 -30.70 -20.95 5.31
CA ILE A 766 -30.09 -21.74 6.38
C ILE A 766 -28.83 -22.46 5.87
N ALA A 767 -27.83 -22.61 6.73
CA ALA A 767 -26.72 -23.52 6.52
C ALA A 767 -27.21 -24.96 6.73
N ARG A 768 -27.14 -25.78 5.67
CA ARG A 768 -27.62 -27.17 5.69
C ARG A 768 -26.56 -28.15 6.17
N GLN A 769 -25.30 -27.75 6.11
CA GLN A 769 -24.14 -28.53 6.52
C GLN A 769 -23.40 -27.76 7.62
N ALA A 770 -23.13 -28.46 8.72
CA ALA A 770 -22.26 -27.95 9.77
C ALA A 770 -20.86 -27.71 9.20
N SER A 771 -20.27 -26.57 9.54
CA SER A 771 -18.90 -26.22 9.17
C SER A 771 -18.35 -25.24 10.19
N CYS A 772 -17.04 -25.30 10.44
CA CYS A 772 -16.31 -24.29 11.19
C CYS A 772 -15.69 -23.21 10.27
N ASP A 773 -15.79 -23.37 8.95
CA ASP A 773 -15.32 -22.40 7.98
C ASP A 773 -16.42 -21.37 7.66
N VAL A 774 -16.18 -20.13 8.08
CA VAL A 774 -17.08 -18.99 7.86
C VAL A 774 -17.34 -18.73 6.37
N SER A 775 -16.37 -19.00 5.49
CA SER A 775 -16.53 -18.84 4.04
C SER A 775 -17.52 -19.85 3.48
N GLU A 776 -17.46 -21.10 3.96
CA GLU A 776 -18.43 -22.14 3.60
C GLU A 776 -19.82 -21.82 4.16
N LEU A 777 -19.89 -21.38 5.42
CA LEU A 777 -21.16 -20.97 6.04
C LEU A 777 -21.82 -19.82 5.27
N ASN A 778 -21.06 -18.76 4.94
CA ASN A 778 -21.57 -17.65 4.13
C ASN A 778 -22.00 -18.11 2.73
N ALA A 779 -21.29 -19.05 2.09
CA ALA A 779 -21.71 -19.62 0.82
C ALA A 779 -23.05 -20.35 0.93
N GLN A 780 -23.27 -21.13 2.00
CA GLN A 780 -24.55 -21.80 2.25
C GLN A 780 -25.69 -20.82 2.54
N LEU A 781 -25.38 -19.71 3.22
CA LEU A 781 -26.32 -18.61 3.42
C LEU A 781 -26.53 -17.77 2.14
N GLY A 782 -25.96 -18.13 0.99
CA GLY A 782 -26.14 -17.41 -0.26
C GLY A 782 -25.34 -16.10 -0.36
N GLN A 783 -24.18 -16.03 0.31
CA GLN A 783 -23.26 -14.90 0.36
C GLN A 783 -23.95 -13.60 0.78
N PRO A 784 -24.47 -13.53 2.02
CA PRO A 784 -25.18 -12.34 2.49
C PRO A 784 -24.25 -11.12 2.52
N GLU A 785 -24.83 -9.96 2.22
CA GLU A 785 -24.24 -8.63 2.38
C GLU A 785 -25.16 -7.88 3.34
N PHE A 786 -24.80 -7.85 4.63
CA PHE A 786 -25.62 -7.21 5.66
C PHE A 786 -25.37 -5.70 5.70
N GLY A 787 -26.45 -4.95 5.89
CA GLY A 787 -26.45 -3.51 6.16
C GLY A 787 -27.38 -3.15 7.31
N TRP A 788 -27.25 -1.91 7.79
CA TRP A 788 -28.26 -1.29 8.64
C TRP A 788 -29.50 -0.92 7.81
N ASP A 789 -30.62 -0.65 8.47
CA ASP A 789 -31.88 -0.33 7.79
C ASP A 789 -31.79 0.93 6.90
N ASN A 790 -30.94 1.91 7.23
CA ASN A 790 -30.66 3.08 6.37
C ASN A 790 -29.84 2.79 5.11
N GLU A 791 -29.33 1.56 4.95
CA GLU A 791 -28.64 1.11 3.75
C GLU A 791 -29.59 0.44 2.75
N HIS A 792 -30.85 0.20 3.14
CA HIS A 792 -31.87 -0.48 2.35
C HIS A 792 -33.10 0.40 2.06
N PRO A 793 -33.73 0.33 0.87
CA PRO A 793 -33.29 -0.38 -0.34
C PRO A 793 -32.26 0.36 -1.17
N ARG A 794 -31.76 -0.35 -2.20
CA ARG A 794 -31.02 0.26 -3.30
C ARG A 794 -31.90 1.29 -4.00
N ARG A 795 -31.38 2.49 -4.19
CA ARG A 795 -32.10 3.60 -4.83
C ARG A 795 -31.19 4.45 -5.70
N ARG A 796 -31.79 5.07 -6.71
CA ARG A 796 -31.10 5.98 -7.64
C ARG A 796 -31.42 7.43 -7.26
N VAL A 797 -30.38 8.26 -7.16
CA VAL A 797 -30.52 9.71 -6.87
C VAL A 797 -29.78 10.52 -7.90
N ASP A 798 -30.41 11.58 -8.40
CA ASP A 798 -29.79 12.50 -9.34
C ASP A 798 -28.92 13.53 -8.63
N ALA A 799 -27.67 13.65 -9.08
CA ALA A 799 -26.78 14.76 -8.76
C ALA A 799 -26.75 15.74 -9.95
N LYS A 800 -26.93 17.03 -9.66
CA LYS A 800 -26.75 18.09 -10.67
C LYS A 800 -25.27 18.20 -11.08
N ALA A 801 -24.97 19.04 -12.07
CA ALA A 801 -23.58 19.36 -12.37
C ALA A 801 -23.01 20.24 -11.24
N PHE A 802 -21.79 19.94 -10.79
CA PHE A 802 -21.13 20.64 -9.69
C PHE A 802 -19.61 20.61 -9.85
N SER A 803 -18.93 21.44 -9.08
CA SER A 803 -17.49 21.29 -8.81
C SER A 803 -17.25 21.08 -7.32
N ILE A 804 -16.18 20.39 -6.95
CA ILE A 804 -15.85 20.07 -5.56
C ILE A 804 -14.34 20.17 -5.31
N SER A 805 -13.93 20.62 -4.13
CA SER A 805 -12.53 20.74 -3.76
C SER A 805 -11.81 19.39 -3.81
N ALA A 806 -10.63 19.37 -4.42
CA ALA A 806 -9.86 18.15 -4.67
C ALA A 806 -9.34 17.49 -3.38
N LEU A 807 -9.12 18.30 -2.33
CA LEU A 807 -8.77 17.87 -0.98
C LEU A 807 -9.81 18.38 0.04
N PRO A 808 -9.95 17.72 1.21
CA PRO A 808 -10.70 18.25 2.34
C PRO A 808 -10.08 19.53 2.89
N ILE A 809 -10.89 20.31 3.61
CA ILE A 809 -10.45 21.55 4.26
C ILE A 809 -9.36 21.20 5.29
N SER A 810 -8.20 21.84 5.17
CA SER A 810 -7.09 21.65 6.11
C SER A 810 -7.19 22.53 7.36
N ASN A 811 -6.46 22.18 8.42
CA ASN A 811 -6.34 23.03 9.61
C ASN A 811 -5.82 24.44 9.28
N ALA A 812 -4.83 24.55 8.39
CA ALA A 812 -4.31 25.84 7.93
C ALA A 812 -5.39 26.72 7.28
N GLN A 813 -6.18 26.11 6.38
CA GLN A 813 -7.28 26.80 5.70
C GLN A 813 -8.35 27.27 6.69
N TYR A 814 -8.73 26.43 7.67
CA TYR A 814 -9.72 26.81 8.67
C TYR A 814 -9.19 27.91 9.61
N LEU A 815 -7.91 27.86 9.97
CA LEU A 815 -7.27 28.91 10.78
C LEU A 815 -7.27 30.27 10.04
N GLU A 816 -6.97 30.27 8.74
CA GLU A 816 -7.06 31.45 7.89
C GLU A 816 -8.48 32.03 7.90
N PHE A 817 -9.52 31.18 7.79
CA PHE A 817 -10.92 31.59 7.89
C PHE A 817 -11.24 32.27 9.22
N LEU A 818 -10.83 31.68 10.35
CA LEU A 818 -11.06 32.29 11.68
C LEU A 818 -10.37 33.66 11.79
N GLN A 819 -9.14 33.78 11.28
CA GLN A 819 -8.40 35.03 11.28
C GLN A 819 -9.06 36.10 10.39
N ALA A 820 -9.45 35.72 9.17
CA ALA A 820 -10.09 36.62 8.20
C ALA A 820 -11.45 37.13 8.68
N THR A 821 -12.23 36.26 9.34
CA THR A 821 -13.56 36.61 9.87
C THR A 821 -13.54 37.15 11.30
N LYS A 822 -12.39 37.10 11.98
CA LYS A 822 -12.24 37.38 13.42
C LYS A 822 -13.18 36.53 14.28
N SER A 823 -13.48 35.32 13.82
CA SER A 823 -14.30 34.35 14.54
C SER A 823 -13.50 33.67 15.66
N ASN A 824 -14.17 33.38 16.77
CA ASN A 824 -13.62 32.59 17.87
C ASN A 824 -14.13 31.14 17.86
N ASP A 825 -14.80 30.72 16.79
CA ASP A 825 -15.43 29.40 16.65
C ASP A 825 -14.41 28.31 16.26
N ALA A 826 -13.44 28.09 17.14
CA ALA A 826 -12.43 27.06 16.98
C ALA A 826 -13.02 25.66 17.18
N PRO A 827 -12.60 24.65 16.40
CA PRO A 827 -13.12 23.29 16.55
C PRO A 827 -12.72 22.66 17.89
N ALA A 828 -13.52 21.72 18.39
CA ALA A 828 -13.24 21.01 19.65
C ALA A 828 -11.96 20.15 19.59
N SER A 829 -11.48 19.82 18.39
CA SER A 829 -10.18 19.17 18.21
C SER A 829 -9.00 20.09 18.53
N TRP A 830 -9.22 21.40 18.70
CA TRP A 830 -8.18 22.37 19.03
C TRP A 830 -8.25 22.81 20.50
N MET A 831 -7.14 23.30 21.01
CA MET A 831 -7.05 23.95 22.31
C MET A 831 -6.06 25.11 22.26
N LYS A 832 -6.18 26.09 23.16
CA LYS A 832 -5.19 27.17 23.26
C LYS A 832 -4.04 26.72 24.14
N GLY A 833 -2.81 27.03 23.74
CA GLY A 833 -1.63 26.81 24.58
C GLY A 833 -1.67 27.67 25.84
N GLU A 834 -1.12 27.19 26.95
CA GLU A 834 -1.04 27.97 28.20
C GLU A 834 -0.30 29.29 27.97
N GLY A 835 -0.99 30.42 28.18
CA GLY A 835 -0.42 31.76 27.97
C GLY A 835 -0.13 32.13 26.50
N SER A 836 -0.43 31.25 25.53
CA SER A 836 -0.25 31.51 24.10
C SER A 836 -1.57 31.89 23.42
N LYS A 837 -1.47 32.69 22.35
CA LYS A 837 -2.58 32.93 21.43
C LYS A 837 -2.70 31.83 20.37
N ASP A 838 -1.70 30.96 20.26
CA ASP A 838 -1.63 29.93 19.24
C ASP A 838 -2.46 28.69 19.63
N TYR A 839 -3.03 28.06 18.62
CA TYR A 839 -3.79 26.83 18.76
C TYR A 839 -2.86 25.61 18.71
N LEU A 840 -3.16 24.63 19.57
CA LEU A 840 -2.66 23.28 19.51
C LEU A 840 -3.78 22.36 19.02
N VAL A 841 -3.41 21.25 18.38
CA VAL A 841 -4.35 20.21 17.92
C VAL A 841 -4.23 19.01 18.85
N ARG A 842 -5.36 18.53 19.37
CA ARG A 842 -5.41 17.38 20.29
C ARG A 842 -5.04 16.09 19.57
N THR A 843 -4.26 15.23 20.24
CA THR A 843 -3.97 13.86 19.80
C THR A 843 -3.94 12.93 21.02
N PHE A 844 -3.98 11.61 20.80
CA PHE A 844 -3.82 10.63 21.88
C PHE A 844 -2.39 10.54 22.44
N TYR A 845 -1.42 11.25 21.85
CA TYR A 845 -0.05 11.37 22.35
C TYR A 845 0.24 12.75 22.97
N GLY A 846 -0.82 13.48 23.32
CA GLY A 846 -0.75 14.87 23.77
C GLY A 846 -0.98 15.88 22.63
N PRO A 847 -1.24 17.15 22.97
CA PRO A 847 -1.49 18.18 21.97
C PRO A 847 -0.21 18.48 21.17
N VAL A 848 -0.38 18.69 19.86
CA VAL A 848 0.71 19.08 18.95
C VAL A 848 0.50 20.50 18.45
N ASP A 849 1.60 21.16 18.10
CA ASP A 849 1.58 22.51 17.56
C ASP A 849 0.86 22.58 16.20
N MET A 850 0.15 23.68 15.92
CA MET A 850 -0.50 23.87 14.62
C MET A 850 0.48 23.72 13.46
N SER A 851 1.74 24.10 13.63
CA SER A 851 2.79 23.91 12.60
C SER A 851 2.99 22.45 12.18
N VAL A 852 2.73 21.48 13.08
CA VAL A 852 2.76 20.04 12.81
C VAL A 852 1.50 19.60 12.08
N ALA A 853 0.34 20.05 12.55
CA ALA A 853 -0.97 19.59 12.11
C ALA A 853 -1.59 20.42 10.95
N LYS A 854 -0.92 21.47 10.49
CA LYS A 854 -1.47 22.46 9.53
C LYS A 854 -2.01 21.85 8.23
N HIS A 855 -1.42 20.75 7.77
CA HIS A 855 -1.80 20.08 6.52
C HIS A 855 -2.82 18.94 6.72
N TRP A 856 -3.19 18.62 7.96
CA TRP A 856 -4.23 17.62 8.24
C TRP A 856 -5.61 18.18 7.89
N PRO A 857 -6.58 17.32 7.54
CA PRO A 857 -7.98 17.74 7.48
C PRO A 857 -8.40 18.30 8.84
N VAL A 858 -9.09 19.44 8.84
CA VAL A 858 -9.68 19.98 10.07
C VAL A 858 -10.81 19.06 10.53
N GLN A 859 -10.90 18.85 11.84
CA GLN A 859 -11.99 18.09 12.46
C GLN A 859 -12.94 19.08 13.15
N ALA A 860 -14.14 19.27 12.60
CA ALA A 860 -15.10 20.28 13.04
C ALA A 860 -16.55 19.82 12.84
N SER A 861 -17.48 20.51 13.48
CA SER A 861 -18.92 20.26 13.29
C SER A 861 -19.37 20.60 11.85
N GLY A 862 -20.47 20.01 11.42
CA GLY A 862 -21.09 20.33 10.13
C GLY A 862 -21.47 21.81 10.03
N THR A 863 -21.92 22.42 11.14
CA THR A 863 -22.21 23.87 11.21
C THR A 863 -20.95 24.72 10.95
N GLN A 864 -19.84 24.41 11.60
CA GLN A 864 -18.54 25.10 11.42
C GLN A 864 -18.04 24.99 9.97
N LEU A 865 -18.11 23.80 9.39
CA LEU A 865 -17.66 23.57 8.02
C LEU A 865 -18.60 24.19 6.98
N SER A 866 -19.90 24.25 7.26
CA SER A 866 -20.86 24.97 6.42
C SER A 866 -20.59 26.48 6.42
N ALA A 867 -20.23 27.06 7.56
CA ALA A 867 -19.81 28.46 7.66
C ALA A 867 -18.51 28.72 6.86
N TYR A 868 -17.52 27.84 6.97
CA TYR A 868 -16.31 27.90 6.15
C TYR A 868 -16.63 27.81 4.64
N ALA A 869 -17.44 26.83 4.25
CA ALA A 869 -17.83 26.62 2.85
C ALA A 869 -18.53 27.86 2.27
N SER A 870 -19.43 28.46 3.06
CA SER A 870 -20.13 29.70 2.70
C SER A 870 -19.15 30.88 2.54
N TRP A 871 -18.17 31.00 3.44
CA TRP A 871 -17.12 32.03 3.32
C TRP A 871 -16.25 31.85 2.07
N LYS A 872 -15.97 30.61 1.65
CA LYS A 872 -15.32 30.30 0.37
C LYS A 872 -16.26 30.40 -0.85
N GLY A 873 -17.49 30.86 -0.67
CA GLY A 873 -18.47 31.05 -1.74
C GLY A 873 -19.10 29.76 -2.28
N GLY A 874 -19.10 28.68 -1.49
CA GLY A 874 -19.72 27.40 -1.83
C GLY A 874 -20.57 26.84 -0.70
N ARG A 875 -20.77 25.52 -0.70
CA ARG A 875 -21.55 24.76 0.30
C ARG A 875 -20.91 23.42 0.59
N LEU A 876 -21.38 22.71 1.61
CA LEU A 876 -21.06 21.29 1.77
C LEU A 876 -21.68 20.48 0.62
N PRO A 877 -21.01 19.43 0.11
CA PRO A 877 -21.58 18.57 -0.93
C PRO A 877 -22.81 17.85 -0.41
N THR A 878 -23.74 17.49 -1.29
CA THR A 878 -24.83 16.56 -0.95
C THR A 878 -24.29 15.13 -0.86
N HIS A 879 -25.04 14.21 -0.26
CA HIS A 879 -24.73 12.77 -0.25
C HIS A 879 -24.41 12.28 -1.67
N ALA A 880 -25.27 12.58 -2.64
CA ALA A 880 -25.09 12.12 -4.02
C ALA A 880 -23.81 12.66 -4.68
N GLU A 881 -23.47 13.93 -4.43
CA GLU A 881 -22.26 14.58 -4.96
C GLU A 881 -20.98 14.01 -4.34
N LEU A 882 -20.96 13.84 -3.02
CA LEU A 882 -19.80 13.26 -2.34
C LEU A 882 -19.60 11.79 -2.73
N ARG A 883 -20.69 11.01 -2.81
CA ARG A 883 -20.64 9.62 -3.30
C ARG A 883 -20.07 9.55 -4.71
N LYS A 884 -20.44 10.48 -5.59
CA LYS A 884 -19.89 10.56 -6.94
C LYS A 884 -18.38 10.78 -6.97
N LEU A 885 -17.86 11.66 -6.10
CA LEU A 885 -16.41 11.84 -5.94
C LEU A 885 -15.75 10.54 -5.46
N MET A 886 -16.32 9.90 -4.43
CA MET A 886 -15.77 8.68 -3.84
C MET A 886 -15.85 7.45 -4.77
N ASP A 887 -16.77 7.44 -5.74
CA ASP A 887 -16.89 6.39 -6.76
C ASP A 887 -16.10 6.65 -8.05
N ALA A 888 -15.57 7.86 -8.21
CA ALA A 888 -14.81 8.20 -9.40
C ALA A 888 -13.56 7.31 -9.50
N PRO A 889 -13.24 6.79 -10.69
CA PRO A 889 -12.03 6.01 -10.89
C PRO A 889 -10.81 6.89 -10.58
N PRO A 890 -9.76 6.38 -9.90
CA PRO A 890 -8.61 7.19 -9.50
C PRO A 890 -7.97 7.97 -10.65
N GLU A 891 -8.02 7.44 -11.88
CA GLU A 891 -7.52 8.06 -13.12
C GLU A 891 -8.22 9.40 -13.40
N ALA A 892 -9.52 9.50 -13.11
CA ALA A 892 -10.31 10.72 -13.30
C ALA A 892 -10.00 11.79 -12.24
N LEU A 893 -9.24 11.43 -11.21
CA LEU A 893 -8.89 12.29 -10.08
C LEU A 893 -7.39 12.61 -10.03
N VAL A 894 -6.61 12.18 -11.03
CA VAL A 894 -5.21 12.60 -11.19
C VAL A 894 -5.20 14.03 -11.72
N LEU A 895 -4.45 14.92 -11.05
CA LEU A 895 -4.24 16.30 -11.49
C LEU A 895 -2.83 16.45 -12.06
N ASP A 896 -2.73 16.89 -13.31
CA ASP A 896 -1.46 17.23 -13.93
C ASP A 896 -0.95 18.57 -13.38
N LEU A 897 -0.06 18.48 -12.40
CA LEU A 897 0.54 19.63 -11.72
C LEU A 897 1.65 20.31 -12.54
N THR A 898 1.98 19.81 -13.73
CA THR A 898 3.01 20.42 -14.60
C THR A 898 2.49 21.61 -15.42
N VAL A 899 1.18 21.90 -15.37
CA VAL A 899 0.55 23.02 -16.05
C VAL A 899 0.31 24.19 -15.07
N PRO A 900 0.97 25.35 -15.23
CA PRO A 900 0.72 26.51 -14.38
C PRO A 900 -0.66 27.14 -14.67
N PRO A 901 -1.38 27.69 -13.66
CA PRO A 901 -2.67 28.32 -13.88
C PRO A 901 -2.47 29.69 -14.55
N PHE A 902 -3.06 29.89 -15.73
CA PHE A 902 -3.16 31.22 -16.34
C PHE A 902 -4.16 32.07 -15.57
N HIS A 903 -3.75 33.31 -15.25
CA HIS A 903 -4.51 34.37 -14.60
C HIS A 903 -5.93 34.53 -15.16
N ARG A 904 -6.93 34.46 -14.28
CA ARG A 904 -8.25 35.08 -14.46
C ARG A 904 -8.60 35.79 -13.16
N ASP A 905 -8.10 37.02 -13.02
CA ASP A 905 -8.73 38.05 -12.18
C ASP A 905 -8.09 39.41 -12.54
N SER A 906 -8.81 40.21 -13.32
CA SER A 906 -8.75 41.67 -13.26
C SER A 906 -10.01 42.28 -13.88
N THR A 907 -10.71 43.07 -13.06
CA THR A 907 -11.92 43.84 -13.35
C THR A 907 -11.59 45.25 -13.83
N GLU A 908 -12.43 45.74 -14.75
CA GLU A 908 -12.84 47.14 -15.04
C GLU A 908 -11.92 48.08 -15.87
N GLU A 909 -12.37 48.43 -17.09
CA GLU A 909 -12.86 49.78 -17.45
C GLU A 909 -13.71 49.76 -18.74
N GLN A 910 -14.84 50.46 -18.73
CA GLN A 910 -15.89 50.48 -19.78
C GLN A 910 -15.68 51.60 -20.82
N ALA A 911 -16.01 51.31 -22.09
CA ALA A 911 -16.46 52.30 -23.07
C ALA A 911 -17.47 51.67 -24.07
N GLU A 912 -18.66 52.29 -24.16
CA GLU A 912 -19.76 52.05 -25.11
C GLU A 912 -19.42 52.50 -26.54
N VAL A 913 -20.02 52.11 -27.67
CA VAL A 913 -20.95 51.06 -28.15
C VAL A 913 -20.78 51.09 -29.69
N ASN A 914 -20.68 49.92 -30.34
CA ASN A 914 -21.18 49.69 -31.71
C ASN A 914 -21.34 48.17 -31.91
N ASP A 915 -22.53 47.77 -32.37
CA ASP A 915 -23.07 46.40 -32.46
C ASP A 915 -22.13 45.33 -33.05
N ILE A 916 -21.73 44.35 -32.23
CA ILE A 916 -21.33 43.00 -32.63
C ILE A 916 -21.67 42.03 -31.48
N ASP A 917 -22.45 40.97 -31.76
CA ASP A 917 -22.77 39.87 -30.84
C ASP A 917 -21.50 39.15 -30.32
N PRO A 918 -21.28 39.02 -28.99
CA PRO A 918 -20.27 38.13 -28.44
C PRO A 918 -20.88 36.76 -28.07
N PRO A 919 -20.27 35.63 -28.50
CA PRO A 919 -20.75 34.29 -28.22
C PRO A 919 -20.54 33.86 -26.78
N GLY A 920 -21.57 33.21 -26.22
CA GLY A 920 -21.54 32.60 -24.90
C GLY A 920 -20.72 31.31 -24.78
N LYS A 921 -20.49 30.94 -23.51
CA LYS A 921 -20.26 29.58 -22.97
C LYS A 921 -19.21 28.73 -23.69
N GLN A 922 -17.97 28.77 -23.20
CA GLN A 922 -17.00 27.70 -23.47
C GLN A 922 -17.04 26.61 -22.37
N PRO A 923 -17.37 25.36 -22.71
CA PRO A 923 -17.14 24.19 -21.86
C PRO A 923 -15.64 23.89 -21.71
N ALA A 924 -15.28 23.00 -20.77
CA ALA A 924 -13.91 22.51 -20.57
C ALA A 924 -13.29 22.03 -21.90
N PRO A 925 -11.97 22.19 -22.12
CA PRO A 925 -11.37 21.97 -23.42
C PRO A 925 -11.42 20.48 -23.79
N VAL A 926 -12.28 20.14 -24.75
CA VAL A 926 -12.07 18.98 -25.60
C VAL A 926 -10.78 19.30 -26.38
N ARG A 927 -9.67 18.63 -26.07
CA ARG A 927 -8.43 18.80 -26.84
C ARG A 927 -8.63 18.13 -28.20
N GLY A 928 -8.69 18.97 -29.24
CA GLY A 928 -9.12 18.64 -30.61
C GLY A 928 -10.61 18.89 -30.83
N SER A 929 -11.00 19.35 -32.03
CA SER A 929 -12.42 19.59 -32.35
C SER A 929 -13.19 18.27 -32.46
N ALA A 930 -14.49 18.32 -32.13
CA ALA A 930 -15.38 17.18 -32.36
C ALA A 930 -15.43 16.83 -33.85
N VAL A 931 -15.57 15.54 -34.19
CA VAL A 931 -15.63 15.08 -35.58
C VAL A 931 -16.62 15.89 -36.40
N ARG A 932 -16.14 16.52 -37.47
CA ARG A 932 -17.00 17.13 -38.48
C ARG A 932 -17.58 16.05 -39.40
N TYR A 933 -18.86 15.72 -39.22
CA TYR A 933 -19.60 14.87 -40.16
C TYR A 933 -20.27 15.71 -41.24
N VAL A 934 -20.05 15.35 -42.51
CA VAL A 934 -20.68 16.03 -43.67
C VAL A 934 -22.06 15.39 -43.94
N PRO A 935 -23.16 16.15 -43.88
CA PRO A 935 -24.50 15.67 -44.22
C PRO A 935 -24.56 15.10 -45.64
N ARG A 936 -25.43 14.10 -45.90
CA ARG A 936 -25.48 13.41 -47.20
C ARG A 936 -25.67 14.36 -48.38
N GLU A 937 -26.54 15.35 -48.21
CA GLU A 937 -26.83 16.41 -49.17
C GLU A 937 -25.65 17.36 -49.47
N GLU A 938 -24.62 17.38 -48.63
CA GLU A 938 -23.41 18.21 -48.79
C GLU A 938 -22.19 17.40 -49.27
N GLN A 939 -22.33 16.08 -49.45
CA GLN A 939 -21.23 15.22 -49.87
C GLN A 939 -20.89 15.42 -51.35
N SER A 940 -19.61 15.68 -51.64
CA SER A 940 -19.17 15.86 -53.02
C SER A 940 -19.17 14.53 -53.79
N GLU A 941 -19.57 14.55 -55.07
CA GLU A 941 -19.54 13.37 -55.95
C GLU A 941 -18.11 12.83 -56.16
N GLU A 942 -17.11 13.71 -56.09
CA GLU A 942 -15.71 13.34 -56.18
C GLU A 942 -15.26 12.54 -54.94
N ASP A 943 -15.56 13.02 -53.73
CA ASP A 943 -15.24 12.29 -52.50
C ASP A 943 -16.02 10.97 -52.43
N LEU A 944 -17.29 10.96 -52.86
CA LEU A 944 -18.09 9.73 -52.95
C LEU A 944 -17.50 8.71 -53.92
N LYS A 945 -16.96 9.15 -55.08
CA LYS A 945 -16.29 8.27 -56.04
C LYS A 945 -15.12 7.53 -55.39
N TRP A 946 -14.24 8.24 -54.69
CA TRP A 946 -13.06 7.64 -54.07
C TRP A 946 -13.40 6.84 -52.81
N MET A 947 -14.44 7.24 -52.09
CA MET A 947 -14.97 6.48 -50.96
C MET A 947 -15.51 5.10 -51.37
N ARG A 948 -16.08 4.97 -52.58
CA ARG A 948 -16.49 3.66 -53.14
C ARG A 948 -15.29 2.75 -53.41
N GLU A 949 -14.15 3.30 -53.82
CA GLU A 949 -12.89 2.54 -53.99
C GLU A 949 -12.35 2.08 -52.63
N ALA A 950 -12.44 2.91 -51.60
CA ALA A 950 -12.07 2.52 -50.22
C ALA A 950 -12.96 1.38 -49.69
N LEU A 951 -14.26 1.40 -49.99
CA LEU A 951 -15.17 0.29 -49.69
C LEU A 951 -14.81 -0.99 -50.45
N ALA A 952 -14.32 -0.91 -51.69
CA ALA A 952 -13.84 -2.08 -52.42
C ALA A 952 -12.63 -2.71 -51.70
N MET A 953 -11.68 -1.90 -51.23
CA MET A 953 -10.55 -2.39 -50.41
C MET A 953 -11.00 -2.99 -49.07
N ALA A 954 -12.02 -2.42 -48.44
CA ALA A 954 -12.61 -2.98 -47.22
C ALA A 954 -13.32 -4.32 -47.48
N GLN A 955 -13.93 -4.50 -48.67
CA GLN A 955 -14.49 -5.78 -49.09
C GLN A 955 -13.39 -6.82 -49.28
N GLU A 956 -12.26 -6.46 -49.91
CA GLU A 956 -11.11 -7.36 -50.03
C GLU A 956 -10.57 -7.77 -48.65
N ALA A 957 -10.55 -6.87 -47.66
CA ALA A 957 -10.18 -7.21 -46.29
C ALA A 957 -11.19 -8.18 -45.67
N LEU A 958 -12.49 -7.92 -45.85
CA LEU A 958 -13.54 -8.80 -45.35
C LEU A 958 -13.42 -10.22 -45.93
N ASP A 959 -13.21 -10.33 -47.24
CA ASP A 959 -13.08 -11.60 -47.96
C ASP A 959 -11.82 -12.38 -47.52
N ALA A 960 -10.78 -11.66 -47.07
CA ALA A 960 -9.58 -12.22 -46.47
C ALA A 960 -9.70 -12.51 -44.95
N ASN A 961 -10.90 -12.40 -44.37
CA ASN A 961 -11.15 -12.52 -42.92
C ASN A 961 -10.40 -11.49 -42.05
N GLU A 962 -10.14 -10.31 -42.60
CA GLU A 962 -9.59 -9.16 -41.88
C GLU A 962 -10.69 -8.20 -41.43
N VAL A 963 -10.38 -7.36 -40.43
CA VAL A 963 -11.27 -6.25 -40.07
C VAL A 963 -11.46 -5.38 -41.32
N PRO A 964 -12.70 -5.15 -41.80
CA PRO A 964 -12.97 -4.57 -43.12
C PRO A 964 -12.74 -3.05 -43.15
N VAL A 965 -11.46 -2.67 -43.07
CA VAL A 965 -10.99 -1.30 -43.23
C VAL A 965 -10.16 -1.22 -44.50
N GLY A 966 -10.57 -0.32 -45.39
CA GLY A 966 -9.92 -0.07 -46.66
C GLY A 966 -9.64 1.42 -46.81
N GLY A 967 -8.49 1.75 -47.40
CA GLY A 967 -7.99 3.10 -47.57
C GLY A 967 -7.45 3.34 -48.98
N VAL A 968 -7.68 4.54 -49.52
CA VAL A 968 -7.20 4.96 -50.85
C VAL A 968 -6.60 6.35 -50.74
N PHE A 969 -5.36 6.51 -51.20
CA PHE A 969 -4.65 7.79 -51.24
C PHE A 969 -4.75 8.35 -52.65
N VAL A 970 -5.33 9.54 -52.78
CA VAL A 970 -5.57 10.23 -54.05
C VAL A 970 -4.79 11.53 -54.09
N ARG A 971 -3.99 11.70 -55.14
CA ARG A 971 -3.19 12.90 -55.38
C ARG A 971 -3.50 13.41 -56.78
N LYS A 972 -3.88 14.68 -56.92
CA LYS A 972 -4.21 15.32 -58.21
C LYS A 972 -5.25 14.54 -59.05
N GLY A 973 -6.23 13.91 -58.39
CA GLY A 973 -7.30 13.14 -59.04
C GLY A 973 -6.90 11.71 -59.46
N GLU A 974 -5.70 11.24 -59.12
CA GLU A 974 -5.22 9.88 -59.40
C GLU A 974 -4.95 9.11 -58.10
N VAL A 975 -5.26 7.81 -58.09
CA VAL A 975 -4.96 6.93 -56.97
C VAL A 975 -3.48 6.58 -56.98
N ILE A 976 -2.75 7.00 -55.95
CA ILE A 976 -1.32 6.72 -55.80
C ILE A 976 -1.04 5.50 -54.94
N ALA A 977 -1.95 5.14 -54.04
CA ALA A 977 -1.87 3.90 -53.27
C ALA A 977 -3.25 3.44 -52.79
N ARG A 978 -3.36 2.13 -52.62
CA ARG A 978 -4.50 1.45 -51.99
C ARG A 978 -3.98 0.61 -50.84
N GLY A 979 -4.70 0.60 -49.73
CA GLY A 979 -4.37 -0.20 -48.55
C GLY A 979 -5.61 -0.86 -47.98
N ARG A 980 -5.41 -2.00 -47.34
CA ARG A 980 -6.45 -2.67 -46.53
C ARG A 980 -5.81 -3.23 -45.27
N ASN A 981 -6.59 -3.47 -44.24
CA ASN A 981 -6.06 -4.17 -43.07
C ASN A 981 -5.56 -5.57 -43.46
N ARG A 982 -4.37 -5.92 -42.96
CA ARG A 982 -3.70 -7.21 -43.11
C ARG A 982 -3.01 -7.66 -41.81
N THR A 983 -3.56 -7.24 -40.67
CA THR A 983 -2.93 -7.47 -39.36
C THR A 983 -2.85 -8.94 -39.00
N ASN A 984 -3.87 -9.73 -39.36
CA ASN A 984 -3.89 -11.17 -39.14
C ASN A 984 -3.10 -11.90 -40.24
N GLU A 985 -3.23 -11.48 -41.49
CA GLU A 985 -2.56 -12.04 -42.68
C GLU A 985 -1.04 -11.96 -42.56
N LEU A 986 -0.52 -10.83 -42.06
CA LEU A 986 0.92 -10.58 -41.90
C LEU A 986 1.43 -10.76 -40.45
N LEU A 987 0.55 -11.14 -39.51
CA LEU A 987 0.85 -11.26 -38.08
C LEU A 987 1.55 -10.02 -37.52
N ASN A 988 1.16 -8.84 -38.00
CA ASN A 988 1.77 -7.57 -37.64
C ASN A 988 0.67 -6.55 -37.34
N ALA A 989 0.56 -6.19 -36.07
CA ALA A 989 -0.47 -5.30 -35.57
C ALA A 989 -0.42 -3.88 -36.18
N THR A 990 0.68 -3.48 -36.83
CA THR A 990 0.78 -2.16 -37.49
C THR A 990 0.28 -2.15 -38.92
N ARG A 991 -0.11 -3.30 -39.50
CA ARG A 991 -0.54 -3.43 -40.91
C ARG A 991 -2.00 -3.01 -41.11
N HIS A 992 -2.29 -1.77 -40.74
CA HIS A 992 -3.53 -1.08 -41.02
C HIS A 992 -3.51 -0.49 -42.44
N ALA A 993 -4.69 -0.29 -43.02
CA ALA A 993 -4.85 0.23 -44.38
C ALA A 993 -4.04 1.51 -44.65
N GLU A 994 -3.96 2.42 -43.69
CA GLU A 994 -3.24 3.69 -43.79
C GLU A 994 -1.72 3.49 -43.81
N LEU A 995 -1.19 2.65 -42.92
CA LEU A 995 0.25 2.43 -42.80
C LEU A 995 0.80 1.58 -43.96
N GLU A 996 0.04 0.59 -44.45
CA GLU A 996 0.44 -0.15 -45.66
C GLU A 996 0.54 0.75 -46.89
N ALA A 997 -0.41 1.68 -47.05
CA ALA A 997 -0.40 2.59 -48.17
C ALA A 997 0.70 3.66 -48.04
N ILE A 998 1.01 4.14 -46.83
CA ILE A 998 2.15 5.04 -46.58
C ILE A 998 3.47 4.37 -46.99
N ASP A 999 3.70 3.12 -46.57
CA ASP A 999 4.91 2.37 -46.96
C ASP A 999 4.99 2.22 -48.48
N HIS A 1000 3.87 1.93 -49.14
CA HIS A 1000 3.84 1.83 -50.60
C HIS A 1000 4.19 3.17 -51.27
N ILE A 1001 3.59 4.28 -50.83
CA ILE A 1001 3.85 5.62 -51.38
C ILE A 1001 5.31 5.98 -51.25
N LEU A 1002 5.91 5.77 -50.06
CA LEU A 1002 7.33 6.04 -49.83
C LEU A 1002 8.25 5.16 -50.69
N SER A 1003 7.82 3.95 -51.06
CA SER A 1003 8.60 3.06 -51.92
C SER A 1003 8.61 3.49 -53.40
N ILE A 1004 7.52 4.09 -53.90
CA ILE A 1004 7.38 4.48 -55.31
C ILE A 1004 7.63 5.98 -55.55
N MET A 1005 7.48 6.80 -54.51
CA MET A 1005 7.69 8.24 -54.50
C MET A 1005 8.50 8.64 -53.24
N PRO A 1006 9.75 8.18 -53.11
CA PRO A 1006 10.60 8.55 -51.98
C PRO A 1006 10.90 10.07 -52.04
N PRO A 1007 10.72 10.81 -50.93
CA PRO A 1007 11.14 12.20 -50.83
C PRO A 1007 12.64 12.34 -51.05
N SER A 1008 13.06 13.42 -51.71
CA SER A 1008 14.48 13.70 -51.97
C SER A 1008 15.21 14.26 -50.74
N ALA A 1009 14.49 14.84 -49.78
CA ALA A 1009 15.03 15.27 -48.50
C ALA A 1009 15.55 14.09 -47.67
N THR A 1010 16.85 14.10 -47.35
CA THR A 1010 17.52 13.04 -46.58
C THR A 1010 17.05 12.93 -45.12
N ASP A 1011 16.45 14.00 -44.59
CA ASP A 1011 15.92 14.12 -43.24
C ASP A 1011 14.39 13.96 -43.17
N PHE A 1012 13.73 13.54 -44.25
CA PHE A 1012 12.28 13.39 -44.31
C PHE A 1012 11.71 12.54 -43.15
N ALA A 1013 12.41 11.49 -42.71
CA ALA A 1013 11.96 10.62 -41.63
C ALA A 1013 11.85 11.35 -40.26
N VAL A 1014 12.56 12.47 -40.08
CA VAL A 1014 12.58 13.25 -38.83
C VAL A 1014 11.99 14.66 -38.98
N ALA A 1015 11.94 15.19 -40.21
CA ALA A 1015 11.42 16.52 -40.53
C ALA A 1015 10.56 16.56 -41.82
N PRO A 1016 9.49 15.74 -41.92
CA PRO A 1016 8.69 15.57 -43.15
C PRO A 1016 7.93 16.84 -43.61
N HIS A 1017 7.84 17.84 -42.72
CA HIS A 1017 7.20 19.13 -42.97
C HIS A 1017 8.17 20.22 -43.44
N SER A 1018 9.48 19.99 -43.35
CA SER A 1018 10.53 21.00 -43.56
C SER A 1018 11.17 20.95 -44.96
N GLY A 1019 10.81 19.97 -45.79
CA GLY A 1019 11.38 19.78 -47.13
C GLY A 1019 10.91 20.82 -48.18
N PRO A 1020 11.57 20.86 -49.36
CA PRO A 1020 11.19 21.75 -50.46
C PRO A 1020 9.73 21.56 -50.91
N GLU A 1021 9.11 22.63 -51.42
CA GLU A 1021 7.74 22.57 -51.94
C GLU A 1021 7.62 21.51 -53.05
N GLY A 1022 6.68 20.58 -52.89
CA GLY A 1022 6.46 19.46 -53.81
C GLY A 1022 7.24 18.17 -53.52
N ASP A 1023 8.19 18.18 -52.57
CA ASP A 1023 9.01 17.01 -52.22
C ASP A 1023 8.26 15.97 -51.37
N ASN A 1024 7.42 16.42 -50.43
CA ASN A 1024 6.57 15.53 -49.62
C ASN A 1024 5.33 15.07 -50.43
N PRO A 1025 5.20 13.77 -50.77
CA PRO A 1025 4.08 13.28 -51.57
C PRO A 1025 2.73 13.26 -50.83
N PHE A 1026 2.71 13.40 -49.50
CA PHE A 1026 1.49 13.35 -48.69
C PHE A 1026 0.80 14.71 -48.54
N LYS A 1027 1.54 15.81 -48.70
CA LYS A 1027 1.07 17.18 -48.43
C LYS A 1027 -0.09 17.63 -49.32
N ASP A 1028 -0.14 17.15 -50.56
CA ASP A 1028 -1.21 17.38 -51.54
C ASP A 1028 -2.05 16.12 -51.82
N THR A 1029 -2.07 15.19 -50.86
CA THR A 1029 -2.80 13.92 -50.96
C THR A 1029 -4.00 13.89 -50.01
N THR A 1030 -5.13 13.37 -50.50
CA THR A 1030 -6.32 13.06 -49.70
C THR A 1030 -6.41 11.55 -49.47
N LEU A 1031 -6.58 11.14 -48.21
CA LEU A 1031 -6.90 9.76 -47.83
C LEU A 1031 -8.42 9.59 -47.73
N TYR A 1032 -8.96 8.60 -48.43
CA TYR A 1032 -10.34 8.11 -48.26
C TYR A 1032 -10.31 6.77 -47.53
N VAL A 1033 -10.97 6.66 -46.38
CA VAL A 1033 -10.91 5.45 -45.54
C VAL A 1033 -12.27 5.05 -44.97
N THR A 1034 -12.60 3.76 -44.94
CA THR A 1034 -13.94 3.30 -44.53
C THR A 1034 -14.27 3.58 -43.07
N ILE A 1035 -13.27 3.45 -42.20
CA ILE A 1035 -13.37 3.71 -40.77
C ILE A 1035 -12.35 4.77 -40.40
N GLU A 1036 -12.71 5.68 -39.52
CA GLU A 1036 -11.82 6.72 -39.01
C GLU A 1036 -10.47 6.13 -38.56
N PRO A 1037 -9.34 6.76 -38.97
CA PRO A 1037 -8.02 6.34 -38.54
C PRO A 1037 -7.95 6.24 -37.02
N CYS A 1038 -7.34 5.16 -36.52
CA CYS A 1038 -7.11 5.06 -35.08
C CYS A 1038 -6.06 6.08 -34.63
N ILE A 1039 -5.91 6.30 -33.32
CA ILE A 1039 -4.92 7.22 -32.72
C ILE A 1039 -3.51 7.02 -33.30
N MET A 1040 -3.08 5.77 -33.50
CA MET A 1040 -1.78 5.44 -34.12
C MET A 1040 -1.71 5.93 -35.58
N CYS A 1041 -2.72 5.58 -36.40
CA CYS A 1041 -2.75 5.98 -37.81
C CYS A 1041 -2.93 7.49 -37.97
N GLY A 1042 -3.76 8.13 -37.13
CA GLY A 1042 -3.96 9.57 -37.10
C GLY A 1042 -2.69 10.32 -36.73
N ALA A 1043 -1.91 9.82 -35.76
CA ALA A 1043 -0.59 10.36 -35.43
C ALA A 1043 0.42 10.18 -36.59
N ALA A 1044 0.46 8.99 -37.20
CA ALA A 1044 1.36 8.72 -38.33
C ALA A 1044 1.04 9.62 -39.53
N LEU A 1045 -0.24 9.78 -39.87
CA LEU A 1045 -0.73 10.67 -40.92
C LEU A 1045 -0.34 12.14 -40.67
N ARG A 1046 -0.43 12.59 -39.41
CA ARG A 1046 0.02 13.92 -39.01
C ARG A 1046 1.53 14.08 -39.14
N GLN A 1047 2.29 13.07 -38.72
CA GLN A 1047 3.74 13.07 -38.83
C GLN A 1047 4.17 13.12 -40.29
N VAL A 1048 3.66 12.27 -41.18
CA VAL A 1048 4.04 12.30 -42.61
C VAL A 1048 3.50 13.53 -43.36
N GLY A 1049 2.59 14.29 -42.75
CA GLY A 1049 2.03 15.53 -43.28
C GLY A 1049 1.01 15.31 -44.38
N ILE A 1050 0.03 14.44 -44.12
CA ILE A 1050 -1.13 14.28 -45.01
C ILE A 1050 -1.88 15.61 -45.19
N GLY A 1051 -2.40 15.86 -46.39
CA GLY A 1051 -3.20 17.07 -46.66
C GLY A 1051 -4.61 17.00 -46.08
N ARG A 1052 -5.34 15.92 -46.40
CA ARG A 1052 -6.76 15.76 -46.01
C ARG A 1052 -7.12 14.29 -45.77
N VAL A 1053 -8.04 14.04 -44.83
CA VAL A 1053 -8.61 12.72 -44.56
C VAL A 1053 -10.14 12.78 -44.65
N VAL A 1054 -10.71 11.87 -45.42
CA VAL A 1054 -12.15 11.66 -45.57
C VAL A 1054 -12.46 10.26 -45.09
N PHE A 1055 -13.39 10.12 -44.14
CA PHE A 1055 -13.75 8.80 -43.62
C PHE A 1055 -15.25 8.52 -43.59
N GLY A 1056 -15.60 7.23 -43.63
CA GLY A 1056 -16.99 6.81 -43.63
C GLY A 1056 -17.65 6.85 -42.25
N ALA A 1057 -17.22 5.95 -41.37
CA ALA A 1057 -17.76 5.84 -40.02
C ALA A 1057 -16.69 6.15 -38.96
N GLY A 1058 -17.11 6.83 -37.88
CA GLY A 1058 -16.25 7.08 -36.74
C GLY A 1058 -15.77 5.80 -36.06
N ASN A 1059 -14.58 5.88 -35.46
CA ASN A 1059 -14.00 4.80 -34.68
C ASN A 1059 -14.23 5.07 -33.20
N GLU A 1060 -15.35 4.60 -32.67
CA GLU A 1060 -15.82 4.88 -31.29
C GLU A 1060 -14.91 4.32 -30.18
N ARG A 1061 -13.92 3.48 -30.52
CA ARG A 1061 -13.00 2.88 -29.52
C ARG A 1061 -11.59 3.43 -29.59
N PHE A 1062 -11.12 3.76 -30.80
CA PHE A 1062 -9.72 4.10 -31.02
C PHE A 1062 -9.52 5.31 -31.94
N GLY A 1063 -10.56 6.07 -32.30
CA GLY A 1063 -10.51 7.14 -33.31
C GLY A 1063 -9.56 8.30 -32.96
N GLY A 1064 -8.66 8.61 -33.90
CA GLY A 1064 -7.66 9.67 -33.78
C GLY A 1064 -8.03 11.00 -34.45
N ASN A 1065 -9.21 11.09 -35.06
CA ASN A 1065 -9.66 12.27 -35.82
C ASN A 1065 -10.94 12.87 -35.21
N GLY A 1066 -11.11 12.70 -33.89
CA GLY A 1066 -12.14 13.36 -33.10
C GLY A 1066 -13.22 12.45 -32.49
N SER A 1067 -13.34 11.17 -32.85
CA SER A 1067 -14.36 10.30 -32.19
C SER A 1067 -13.95 9.87 -30.79
N VAL A 1068 -12.64 9.77 -30.53
CA VAL A 1068 -12.08 9.52 -29.19
C VAL A 1068 -11.08 10.61 -28.83
N LEU A 1069 -10.16 10.94 -29.74
CA LEU A 1069 -9.17 12.01 -29.58
C LEU A 1069 -8.99 12.76 -30.91
N GLY A 1070 -8.96 14.09 -30.89
CA GLY A 1070 -8.77 14.91 -32.10
C GLY A 1070 -7.29 15.16 -32.42
N LEU A 1071 -6.49 14.12 -32.67
CA LEU A 1071 -5.07 14.31 -32.98
C LEU A 1071 -4.83 15.06 -34.28
N HIS A 1072 -5.76 15.01 -35.23
CA HIS A 1072 -5.63 15.70 -36.52
C HIS A 1072 -5.55 17.23 -36.42
N ASP A 1073 -6.12 17.84 -35.37
CA ASP A 1073 -6.25 19.30 -35.23
C ASP A 1073 -5.84 19.82 -33.84
N ASP A 1074 -5.19 18.99 -33.02
CA ASP A 1074 -4.65 19.42 -31.72
C ASP A 1074 -3.45 20.36 -31.89
N ASP A 1075 -3.63 21.65 -31.59
CA ASP A 1075 -2.57 22.66 -31.67
C ASP A 1075 -1.45 22.47 -30.64
N ALA A 1076 -1.63 21.63 -29.60
CA ALA A 1076 -0.58 21.33 -28.63
C ALA A 1076 0.57 20.49 -29.23
N ILE A 1077 0.35 19.84 -30.38
CA ILE A 1077 1.37 19.08 -31.10
C ILE A 1077 2.12 20.03 -32.04
N VAL A 1078 2.97 20.89 -31.45
CA VAL A 1078 3.70 21.95 -32.17
C VAL A 1078 4.69 21.39 -33.20
N SER A 1079 5.19 20.17 -32.99
CA SER A 1079 6.20 19.52 -33.84
C SER A 1079 5.66 18.98 -35.17
N SER A 1080 4.34 18.93 -35.38
CA SER A 1080 3.73 18.47 -36.63
C SER A 1080 2.43 19.22 -36.86
N PRO A 1081 2.29 20.01 -37.94
CA PRO A 1081 1.05 20.69 -38.30
C PRO A 1081 -0.15 19.73 -38.40
N GLY A 1082 -1.34 20.22 -38.04
CA GLY A 1082 -2.59 19.47 -38.20
C GLY A 1082 -3.01 19.33 -39.67
N TYR A 1083 -4.03 18.51 -39.91
CA TYR A 1083 -4.60 18.24 -41.24
C TYR A 1083 -6.13 18.25 -41.23
N GLU A 1084 -6.74 18.51 -42.39
CA GLU A 1084 -8.20 18.51 -42.51
C GLU A 1084 -8.75 17.08 -42.39
N SER A 1085 -9.75 16.87 -41.53
CA SER A 1085 -10.46 15.59 -41.43
C SER A 1085 -11.98 15.77 -41.44
N VAL A 1086 -12.67 14.98 -42.26
CA VAL A 1086 -14.14 14.97 -42.33
C VAL A 1086 -14.70 13.55 -42.40
N GLY A 1087 -15.81 13.30 -41.70
CA GLY A 1087 -16.48 12.01 -41.62
C GLY A 1087 -17.84 11.99 -42.32
N GLY A 1088 -18.42 10.79 -42.51
CA GLY A 1088 -19.81 10.61 -42.91
C GLY A 1088 -20.04 10.08 -44.33
N TYR A 1089 -18.99 9.94 -45.14
CA TYR A 1089 -19.08 9.52 -46.53
C TYR A 1089 -19.34 8.01 -46.65
N LEU A 1090 -20.50 7.62 -47.20
CA LEU A 1090 -20.94 6.20 -47.25
C LEU A 1090 -20.86 5.50 -45.87
N ARG A 1091 -21.23 6.26 -44.82
CA ARG A 1091 -21.17 5.82 -43.41
C ARG A 1091 -21.93 4.53 -43.17
N ASP A 1092 -23.10 4.38 -43.77
CA ASP A 1092 -23.97 3.24 -43.47
C ASP A 1092 -23.40 1.95 -44.04
N GLU A 1093 -22.85 2.03 -45.24
CA GLU A 1093 -22.15 0.95 -45.93
C GLU A 1093 -20.91 0.51 -45.14
N ALA A 1094 -20.11 1.46 -44.64
CA ALA A 1094 -18.95 1.17 -43.80
C ALA A 1094 -19.34 0.49 -42.48
N ILE A 1095 -20.40 0.95 -41.80
CA ILE A 1095 -20.92 0.32 -40.59
C ILE A 1095 -21.44 -1.10 -40.87
N MET A 1096 -22.14 -1.29 -41.99
CA MET A 1096 -22.65 -2.60 -42.38
C MET A 1096 -21.53 -3.61 -42.63
N MET A 1097 -20.43 -3.21 -43.27
CA MET A 1097 -19.26 -4.06 -43.46
C MET A 1097 -18.64 -4.50 -42.12
N LEU A 1098 -18.38 -3.56 -41.21
CA LEU A 1098 -17.89 -3.89 -39.87
C LEU A 1098 -18.83 -4.84 -39.12
N ARG A 1099 -20.14 -4.61 -39.17
CA ARG A 1099 -21.12 -5.47 -38.49
C ARG A 1099 -21.15 -6.87 -39.09
N ARG A 1100 -21.02 -7.03 -40.41
CA ARG A 1100 -20.90 -8.36 -41.07
C ARG A 1100 -19.68 -9.11 -40.54
N PHE A 1101 -18.51 -8.45 -40.42
CA PHE A 1101 -17.31 -9.04 -39.84
C PHE A 1101 -17.47 -9.47 -38.37
N TYR A 1102 -18.11 -8.66 -37.52
CA TYR A 1102 -18.25 -9.04 -36.11
C TYR A 1102 -19.27 -10.17 -35.83
N VAL A 1103 -20.12 -10.47 -36.82
CA VAL A 1103 -21.04 -11.60 -36.82
C VAL A 1103 -20.39 -12.88 -37.34
N THR A 1104 -19.35 -12.79 -38.19
CA THR A 1104 -18.57 -13.96 -38.61
C THR A 1104 -17.70 -14.50 -37.47
N GLU A 1105 -17.47 -15.81 -37.49
CA GLU A 1105 -16.63 -16.51 -36.52
C GLU A 1105 -15.16 -16.36 -36.91
N ASN A 1106 -14.31 -15.97 -35.96
CA ASN A 1106 -12.87 -16.01 -36.18
C ASN A 1106 -12.40 -17.45 -35.90
N THR A 1107 -12.23 -18.23 -36.97
CA THR A 1107 -11.75 -19.61 -36.89
C THR A 1107 -10.28 -19.72 -36.46
N ASN A 1108 -9.52 -18.63 -36.53
CA ASN A 1108 -8.10 -18.56 -36.13
C ASN A 1108 -7.92 -18.21 -34.64
N ALA A 1109 -9.00 -17.97 -33.89
CA ALA A 1109 -8.93 -17.74 -32.46
C ALA A 1109 -8.53 -19.05 -31.72
N PRO A 1110 -7.69 -19.00 -30.66
CA PRO A 1110 -7.22 -20.19 -29.93
C PRO A 1110 -8.34 -21.10 -29.40
N LYS A 1111 -9.53 -20.52 -29.18
CA LYS A 1111 -10.80 -21.22 -28.96
C LYS A 1111 -11.88 -20.54 -29.82
N PRO A 1112 -12.30 -21.11 -30.96
CA PRO A 1112 -13.37 -20.54 -31.77
C PRO A 1112 -14.67 -20.49 -30.94
N GLN A 1113 -15.19 -19.30 -30.67
CA GLN A 1113 -16.50 -19.15 -30.03
C GLN A 1113 -17.58 -19.22 -31.10
N ASN A 1114 -18.52 -20.17 -30.98
CA ASN A 1114 -19.66 -20.30 -31.87
C ASN A 1114 -20.57 -19.04 -31.74
N LYS A 1115 -20.70 -18.27 -32.82
CA LYS A 1115 -21.46 -17.02 -32.88
C LYS A 1115 -22.80 -17.17 -33.63
N SER A 1116 -23.26 -18.39 -33.91
CA SER A 1116 -24.52 -18.70 -34.63
C SER A 1116 -25.80 -18.00 -34.12
N ARG A 1117 -25.80 -17.44 -32.89
CA ARG A 1117 -26.93 -16.68 -32.30
C ARG A 1117 -26.87 -15.16 -32.50
N ARG A 1118 -25.84 -14.60 -33.13
CA ARG A 1118 -25.74 -13.13 -33.36
C ARG A 1118 -26.55 -12.73 -34.60
N VAL A 1119 -27.65 -12.02 -34.39
CA VAL A 1119 -28.41 -11.40 -35.48
C VAL A 1119 -27.72 -10.11 -35.93
N LEU A 1120 -27.48 -9.97 -37.23
CA LEU A 1120 -26.97 -8.73 -37.82
C LEU A 1120 -28.01 -7.62 -37.64
N LYS A 1121 -27.74 -6.65 -36.76
CA LYS A 1121 -28.59 -5.47 -36.61
C LYS A 1121 -28.41 -4.57 -37.84
N THR A 1122 -29.49 -4.25 -38.55
CA THR A 1122 -29.47 -3.38 -39.74
C THR A 1122 -29.74 -1.91 -39.43
N GLU A 1123 -30.26 -1.60 -38.24
CA GLU A 1123 -30.55 -0.22 -37.81
C GLU A 1123 -29.27 0.57 -37.49
N ILE A 1124 -29.08 1.72 -38.14
CA ILE A 1124 -27.93 2.61 -37.95
C ILE A 1124 -28.43 3.92 -37.33
N HIS A 1125 -27.93 4.27 -36.15
CA HIS A 1125 -28.25 5.53 -35.48
C HIS A 1125 -27.52 6.72 -36.13
N PRO A 1126 -28.06 7.95 -35.97
CA PRO A 1126 -27.38 9.19 -36.37
C PRO A 1126 -25.95 9.30 -35.79
N PRO A 1127 -25.05 10.07 -36.43
CA PRO A 1127 -23.71 10.33 -35.90
C PRO A 1127 -23.75 10.89 -34.47
N GLY A 1128 -22.88 10.41 -33.58
CA GLY A 1128 -22.80 10.87 -32.18
C GLY A 1128 -23.65 10.09 -31.16
N ILE A 1129 -24.47 9.14 -31.59
CA ILE A 1129 -25.20 8.22 -30.70
C ILE A 1129 -24.47 6.88 -30.66
N SER A 1130 -23.98 6.48 -29.48
CA SER A 1130 -23.22 5.23 -29.29
C SER A 1130 -23.94 4.01 -29.86
N MET A 1131 -23.24 3.21 -30.67
CA MET A 1131 -23.76 1.94 -31.20
C MET A 1131 -24.00 0.85 -30.13
N HIS A 1132 -23.73 1.16 -28.85
CA HIS A 1132 -23.86 0.25 -27.71
C HIS A 1132 -24.78 0.79 -26.58
N GLY A 1133 -25.70 1.71 -26.89
CA GLY A 1133 -26.75 2.15 -25.95
C GLY A 1133 -27.86 1.11 -25.73
N PRO A 1134 -28.56 1.14 -24.57
CA PRO A 1134 -29.69 0.27 -24.30
C PRO A 1134 -30.84 0.58 -25.26
N GLY A 1135 -31.40 -0.46 -25.87
CA GLY A 1135 -32.51 -0.33 -26.80
C GLY A 1135 -33.68 0.43 -26.18
N THR A 1136 -34.26 1.32 -26.97
CA THR A 1136 -35.51 2.02 -26.67
C THR A 1136 -36.61 1.04 -26.31
N ALA A 1137 -37.31 1.31 -25.21
CA ALA A 1137 -38.46 0.56 -24.76
C ALA A 1137 -39.59 0.61 -25.79
N ALA A 1138 -39.99 -0.55 -26.31
CA ALA A 1138 -41.30 -0.77 -26.91
C ALA A 1138 -41.94 -1.95 -26.15
N GLY A 1139 -43.16 -1.74 -25.67
CA GLY A 1139 -43.77 -2.47 -24.57
C GLY A 1139 -44.32 -3.86 -24.86
N ASN A 1140 -44.75 -4.46 -23.73
CA ASN A 1140 -45.67 -5.58 -23.52
C ASN A 1140 -45.14 -7.03 -23.58
N GLY A 1141 -45.35 -7.74 -22.47
CA GLY A 1141 -45.80 -9.14 -22.49
C GLY A 1141 -44.84 -10.20 -21.93
N GLU A 1142 -45.00 -10.52 -20.64
CA GLU A 1142 -44.97 -11.85 -20.01
C GLU A 1142 -43.73 -12.79 -20.08
N THR A 1143 -43.20 -13.07 -18.88
CA THR A 1143 -42.66 -14.33 -18.33
C THR A 1143 -41.65 -15.17 -19.14
N ALA A 1144 -40.40 -15.27 -18.65
CA ALA A 1144 -39.79 -16.50 -18.10
C ALA A 1144 -38.25 -16.38 -17.92
N THR A 1145 -37.79 -16.97 -16.81
CA THR A 1145 -36.45 -17.13 -16.25
C THR A 1145 -35.30 -17.58 -17.18
N ALA A 1146 -34.13 -16.94 -17.07
CA ALA A 1146 -32.81 -17.59 -16.87
C ALA A 1146 -31.67 -16.54 -16.87
N SER A 1147 -30.88 -16.51 -15.80
CA SER A 1147 -29.76 -15.59 -15.56
C SER A 1147 -28.47 -16.06 -16.26
N GLY A 1148 -27.83 -15.16 -16.99
CA GLY A 1148 -26.48 -15.34 -17.55
C GLY A 1148 -25.64 -14.09 -17.33
N LYS A 1149 -24.94 -14.02 -16.19
CA LYS A 1149 -24.05 -12.93 -15.79
C LYS A 1149 -22.95 -12.71 -16.84
N ARG A 1150 -22.87 -11.51 -17.45
CA ARG A 1150 -21.65 -11.00 -18.08
C ARG A 1150 -20.81 -10.30 -17.00
N ARG A 1151 -19.57 -10.75 -16.79
CA ARG A 1151 -18.55 -10.06 -15.99
C ARG A 1151 -18.22 -8.72 -16.65
N GLY A 1152 -18.73 -7.63 -16.07
CA GLY A 1152 -18.19 -6.29 -16.28
C GLY A 1152 -16.82 -6.19 -15.62
N SER A 1153 -15.94 -5.37 -16.19
CA SER A 1153 -14.74 -4.87 -15.53
C SER A 1153 -15.13 -4.32 -14.16
N GLN A 1154 -14.72 -5.01 -13.10
CA GLN A 1154 -14.91 -4.59 -11.72
C GLN A 1154 -13.83 -3.55 -11.40
N ASN A 1155 -14.24 -2.42 -10.83
CA ASN A 1155 -13.34 -1.57 -10.05
C ASN A 1155 -12.62 -2.45 -9.01
N PRO A 1156 -11.28 -2.38 -8.86
CA PRO A 1156 -10.50 -3.28 -7.99
C PRO A 1156 -10.65 -3.02 -6.47
N THR A 1157 -11.72 -2.35 -6.03
CA THR A 1157 -11.99 -2.01 -4.62
C THR A 1157 -13.49 -2.08 -4.28
N GLN A 1158 -14.18 -3.15 -4.70
CA GLN A 1158 -15.54 -3.40 -4.19
C GLN A 1158 -15.48 -3.72 -2.68
N GLY A 1159 -15.67 -2.70 -1.83
CA GLY A 1159 -15.95 -2.85 -0.39
C GLY A 1159 -14.78 -2.71 0.58
N GLN A 1160 -13.57 -2.35 0.14
CA GLN A 1160 -12.41 -2.19 1.02
C GLN A 1160 -11.77 -0.81 0.88
N ALA A 1161 -11.30 -0.26 2.01
CA ALA A 1161 -10.46 0.93 2.01
C ALA A 1161 -9.12 0.62 1.32
N ALA A 1162 -8.57 1.61 0.60
CA ALA A 1162 -7.29 1.43 -0.06
C ALA A 1162 -6.18 1.07 0.95
N PRO A 1163 -5.18 0.25 0.58
CA PRO A 1163 -4.01 -0.05 1.43
C PRO A 1163 -3.15 1.16 1.79
N SER A 1164 -3.42 2.35 1.26
CA SER A 1164 -2.80 3.62 1.65
C SER A 1164 -3.72 4.51 2.51
N ALA A 1165 -4.99 4.13 2.69
CA ALA A 1165 -5.96 4.93 3.44
C ALA A 1165 -5.61 4.97 4.95
N ASN A 1166 -5.85 6.13 5.56
CA ASN A 1166 -5.68 6.34 7.00
C ASN A 1166 -6.95 5.94 7.76
N VAL A 1167 -7.16 4.64 7.93
CA VAL A 1167 -8.29 4.00 8.65
C VAL A 1167 -7.76 2.84 9.50
N GLY A 1168 -8.59 2.21 10.33
CA GLY A 1168 -8.23 0.98 11.04
C GLY A 1168 -7.04 1.12 11.99
N PHE A 1169 -6.86 2.28 12.62
CA PHE A 1169 -5.77 2.57 13.57
C PHE A 1169 -4.36 2.48 12.96
N ARG A 1170 -4.25 2.62 11.64
CA ARG A 1170 -2.96 2.75 10.94
C ARG A 1170 -2.16 3.95 11.46
N ASN A 1171 -2.86 5.04 11.77
CA ASN A 1171 -2.38 6.11 12.63
C ASN A 1171 -3.47 6.42 13.67
N TRP A 1172 -3.06 6.91 14.83
CA TRP A 1172 -3.97 7.37 15.89
C TRP A 1172 -4.26 8.89 15.78
N HIS A 1173 -4.14 9.43 14.57
CA HIS A 1173 -4.34 10.84 14.28
C HIS A 1173 -4.62 11.04 12.78
N PRO A 1174 -5.18 12.18 12.38
CA PRO A 1174 -5.26 12.56 10.98
C PRO A 1174 -3.87 12.68 10.34
N VAL A 1175 -3.80 12.46 9.03
CA VAL A 1175 -2.61 12.71 8.22
C VAL A 1175 -3.00 13.61 7.05
N PRO A 1176 -2.05 14.30 6.37
CA PRO A 1176 -2.38 15.11 5.22
C PRO A 1176 -3.10 14.31 4.14
N ALA A 1177 -4.20 14.85 3.60
CA ALA A 1177 -4.93 14.23 2.52
C ALA A 1177 -4.05 14.13 1.25
N THR A 1178 -4.34 13.15 0.40
CA THR A 1178 -3.55 12.85 -0.80
C THR A 1178 -4.45 12.68 -2.01
N LEU A 1179 -3.98 13.16 -3.17
CA LEU A 1179 -4.59 12.88 -4.47
C LEU A 1179 -4.02 11.57 -5.03
N PRO A 1180 -4.73 10.91 -5.96
CA PRO A 1180 -4.16 9.80 -6.71
C PRO A 1180 -2.86 10.20 -7.42
N ARG A 1181 -1.89 9.29 -7.45
CA ARG A 1181 -0.57 9.51 -8.06
C ARG A 1181 -0.03 8.22 -8.68
N TYR A 1182 0.82 8.35 -9.68
CA TYR A 1182 1.58 7.22 -10.21
C TYR A 1182 2.79 6.91 -9.34
N ASP A 1183 3.01 5.63 -9.08
CA ASP A 1183 4.23 5.08 -8.47
C ASP A 1183 5.37 5.04 -9.51
N SER A 1184 6.60 4.72 -9.07
CA SER A 1184 7.80 4.70 -9.92
C SER A 1184 7.73 3.76 -11.12
N ASP A 1185 6.88 2.73 -11.04
CA ASP A 1185 6.64 1.73 -12.09
C ASP A 1185 5.43 2.06 -12.98
N GLY A 1186 4.75 3.18 -12.74
CA GLY A 1186 3.55 3.59 -13.45
C GLY A 1186 2.24 3.03 -12.88
N THR A 1187 2.27 2.34 -11.75
CA THR A 1187 1.05 1.88 -11.05
C THR A 1187 0.32 3.06 -10.43
N LEU A 1188 -0.99 3.18 -10.65
CA LEU A 1188 -1.80 4.25 -10.06
C LEU A 1188 -2.17 3.93 -8.60
N LEU A 1189 -1.70 4.76 -7.68
CA LEU A 1189 -2.05 4.70 -6.26
C LEU A 1189 -3.25 5.61 -5.98
N PRO A 1190 -4.31 5.10 -5.33
CA PRO A 1190 -5.46 5.92 -4.94
C PRO A 1190 -5.09 6.92 -3.83
N GLY A 1191 -5.73 8.09 -3.87
CA GLY A 1191 -5.65 9.10 -2.81
C GLY A 1191 -6.53 8.76 -1.61
N HIS A 1192 -6.41 9.55 -0.54
CA HIS A 1192 -7.25 9.43 0.66
C HIS A 1192 -7.54 10.80 1.28
N ASN A 1193 -8.61 10.89 2.07
CA ASN A 1193 -9.05 12.15 2.70
C ASN A 1193 -8.31 12.51 4.01
N GLY A 1194 -7.40 11.66 4.47
CA GLY A 1194 -6.57 11.92 5.66
C GLY A 1194 -7.09 11.30 6.95
N GLY A 1195 -8.20 10.56 6.88
CA GLY A 1195 -8.77 9.81 8.02
C GLY A 1195 -9.81 10.61 8.79
N VAL A 1196 -10.81 11.13 8.07
CA VAL A 1196 -11.98 11.81 8.66
C VAL A 1196 -13.26 11.37 7.97
N TRP A 1197 -14.38 11.38 8.70
CA TRP A 1197 -15.70 11.40 8.08
C TRP A 1197 -15.90 12.71 7.31
N GLU A 1198 -16.59 12.70 6.18
CA GLU A 1198 -16.85 13.91 5.41
C GLU A 1198 -18.32 14.31 5.50
N TRP A 1199 -18.56 15.53 6.01
CA TRP A 1199 -19.88 16.09 6.16
C TRP A 1199 -20.55 16.38 4.82
N THR A 1200 -21.86 16.11 4.76
CA THR A 1200 -22.72 16.49 3.64
C THR A 1200 -23.75 17.53 4.08
N SER A 1201 -24.35 18.22 3.11
CA SER A 1201 -25.53 19.07 3.31
C SER A 1201 -26.85 18.29 3.31
N THR A 1202 -26.80 16.96 3.19
CA THR A 1202 -28.00 16.10 3.13
C THR A 1202 -28.42 15.72 4.55
N LEU A 1203 -29.65 16.11 4.91
CA LEU A 1203 -30.28 15.68 6.16
C LEU A 1203 -30.48 14.17 6.16
N PHE A 1204 -30.29 13.55 7.32
CA PHE A 1204 -30.65 12.16 7.56
C PHE A 1204 -32.16 12.07 7.79
N ALA A 1205 -32.88 11.58 6.78
CA ALA A 1205 -34.33 11.58 6.74
C ALA A 1205 -34.85 10.31 6.05
N GLU A 1206 -36.12 10.01 6.28
CA GLU A 1206 -36.83 8.93 5.61
C GLU A 1206 -36.81 9.15 4.09
N TYR A 1207 -36.64 8.05 3.34
CA TYR A 1207 -36.64 8.04 1.88
C TYR A 1207 -37.62 7.00 1.34
N GLU A 1208 -38.00 7.16 0.06
CA GLU A 1208 -38.94 6.26 -0.59
C GLU A 1208 -38.46 4.80 -0.53
N GLY A 1209 -39.32 3.93 0.02
CA GLY A 1209 -39.05 2.51 0.17
C GLY A 1209 -38.29 2.11 1.45
N PHE A 1210 -37.91 3.06 2.32
CA PHE A 1210 -37.30 2.76 3.61
C PHE A 1210 -38.19 1.81 4.44
N GLN A 1211 -37.55 0.85 5.12
CA GLN A 1211 -38.19 -0.07 6.05
C GLN A 1211 -37.32 -0.22 7.29
N SER A 1212 -37.88 0.04 8.47
CA SER A 1212 -37.19 -0.20 9.74
C SER A 1212 -36.78 -1.67 9.88
N SER A 1213 -35.59 -1.91 10.43
CA SER A 1213 -35.13 -3.28 10.70
C SER A 1213 -36.11 -4.02 11.60
N THR A 1214 -36.40 -5.28 11.29
CA THR A 1214 -37.17 -6.14 12.20
C THR A 1214 -36.37 -6.59 13.42
N LEU A 1215 -35.03 -6.59 13.33
CA LEU A 1215 -34.12 -6.92 14.44
C LEU A 1215 -33.86 -5.72 15.36
N TYR A 1216 -33.75 -4.52 14.79
CA TYR A 1216 -33.48 -3.29 15.54
C TYR A 1216 -34.25 -2.09 14.98
N PRO A 1217 -35.58 -1.99 15.22
CA PRO A 1217 -36.45 -1.04 14.52
C PRO A 1217 -36.13 0.44 14.69
N GLY A 1218 -35.49 0.81 15.81
CA GLY A 1218 -35.19 2.20 16.18
C GLY A 1218 -33.80 2.69 15.76
N TYR A 1219 -33.02 1.91 15.01
CA TYR A 1219 -31.65 2.31 14.64
C TYR A 1219 -31.64 3.62 13.86
N SER A 1220 -32.42 3.70 12.77
CA SER A 1220 -32.45 4.90 11.92
C SER A 1220 -33.64 5.81 12.21
N SER A 1221 -34.83 5.25 12.41
CA SER A 1221 -36.08 6.02 12.49
C SER A 1221 -36.10 7.02 13.64
N ASP A 1222 -35.43 6.72 14.75
CA ASP A 1222 -35.35 7.60 15.92
C ASP A 1222 -34.59 8.90 15.62
N PHE A 1223 -33.79 8.93 14.54
CA PHE A 1223 -32.93 10.07 14.16
C PHE A 1223 -33.41 10.81 12.90
N PHE A 1224 -34.59 10.48 12.37
CA PHE A 1224 -35.26 11.26 11.32
C PHE A 1224 -35.93 12.52 11.89
N ASP A 1225 -35.14 13.32 12.63
CA ASP A 1225 -35.60 14.45 13.44
C ASP A 1225 -35.34 15.82 12.79
N GLY A 1226 -34.71 15.84 11.60
CA GLY A 1226 -34.31 17.04 10.89
C GLY A 1226 -33.09 17.77 11.46
N LYS A 1227 -32.42 17.21 12.48
CA LYS A 1227 -31.19 17.74 13.08
C LYS A 1227 -29.94 17.01 12.61
N HIS A 1228 -30.08 15.74 12.25
CA HIS A 1228 -29.00 14.88 11.80
C HIS A 1228 -28.69 15.09 10.31
N SER A 1229 -27.39 15.10 9.97
CA SER A 1229 -26.91 15.13 8.59
C SER A 1229 -26.08 13.89 8.32
N VAL A 1230 -26.10 13.45 7.06
CA VAL A 1230 -25.31 12.32 6.56
C VAL A 1230 -23.83 12.69 6.53
N VAL A 1231 -22.99 11.77 7.00
CA VAL A 1231 -21.54 11.80 6.84
C VAL A 1231 -21.05 10.52 6.17
N LEU A 1232 -20.07 10.62 5.26
CA LEU A 1232 -19.57 9.49 4.47
C LEU A 1232 -18.06 9.28 4.68
N GLY A 1233 -17.58 8.06 4.40
CA GLY A 1233 -16.16 7.70 4.49
C GLY A 1233 -15.83 6.97 5.78
N GLY A 1234 -14.79 7.43 6.47
CA GLY A 1234 -14.32 6.84 7.72
C GLY A 1234 -13.14 7.62 8.29
N SER A 1235 -13.00 7.61 9.61
CA SER A 1235 -11.87 8.23 10.29
C SER A 1235 -10.70 7.26 10.43
N TYR A 1236 -9.57 7.77 10.94
CA TYR A 1236 -8.41 6.93 11.28
C TYR A 1236 -8.73 5.86 12.33
N ALA A 1237 -9.83 5.99 13.08
CA ALA A 1237 -10.30 5.03 14.08
C ALA A 1237 -11.42 4.10 13.56
N THR A 1238 -11.90 4.29 12.33
CA THR A 1238 -12.96 3.45 11.76
C THR A 1238 -12.38 2.16 11.19
N ALA A 1239 -12.98 1.01 11.49
CA ALA A 1239 -12.57 -0.27 10.91
C ALA A 1239 -12.65 -0.24 9.37
N PRO A 1240 -11.69 -0.83 8.64
CA PRO A 1240 -11.68 -0.78 7.18
C PRO A 1240 -12.90 -1.41 6.50
N SER A 1241 -13.51 -2.41 7.13
CA SER A 1241 -14.78 -3.04 6.69
C SER A 1241 -15.95 -2.06 6.67
N ILE A 1242 -15.93 -1.04 7.53
CA ILE A 1242 -16.94 0.04 7.57
C ILE A 1242 -16.52 1.15 6.61
N ALA A 1243 -15.28 1.65 6.73
CA ALA A 1243 -14.81 2.80 5.95
C ALA A 1243 -14.77 2.56 4.43
N GLY A 1244 -14.55 1.32 4.01
CA GLY A 1244 -14.55 0.90 2.60
C GLY A 1244 -15.93 0.54 2.04
N ARG A 1245 -16.94 0.39 2.89
CA ARG A 1245 -18.28 -0.05 2.46
C ARG A 1245 -19.03 1.12 1.83
N LYS A 1246 -19.39 0.94 0.56
CA LYS A 1246 -20.03 2.00 -0.25
C LYS A 1246 -21.42 2.38 0.23
N THR A 1247 -22.13 1.42 0.81
CA THR A 1247 -23.52 1.56 1.27
C THR A 1247 -23.63 2.18 2.65
N PHE A 1248 -22.56 2.12 3.45
CA PHE A 1248 -22.61 2.57 4.84
C PHE A 1248 -22.86 4.07 4.92
N VAL A 1249 -23.88 4.43 5.70
CA VAL A 1249 -24.27 5.81 5.96
C VAL A 1249 -24.21 6.03 7.46
N ASN A 1250 -23.28 6.89 7.88
CA ASN A 1250 -23.24 7.38 9.26
C ASN A 1250 -23.91 8.75 9.34
N TYR A 1251 -24.32 9.15 10.54
CA TYR A 1251 -25.10 10.37 10.76
C TYR A 1251 -24.85 10.94 12.15
N TYR A 1252 -24.81 12.27 12.21
CA TYR A 1252 -24.64 13.01 13.46
C TYR A 1252 -25.47 14.29 13.42
N GLN A 1253 -25.87 14.81 14.59
CA GLN A 1253 -26.43 16.16 14.66
C GLN A 1253 -25.44 17.15 14.06
N THR A 1254 -25.90 18.01 13.16
CA THR A 1254 -25.03 18.88 12.35
C THR A 1254 -24.14 19.81 13.20
N CYS A 1255 -24.59 20.15 14.40
CA CYS A 1255 -23.87 20.98 15.36
C CYS A 1255 -22.94 20.19 16.31
N TYR A 1256 -22.90 18.86 16.22
CA TYR A 1256 -22.10 18.02 17.13
C TYR A 1256 -20.60 18.23 16.89
N PRO A 1257 -19.83 18.73 17.88
CA PRO A 1257 -18.48 19.24 17.61
C PRO A 1257 -17.35 18.23 17.79
N TYR A 1258 -17.63 17.07 18.39
CA TYR A 1258 -16.58 16.16 18.87
C TYR A 1258 -16.18 15.08 17.86
N ILE A 1259 -17.01 14.77 16.87
CA ILE A 1259 -16.74 13.68 15.94
C ILE A 1259 -15.46 13.92 15.14
N PHE A 1260 -14.87 12.84 14.64
CA PHE A 1260 -13.74 12.89 13.71
C PHE A 1260 -14.19 13.25 12.28
N GLY A 1261 -14.92 14.36 12.14
CA GLY A 1261 -15.53 14.82 10.89
C GLY A 1261 -14.84 16.04 10.29
N GLY A 1262 -14.48 15.97 9.01
CA GLY A 1262 -14.03 17.07 8.15
C GLY A 1262 -15.00 17.30 6.99
N GLY A 1263 -14.58 18.04 5.97
CA GLY A 1263 -15.46 18.32 4.83
C GLY A 1263 -14.76 18.97 3.65
N ARG A 1264 -15.52 19.09 2.56
CA ARG A 1264 -15.11 19.70 1.30
C ARG A 1264 -16.06 20.84 0.95
N VAL A 1265 -15.60 21.71 0.06
CA VAL A 1265 -16.46 22.76 -0.51
C VAL A 1265 -16.88 22.31 -1.90
N ALA A 1266 -18.18 22.36 -2.15
CA ALA A 1266 -18.80 22.17 -3.45
C ALA A 1266 -19.40 23.49 -3.95
N TRP A 1267 -19.40 23.66 -5.26
CA TRP A 1267 -20.00 24.80 -5.94
C TRP A 1267 -20.94 24.31 -7.03
N ASP A 1268 -22.14 24.89 -7.06
CA ASP A 1268 -23.09 24.70 -8.13
C ASP A 1268 -22.55 25.30 -9.44
N LYS A 1269 -22.81 24.64 -10.57
CA LYS A 1269 -22.37 25.07 -11.91
C LYS A 1269 -23.39 25.97 -12.59
#